data_AF-A0A0L0CD96-F1
#
_entry.id   AF-A0A0L0CD96-F1
#
_cell.length_a   1.000
_cell.length_b   1.000
_cell.length_c   1.000
_cell.angle_alpha   90.00
_cell.angle_beta   90.00
_cell.angle_gamma   90.00
#
_symmetry.space_group_name_H-M   'P 1'
#
loop_
_entity.id
_entity.type
_entity.pdbx_description
1 polymer ?
#
loop_
_entity_poly.entity_id
_entity_poly.type
_entity_poly.pdbx_seq_one_letter_code
_entity_poly.pdbx_strand_id
1 'polypeptide(L)'
;MLKLRVLCLVLLILVISSLCAEAQQQQNKRKRGSQKVQQQQNLNRPQNNKQKGNKINKVPIKNNKNRQEKPLKKVKDDVIQLIPGLGSVKGRTFKSEWSGKTIFQFLDIPYAKAPSGSLRFKAPVPVTPWSNVLSADKPHHGCPSLQDLVSYEALKAKKINVEDCLRLTVNTKSVTGNSPVMVYVHGDFLYDGSSLEAAPGYLLEEDVVLVSVRYRLGPFGFLSTMTDDIPGNAGVKDVVLALQWIQDHISAFGGDPTRVTLFGQVAGAALINVLTMSPAVPEGLFHRVIYHSASALSPAFITDNPLPSAKDIGKIAGCKTVNKVDSLNKCLRKLNATELLEAFNVHSTSKLSQGVGASGAVQFVVGGPSGILPQYPAKILTSGNFKAYPTMGGSVKNGGTFILRDIYTDIFNETIIDDTMNGIDYINLIISQTNGADPTEAWKKFAEEEVFTPEIIKNGTFHAMTPGLIDLCSTIAFKNPVLLALQGNAQKLPNSTYLYSFDYEGELNRYTTSDNADYDINEMPFDLGVSLTDDNLYLFPWPRFLLLNSNRDIKIAKRMVSFWTSFAATGKPSAPNVPKWPAMNDETGPYMKIGKTVSIGENYIDEFTAAVKENADGYNLVNEEFFDSLVDITENNEGDQNADQTETDNEEAIASYDEEKDTIITLPNLGSIQGKVIETAWSHREVLQFVDVKYAEAPSGKYRFKAPRPVEPWEDTMDATAEKIGCPSIVSMNSLQKLDDLMDIEDCLSMTITTPNVSGSYPVLVYIHGEYLYEGSNSEAPPNYLLEKDIVLVVPQYRLGPFGFLSTKTDEIPGNAGVLDIFLALQFLKYFVKYFGGNPDKVTVAGQVGGAAIAHLLTLSPKVEKGLFHQVIYHSGSALMPTFLEENPRKFAQQIAEKSNCTMKTVRDLNQCLMDMSALELLEAFMTHGIEKSDLGVGHTGGIQFTIGGPSGVLPEHPYDLMLKSNNSYPAMGGCPKNAGSRTLNEIVENDWEGNIPEDTYNSYDYIDHVIRQVVGTDKTMLLTSFVTHDFFNRRLMENGTFPTLIPRLIDVAGTLLHKLPVLLALNMNNKHVPDNTFLYSFDYSGEFNRYRDMDEEHNMQSPFKAGVSLTDEALYLFPYPEHVEKLSPPDESMAKRMVDVWTSFVINGHPFGSHRSGYWPPMTTLYGPYLKLDETFTIAGNYFKEFSATIMDEESGHSLIREVYYLRRNYSERQQKQKHRSKTINMRRRFTINRARPTRRANRNASSKKSITKNSIIRRQPSRNKVIYRF
;
A
#
# COMPACT_ATOMS: atom_id res chain seq x y z
N MET A 1 19.17 -58.26 31.14
CA MET A 1 18.68 -57.04 31.81
C MET A 1 18.24 -55.93 30.84
N LEU A 2 19.05 -55.52 29.84
CA LEU A 2 18.78 -54.34 29.02
C LEU A 2 17.35 -54.26 28.41
N LYS A 3 16.88 -55.33 27.74
CA LYS A 3 15.51 -55.40 27.19
C LYS A 3 14.39 -55.19 28.23
N LEU A 4 14.63 -55.53 29.51
CA LEU A 4 13.67 -55.33 30.59
C LEU A 4 13.60 -53.84 31.01
N ARG A 5 14.73 -53.13 31.02
CA ARG A 5 14.76 -51.67 31.28
C ARG A 5 14.04 -50.88 30.19
N VAL A 6 14.25 -51.23 28.92
CA VAL A 6 13.54 -50.62 27.78
C VAL A 6 12.03 -50.85 27.88
N LEU A 7 11.60 -52.08 28.18
CA LEU A 7 10.17 -52.40 28.33
C LEU A 7 9.51 -51.60 29.48
N CYS A 8 10.19 -51.46 30.62
CA CYS A 8 9.70 -50.62 31.73
C CYS A 8 9.62 -49.13 31.35
N LEU A 9 10.57 -48.60 30.56
CA LEU A 9 10.56 -47.21 30.13
C LEU A 9 9.37 -46.90 29.20
N VAL A 10 9.11 -47.78 28.23
CA VAL A 10 7.95 -47.67 27.32
C VAL A 10 6.62 -47.78 28.08
N LEU A 11 6.53 -48.70 29.05
CA LEU A 11 5.35 -48.80 29.91
C LEU A 11 5.14 -47.55 30.77
N LEU A 12 6.19 -46.91 31.27
CA LEU A 12 6.09 -45.67 32.06
C LEU A 12 5.52 -44.52 31.21
N ILE A 13 6.01 -44.36 29.97
CA ILE A 13 5.57 -43.33 29.02
C ILE A 13 4.09 -43.54 28.62
N LEU A 14 3.67 -44.79 28.42
CA LEU A 14 2.27 -45.13 28.12
C LEU A 14 1.33 -44.87 29.33
N VAL A 15 1.79 -45.08 30.56
CA VAL A 15 1.00 -44.74 31.77
C VAL A 15 0.87 -43.23 31.94
N ILE A 16 1.94 -42.46 31.76
CA ILE A 16 1.93 -40.99 31.89
C ILE A 16 0.99 -40.37 30.84
N SER A 17 1.08 -40.79 29.58
CA SER A 17 0.22 -40.28 28.51
C SER A 17 -1.28 -40.64 28.72
N SER A 18 -1.58 -41.83 29.25
CA SER A 18 -2.95 -42.21 29.63
C SER A 18 -3.54 -41.32 30.74
N LEU A 19 -2.74 -40.99 31.77
CA LEU A 19 -3.18 -40.14 32.89
C LEU A 19 -3.50 -38.70 32.45
N CYS A 20 -2.71 -38.14 31.53
CA CYS A 20 -3.00 -36.82 30.94
C CYS A 20 -4.33 -36.81 30.15
N ALA A 21 -4.62 -37.86 29.40
CA ALA A 21 -5.85 -37.96 28.60
C ALA A 21 -7.12 -38.03 29.48
N GLU A 22 -7.09 -38.74 30.61
CA GLU A 22 -8.22 -38.80 31.54
C GLU A 22 -8.49 -37.45 32.22
N ALA A 23 -7.45 -36.70 32.57
CA ALA A 23 -7.59 -35.35 33.14
C ALA A 23 -8.31 -34.38 32.17
N GLN A 24 -7.94 -34.39 30.88
CA GLN A 24 -8.60 -33.57 29.86
C GLN A 24 -10.06 -33.99 29.61
N GLN A 25 -10.42 -35.28 29.70
CA GLN A 25 -11.81 -35.69 29.60
C GLN A 25 -12.68 -35.20 30.76
N GLN A 26 -12.15 -35.11 31.99
CA GLN A 26 -12.91 -34.61 33.14
C GLN A 26 -13.26 -33.11 33.02
N GLN A 27 -12.33 -32.28 32.54
CA GLN A 27 -12.63 -30.85 32.31
C GLN A 27 -13.72 -30.65 31.25
N ASN A 28 -13.65 -31.38 30.13
CA ASN A 28 -14.61 -31.23 29.03
C ASN A 28 -16.05 -31.64 29.41
N LYS A 29 -16.23 -32.57 30.36
CA LYS A 29 -17.56 -32.91 30.89
C LYS A 29 -18.20 -31.77 31.71
N ARG A 30 -17.41 -30.92 32.38
CA ARG A 30 -17.93 -29.78 33.16
C ARG A 30 -18.42 -28.61 32.29
N LYS A 31 -17.71 -28.26 31.20
CA LYS A 31 -18.09 -27.11 30.34
C LYS A 31 -19.45 -27.29 29.62
N ARG A 32 -19.83 -28.52 29.25
CA ARG A 32 -21.09 -28.80 28.51
C ARG A 32 -22.39 -28.64 29.33
N GLY A 33 -22.32 -28.47 30.65
CA GLY A 33 -23.51 -28.38 31.50
C GLY A 33 -24.26 -27.04 31.46
N SER A 34 -23.54 -25.92 31.29
CA SER A 34 -24.09 -24.58 31.64
C SER A 34 -24.86 -23.88 30.52
N GLN A 35 -24.50 -24.09 29.25
CA GLN A 35 -25.05 -23.31 28.12
C GLN A 35 -26.51 -23.63 27.74
N LYS A 36 -27.15 -24.63 28.34
CA LYS A 36 -28.54 -25.03 27.99
C LYS A 36 -29.64 -24.13 28.56
N VAL A 37 -29.32 -23.11 29.37
CA VAL A 37 -30.30 -22.43 30.24
C VAL A 37 -30.81 -21.07 29.71
N GLN A 38 -30.06 -20.36 28.84
CA GLN A 38 -30.37 -18.98 28.46
C GLN A 38 -30.55 -18.75 26.94
N GLN A 39 -31.24 -19.67 26.26
CA GLN A 39 -31.67 -19.51 24.86
C GLN A 39 -33.20 -19.52 24.70
N GLN A 40 -33.91 -18.92 25.66
CA GLN A 40 -35.34 -18.62 25.58
C GLN A 40 -35.60 -17.15 25.91
N GLN A 41 -36.58 -16.56 25.21
CA GLN A 41 -37.00 -15.15 25.25
C GLN A 41 -36.00 -14.15 24.62
N ASN A 42 -36.40 -13.15 23.82
CA ASN A 42 -37.55 -12.97 22.93
C ASN A 42 -37.12 -11.91 21.88
N LEU A 43 -37.28 -12.11 20.57
CA LEU A 43 -38.49 -11.79 19.78
C LEU A 43 -39.07 -10.38 19.99
N ASN A 44 -38.66 -9.41 19.16
CA ASN A 44 -39.48 -8.52 18.30
C ASN A 44 -38.61 -7.35 17.75
N ARG A 45 -38.57 -6.97 16.46
CA ARG A 45 -39.60 -6.48 15.50
C ARG A 45 -40.20 -5.09 15.86
N PRO A 46 -40.53 -4.21 14.88
CA PRO A 46 -39.70 -3.76 13.73
C PRO A 46 -39.92 -2.26 13.31
N GLN A 47 -39.15 -1.75 12.34
CA GLN A 47 -39.59 -0.74 11.33
C GLN A 47 -40.03 0.69 11.83
N ASN A 48 -40.16 1.78 11.05
CA ASN A 48 -40.30 1.97 9.60
C ASN A 48 -40.03 3.43 9.10
N ASN A 49 -39.68 3.57 7.81
CA ASN A 49 -40.13 4.59 6.83
C ASN A 49 -39.92 6.15 6.97
N LYS A 50 -39.17 6.67 5.98
CA LYS A 50 -39.59 7.65 4.92
C LYS A 50 -39.49 9.20 5.08
N GLN A 51 -38.67 9.75 4.15
CA GLN A 51 -38.97 10.79 3.13
C GLN A 51 -38.71 12.31 3.37
N LYS A 52 -37.84 12.83 2.48
CA LYS A 52 -37.95 14.04 1.62
C LYS A 52 -38.20 15.43 2.25
N GLY A 53 -37.29 16.39 1.98
CA GLY A 53 -37.58 17.82 2.20
C GLY A 53 -36.44 18.83 1.94
N ASN A 54 -36.02 19.06 0.69
CA ASN A 54 -35.01 20.09 0.36
C ASN A 54 -35.57 21.53 0.47
N LYS A 55 -34.83 22.46 1.14
CA LYS A 55 -34.48 23.85 0.68
C LYS A 55 -33.86 24.77 1.76
N ILE A 56 -32.52 24.77 1.84
CA ILE A 56 -31.62 25.95 1.64
C ILE A 56 -32.09 27.34 2.16
N ASN A 57 -31.43 27.94 3.18
CA ASN A 57 -30.48 29.08 3.06
C ASN A 57 -30.10 29.82 4.40
N LYS A 58 -28.85 30.37 4.47
CA LYS A 58 -28.32 31.47 5.35
C LYS A 58 -27.97 31.25 6.84
N VAL A 59 -26.77 30.68 7.07
CA VAL A 59 -25.58 31.30 7.76
C VAL A 59 -25.85 32.40 8.80
N PRO A 60 -25.39 32.21 10.06
CA PRO A 60 -24.13 32.82 10.51
C PRO A 60 -23.01 31.79 10.74
N ILE A 61 -21.76 32.26 10.79
CA ILE A 61 -20.59 31.45 11.17
C ILE A 61 -20.85 30.81 12.54
N LYS A 62 -21.02 29.48 12.59
CA LYS A 62 -20.64 28.69 13.77
C LYS A 62 -20.49 27.17 13.54
N ASN A 63 -19.22 26.77 13.55
CA ASN A 63 -18.68 25.82 14.52
C ASN A 63 -19.25 24.39 14.56
N ASN A 64 -18.61 23.56 13.73
CA ASN A 64 -17.70 22.48 14.12
C ASN A 64 -18.17 21.06 14.48
N LYS A 65 -17.53 20.15 13.72
CA LYS A 65 -17.47 18.69 13.78
C LYS A 65 -18.82 17.96 13.85
N ASN A 66 -19.16 17.32 12.72
CA ASN A 66 -19.55 15.91 12.64
C ASN A 66 -19.65 15.46 11.17
N ARG A 67 -18.50 15.13 10.52
CA ARG A 67 -18.36 14.49 9.18
C ARG A 67 -16.88 14.49 8.71
N GLN A 68 -16.36 13.48 7.97
CA GLN A 68 -15.80 12.15 8.39
C GLN A 68 -14.86 11.62 7.15
N GLU A 69 -14.26 10.42 6.75
CA GLU A 69 -14.58 9.18 5.83
C GLU A 69 -13.52 8.19 5.39
N LYS A 70 -13.83 6.95 4.99
CA LYS A 70 -14.61 5.72 5.37
C LYS A 70 -15.07 5.14 4.05
N PRO A 71 -14.54 3.98 3.70
CA PRO A 71 -14.07 3.63 2.38
C PRO A 71 -14.13 4.70 1.27
N LEU A 72 -14.21 4.24 0.03
CA LEU A 72 -14.80 4.83 -1.18
C LEU A 72 -16.02 3.95 -1.51
N LYS A 73 -17.22 4.54 -1.68
CA LYS A 73 -18.44 3.71 -1.77
C LYS A 73 -18.45 3.15 -3.16
N LYS A 74 -18.41 1.82 -3.28
CA LYS A 74 -19.62 1.02 -3.02
C LYS A 74 -20.94 1.78 -3.25
N VAL A 75 -21.09 2.48 -4.36
CA VAL A 75 -22.26 3.32 -4.64
C VAL A 75 -23.55 2.52 -4.66
N LYS A 76 -24.68 3.22 -4.48
CA LYS A 76 -26.06 2.82 -4.81
C LYS A 76 -26.78 4.04 -5.44
N ASP A 77 -27.90 3.83 -6.13
CA ASP A 77 -27.89 3.72 -7.58
C ASP A 77 -26.85 2.72 -8.14
N ASP A 78 -27.20 1.44 -8.05
CA ASP A 78 -26.47 0.27 -8.55
C ASP A 78 -26.70 0.08 -10.07
N VAL A 79 -25.64 -0.17 -10.87
CA VAL A 79 -25.74 -0.79 -12.21
C VAL A 79 -26.15 -2.23 -12.01
N ILE A 80 -27.47 -2.40 -11.90
CA ILE A 80 -28.18 -3.66 -11.88
C ILE A 80 -28.19 -4.16 -13.33
N GLN A 81 -27.06 -4.69 -13.79
CA GLN A 81 -26.95 -5.21 -15.14
C GLN A 81 -27.78 -6.49 -15.23
N LEU A 82 -28.85 -6.44 -16.00
CA LEU A 82 -29.66 -7.62 -16.30
C LEU A 82 -28.89 -8.50 -17.28
N ILE A 83 -28.59 -9.72 -16.85
CA ILE A 83 -28.04 -10.77 -17.70
C ILE A 83 -29.21 -11.59 -18.23
N PRO A 84 -29.52 -11.54 -19.55
CA PRO A 84 -30.68 -12.22 -20.11
C PRO A 84 -30.67 -13.72 -19.81
N GLY A 85 -31.78 -14.26 -19.34
CA GLY A 85 -31.92 -15.67 -18.97
C GLY A 85 -31.42 -16.03 -17.57
N LEU A 86 -30.45 -15.30 -16.98
CA LEU A 86 -29.90 -15.60 -15.65
C LEU A 86 -30.48 -14.74 -14.52
N GLY A 87 -30.55 -13.42 -14.70
CA GLY A 87 -30.93 -12.48 -13.64
C GLY A 87 -30.01 -11.27 -13.57
N SER A 88 -30.18 -10.41 -12.57
CA SER A 88 -29.39 -9.18 -12.46
C SER A 88 -28.16 -9.33 -11.55
N VAL A 89 -27.04 -8.72 -11.95
CA VAL A 89 -25.82 -8.53 -11.13
C VAL A 89 -25.61 -7.05 -10.80
N LYS A 90 -24.74 -6.75 -9.83
CA LYS A 90 -24.45 -5.39 -9.34
C LYS A 90 -22.94 -5.17 -9.16
N GLY A 91 -22.39 -4.08 -9.72
CA GLY A 91 -20.98 -3.65 -9.57
C GLY A 91 -20.71 -2.55 -8.51
N ARG A 92 -19.70 -1.69 -8.74
CA ARG A 92 -19.04 -0.66 -7.86
C ARG A 92 -18.12 0.25 -8.76
N THR A 93 -18.00 1.63 -8.91
CA THR A 93 -17.21 2.34 -10.04
C THR A 93 -15.73 2.84 -9.93
N PHE A 94 -14.93 2.57 -10.97
CA PHE A 94 -13.52 2.92 -11.23
C PHE A 94 -13.25 3.15 -12.73
N LYS A 95 -11.99 3.36 -13.11
CA LYS A 95 -11.32 4.67 -13.17
C LYS A 95 -9.83 4.54 -13.51
N SER A 96 -9.52 4.35 -14.79
CA SER A 96 -8.15 4.13 -15.27
C SER A 96 -7.14 5.22 -14.86
N GLU A 97 -5.90 4.81 -14.63
CA GLU A 97 -4.87 5.54 -13.89
C GLU A 97 -4.14 6.62 -14.71
N TRP A 98 -4.32 6.66 -16.04
CA TRP A 98 -3.60 7.62 -16.91
C TRP A 98 -4.45 8.77 -17.45
N SER A 99 -5.72 8.54 -17.79
CA SER A 99 -6.63 9.56 -18.34
C SER A 99 -8.03 9.58 -17.72
N GLY A 100 -8.36 8.60 -16.89
CA GLY A 100 -9.50 8.66 -15.99
C GLY A 100 -10.85 8.23 -16.51
N LYS A 101 -10.92 7.14 -17.27
CA LYS A 101 -12.17 6.66 -17.91
C LYS A 101 -13.06 5.86 -16.95
N THR A 102 -14.38 5.83 -17.17
CA THR A 102 -15.38 5.03 -16.41
C THR A 102 -15.58 3.67 -17.04
N ILE A 103 -15.50 2.55 -16.29
CA ILE A 103 -15.23 1.23 -16.88
C ILE A 103 -15.98 0.02 -16.20
N PHE A 104 -17.28 -0.20 -16.44
CA PHE A 104 -17.93 -1.55 -16.51
C PHE A 104 -17.73 -2.74 -15.48
N GLN A 105 -17.04 -2.68 -14.32
CA GLN A 105 -16.74 -3.88 -13.47
C GLN A 105 -17.88 -4.52 -12.69
N PHE A 106 -17.82 -5.85 -12.72
CA PHE A 106 -18.52 -6.78 -11.85
C PHE A 106 -17.52 -7.88 -11.41
N LEU A 107 -17.23 -8.04 -10.11
CA LEU A 107 -16.14 -8.91 -9.60
C LEU A 107 -16.52 -10.37 -9.30
N ASP A 108 -17.81 -10.66 -9.13
CA ASP A 108 -18.29 -11.97 -8.69
C ASP A 108 -19.54 -12.40 -9.48
N ILE A 109 -19.36 -12.74 -10.76
CA ILE A 109 -20.44 -13.31 -11.58
C ILE A 109 -20.25 -14.83 -11.67
N PRO A 110 -21.12 -15.67 -11.08
CA PRO A 110 -21.04 -17.11 -11.26
C PRO A 110 -21.46 -17.51 -12.68
N TYR A 111 -20.60 -18.26 -13.37
CA TYR A 111 -20.92 -18.90 -14.65
C TYR A 111 -21.28 -20.39 -14.47
N ALA A 112 -20.82 -21.00 -13.38
CA ALA A 112 -21.10 -22.39 -13.01
C ALA A 112 -21.76 -22.49 -11.62
N LYS A 113 -22.27 -23.68 -11.31
CA LYS A 113 -22.57 -24.10 -9.92
C LYS A 113 -21.28 -24.46 -9.20
N ALA A 114 -21.22 -24.19 -7.89
CA ALA A 114 -20.12 -24.57 -7.00
C ALA A 114 -19.62 -26.02 -7.28
N PRO A 115 -18.40 -26.22 -7.79
CA PRO A 115 -17.82 -27.54 -8.06
C PRO A 115 -17.41 -28.23 -6.74
N SER A 116 -18.39 -28.61 -5.94
CA SER A 116 -18.19 -29.24 -4.63
C SER A 116 -18.73 -30.67 -4.58
N GLY A 117 -18.18 -31.50 -3.68
CA GLY A 117 -18.63 -32.88 -3.46
C GLY A 117 -18.62 -33.74 -4.73
N SER A 118 -19.80 -34.13 -5.23
CA SER A 118 -19.91 -34.93 -6.46
C SER A 118 -19.51 -34.21 -7.74
N LEU A 119 -19.45 -32.87 -7.72
CA LEU A 119 -19.02 -32.05 -8.87
C LEU A 119 -17.52 -31.73 -8.86
N ARG A 120 -16.81 -31.94 -7.74
CA ARG A 120 -15.44 -31.43 -7.49
C ARG A 120 -14.44 -31.64 -8.63
N PHE A 121 -14.44 -32.82 -9.24
CA PHE A 121 -13.53 -33.18 -10.33
C PHE A 121 -14.23 -33.34 -11.69
N LYS A 122 -15.54 -33.09 -11.75
CA LYS A 122 -16.33 -33.23 -12.98
C LYS A 122 -16.22 -31.95 -13.82
N ALA A 123 -16.66 -32.04 -15.08
CA ALA A 123 -16.97 -30.85 -15.87
C ALA A 123 -17.94 -29.94 -15.08
N PRO A 124 -17.78 -28.61 -15.16
CA PRO A 124 -18.66 -27.68 -14.47
C PRO A 124 -20.08 -27.78 -15.01
N VAL A 125 -21.06 -27.43 -14.18
CA VAL A 125 -22.47 -27.39 -14.56
C VAL A 125 -22.89 -25.92 -14.65
N PRO A 126 -23.53 -25.46 -15.74
CA PRO A 126 -24.01 -24.09 -15.87
C PRO A 126 -24.78 -23.60 -14.65
N VAL A 127 -24.54 -22.35 -14.28
CA VAL A 127 -25.26 -21.66 -13.20
C VAL A 127 -26.78 -21.68 -13.47
N THR A 128 -27.58 -21.77 -12.41
CA THR A 128 -29.05 -21.62 -12.52
C THR A 128 -29.48 -20.18 -12.33
N PRO A 129 -30.54 -19.72 -13.02
CA PRO A 129 -31.05 -18.35 -12.89
C PRO A 129 -31.36 -17.97 -11.43
N TRP A 130 -31.08 -16.72 -11.06
CA TRP A 130 -31.22 -16.20 -9.70
C TRP A 130 -32.30 -15.12 -9.60
N SER A 131 -33.18 -15.26 -8.61
CA SER A 131 -34.38 -14.41 -8.46
C SER A 131 -34.15 -13.06 -7.80
N ASN A 132 -33.01 -12.88 -7.13
CA ASN A 132 -32.62 -11.66 -6.41
C ASN A 132 -31.36 -11.09 -7.06
N VAL A 133 -31.16 -9.76 -7.04
CA VAL A 133 -29.94 -9.13 -7.57
C VAL A 133 -28.71 -9.72 -6.86
N LEU A 134 -27.77 -10.25 -7.63
CA LEU A 134 -26.54 -10.84 -7.15
C LEU A 134 -25.45 -9.77 -6.97
N SER A 135 -24.77 -9.78 -5.84
CA SER A 135 -23.75 -8.77 -5.50
C SER A 135 -22.40 -9.16 -6.10
N ALA A 136 -22.04 -8.54 -7.22
CA ALA A 136 -20.71 -8.61 -7.83
C ALA A 136 -19.87 -7.38 -7.46
N ASP A 137 -20.12 -6.81 -6.28
CA ASP A 137 -19.61 -5.52 -5.79
C ASP A 137 -18.53 -5.65 -4.69
N LYS A 138 -18.02 -6.86 -4.50
CA LYS A 138 -16.81 -7.21 -3.74
C LYS A 138 -16.13 -8.40 -4.44
N PRO A 139 -14.83 -8.64 -4.23
CA PRO A 139 -14.21 -9.90 -4.65
C PRO A 139 -14.86 -11.09 -3.92
N HIS A 140 -14.88 -12.22 -4.60
CA HIS A 140 -15.15 -13.52 -3.97
C HIS A 140 -13.82 -14.13 -3.51
N HIS A 141 -13.86 -15.01 -2.51
CA HIS A 141 -12.71 -15.84 -2.17
C HIS A 141 -12.24 -16.66 -3.38
N GLY A 142 -10.93 -16.85 -3.51
CA GLY A 142 -10.29 -17.52 -4.65
C GLY A 142 -10.72 -18.98 -4.84
N CYS A 143 -10.25 -19.57 -5.95
CA CYS A 143 -10.29 -21.03 -6.08
C CYS A 143 -9.14 -21.63 -5.24
N PRO A 144 -9.36 -22.74 -4.52
CA PRO A 144 -8.37 -23.27 -3.58
C PRO A 144 -6.97 -23.50 -4.18
N SER A 145 -6.04 -22.61 -3.82
CA SER A 145 -4.60 -22.59 -4.15
C SER A 145 -3.74 -23.00 -2.95
N LEU A 146 -2.41 -23.05 -3.12
CA LEU A 146 -1.48 -23.28 -2.01
C LEU A 146 -1.27 -22.05 -1.12
N GLN A 147 -1.09 -20.85 -1.69
CA GLN A 147 -0.83 -19.61 -0.93
C GLN A 147 -1.91 -19.32 0.13
N ASP A 148 -3.18 -19.56 -0.20
CA ASP A 148 -4.34 -19.27 0.65
C ASP A 148 -4.54 -20.28 1.81
N LEU A 149 -3.67 -21.28 2.02
CA LEU A 149 -3.91 -22.39 2.97
C LEU A 149 -4.34 -21.91 4.38
N VAL A 150 -3.64 -20.91 4.94
CA VAL A 150 -3.95 -20.29 6.25
C VAL A 150 -5.30 -19.56 6.22
N SER A 151 -5.57 -18.82 5.14
CA SER A 151 -6.86 -18.15 4.91
C SER A 151 -8.02 -19.15 4.85
N TYR A 152 -7.83 -20.31 4.22
CA TYR A 152 -8.89 -21.33 4.09
C TYR A 152 -9.24 -22.00 5.43
N GLU A 153 -8.31 -22.16 6.37
CA GLU A 153 -8.62 -22.59 7.74
C GLU A 153 -9.61 -21.62 8.44
N ALA A 154 -9.35 -20.31 8.34
CA ALA A 154 -10.21 -19.28 8.90
C ALA A 154 -11.60 -19.21 8.20
N LEU A 155 -11.66 -19.44 6.88
CA LEU A 155 -12.91 -19.48 6.10
C LEU A 155 -13.73 -20.75 6.38
N LYS A 156 -13.06 -21.90 6.56
CA LYS A 156 -13.63 -23.19 7.01
C LYS A 156 -14.22 -23.08 8.42
N ALA A 157 -13.56 -22.39 9.35
CA ALA A 157 -14.12 -22.06 10.66
C ALA A 157 -15.39 -21.17 10.57
N LYS A 158 -15.41 -20.22 9.62
CA LYS A 158 -16.57 -19.39 9.27
C LYS A 158 -17.67 -20.14 8.49
N LYS A 159 -17.45 -21.42 8.13
CA LYS A 159 -18.33 -22.29 7.32
C LYS A 159 -18.59 -21.79 5.89
N ILE A 160 -17.64 -21.07 5.32
CA ILE A 160 -17.67 -20.63 3.93
C ILE A 160 -17.27 -21.81 3.03
N ASN A 161 -17.99 -22.01 1.93
CA ASN A 161 -17.66 -23.04 0.94
C ASN A 161 -16.60 -22.53 -0.02
N VAL A 162 -15.32 -22.75 0.31
CA VAL A 162 -14.17 -22.31 -0.50
C VAL A 162 -14.16 -22.93 -1.92
N GLU A 163 -14.88 -24.04 -2.13
CA GLU A 163 -15.05 -24.65 -3.46
C GLU A 163 -16.08 -23.92 -4.36
N ASP A 164 -16.76 -22.86 -3.90
CA ASP A 164 -17.75 -22.08 -4.68
C ASP A 164 -17.11 -20.97 -5.55
N CYS A 165 -16.03 -21.30 -6.25
CA CYS A 165 -15.07 -20.31 -6.76
C CYS A 165 -15.16 -20.00 -8.27
N LEU A 166 -16.03 -20.68 -9.03
CA LEU A 166 -16.14 -20.55 -10.50
C LEU A 166 -16.89 -19.27 -10.92
N ARG A 167 -16.16 -18.15 -10.88
CA ARG A 167 -16.68 -16.79 -11.05
C ARG A 167 -15.92 -16.02 -12.13
N LEU A 168 -16.58 -15.05 -12.76
CA LEU A 168 -15.97 -14.06 -13.65
C LEU A 168 -15.84 -12.71 -12.96
N THR A 169 -14.74 -12.01 -13.27
CA THR A 169 -14.69 -10.55 -13.25
C THR A 169 -14.95 -10.03 -14.67
N VAL A 170 -15.85 -9.07 -14.88
CA VAL A 170 -16.13 -8.47 -16.20
C VAL A 170 -15.89 -6.97 -16.18
N ASN A 171 -14.84 -6.53 -16.88
CA ASN A 171 -14.33 -5.20 -17.24
C ASN A 171 -14.93 -4.54 -18.52
N THR A 172 -15.29 -3.26 -18.63
CA THR A 172 -15.66 -2.66 -19.97
C THR A 172 -15.86 -1.13 -19.92
N LYS A 173 -15.57 -0.34 -20.96
CA LYS A 173 -15.96 1.11 -20.93
C LYS A 173 -17.44 1.42 -21.14
N SER A 174 -18.28 0.42 -21.42
CA SER A 174 -19.73 0.62 -21.55
C SER A 174 -20.48 -0.70 -21.44
N VAL A 175 -21.58 -0.76 -20.66
CA VAL A 175 -22.56 -1.86 -20.76
C VAL A 175 -23.39 -1.83 -22.05
N THR A 176 -23.19 -0.84 -22.93
CA THR A 176 -23.88 -0.73 -24.22
C THR A 176 -22.90 -0.46 -25.36
N GLY A 177 -22.94 -1.30 -26.40
CA GLY A 177 -22.04 -1.24 -27.54
C GLY A 177 -21.54 -2.63 -27.92
N ASN A 178 -20.52 -2.66 -28.78
CA ASN A 178 -19.88 -3.87 -29.26
C ASN A 178 -18.34 -3.69 -29.18
N SER A 179 -17.79 -3.45 -27.99
CA SER A 179 -16.33 -3.34 -27.80
C SER A 179 -15.64 -4.71 -27.93
N PRO A 180 -14.39 -4.77 -28.42
CA PRO A 180 -13.64 -6.03 -28.47
C PRO A 180 -13.46 -6.59 -27.06
N VAL A 181 -13.68 -7.89 -26.89
CA VAL A 181 -13.52 -8.55 -25.60
C VAL A 181 -12.11 -9.11 -25.50
N MET A 182 -11.41 -8.80 -24.42
CA MET A 182 -10.15 -9.41 -24.03
C MET A 182 -10.42 -10.30 -22.81
N VAL A 183 -10.08 -11.57 -22.87
CA VAL A 183 -10.34 -12.54 -21.80
C VAL A 183 -9.01 -12.98 -21.22
N TYR A 184 -8.71 -12.50 -20.02
CA TYR A 184 -7.52 -12.87 -19.28
C TYR A 184 -7.73 -14.19 -18.54
N VAL A 185 -6.88 -15.17 -18.85
CA VAL A 185 -6.72 -16.41 -18.12
C VAL A 185 -5.49 -16.23 -17.24
N HIS A 186 -5.72 -16.02 -15.94
CA HIS A 186 -4.64 -15.95 -14.95
C HIS A 186 -3.98 -17.33 -14.76
N GLY A 187 -2.84 -17.36 -14.08
CA GLY A 187 -2.26 -18.59 -13.57
C GLY A 187 -0.79 -18.73 -13.94
N ASP A 188 0.05 -18.85 -12.93
CA ASP A 188 1.49 -18.92 -13.11
C ASP A 188 1.92 -20.37 -13.41
N PHE A 189 1.65 -21.31 -12.49
CA PHE A 189 1.95 -22.74 -12.66
C PHE A 189 0.75 -23.69 -12.42
N LEU A 190 -0.47 -23.26 -12.76
CA LEU A 190 -1.76 -23.97 -12.58
C LEU A 190 -2.18 -24.33 -11.14
N TYR A 191 -1.29 -24.32 -10.14
CA TYR A 191 -1.65 -24.37 -8.71
C TYR A 191 -1.83 -22.98 -8.07
N ASP A 192 -1.46 -21.92 -8.81
CA ASP A 192 -1.29 -20.57 -8.28
C ASP A 192 -1.70 -19.47 -9.28
N GLY A 193 -1.71 -18.22 -8.80
CA GLY A 193 -2.11 -17.02 -9.53
C GLY A 193 -3.60 -16.67 -9.36
N SER A 194 -3.95 -15.41 -9.55
CA SER A 194 -5.26 -14.85 -9.23
C SER A 194 -5.86 -14.00 -10.34
N SER A 195 -7.18 -14.13 -10.53
CA SER A 195 -8.01 -13.20 -11.33
C SER A 195 -7.88 -11.71 -10.98
N LEU A 196 -7.29 -11.37 -9.84
CA LEU A 196 -7.03 -10.01 -9.38
C LEU A 196 -5.77 -9.40 -10.02
N GLU A 197 -4.84 -10.22 -10.52
CA GLU A 197 -3.72 -9.79 -11.39
C GLU A 197 -4.21 -9.06 -12.64
N ALA A 198 -5.42 -9.41 -13.09
CA ALA A 198 -6.13 -8.81 -14.21
C ALA A 198 -6.65 -7.38 -13.94
N ALA A 199 -5.91 -6.57 -13.19
CA ALA A 199 -6.27 -5.22 -12.82
C ALA A 199 -6.52 -4.39 -14.09
N PRO A 200 -7.77 -4.03 -14.42
CA PRO A 200 -8.13 -3.57 -15.77
C PRO A 200 -7.54 -2.20 -16.14
N GLY A 201 -7.01 -1.47 -15.17
CA GLY A 201 -6.69 -0.05 -15.21
C GLY A 201 -5.97 0.42 -16.47
N TYR A 202 -4.74 -0.06 -16.69
CA TYR A 202 -3.94 0.33 -17.86
C TYR A 202 -4.61 -0.10 -19.18
N LEU A 203 -5.04 -1.35 -19.31
CA LEU A 203 -5.66 -1.86 -20.55
C LEU A 203 -6.96 -1.13 -20.93
N LEU A 204 -7.77 -0.74 -19.95
CA LEU A 204 -9.06 -0.08 -20.17
C LEU A 204 -8.95 1.44 -20.36
N GLU A 205 -7.72 1.94 -20.50
CA GLU A 205 -7.48 3.17 -21.25
C GLU A 205 -7.99 3.04 -22.70
N GLU A 206 -7.93 1.86 -23.32
CA GLU A 206 -8.39 1.60 -24.70
C GLU A 206 -9.74 0.85 -24.75
N ASP A 207 -10.50 0.99 -25.84
CA ASP A 207 -11.96 0.74 -25.91
C ASP A 207 -12.37 -0.75 -25.93
N VAL A 208 -11.89 -1.54 -24.96
CA VAL A 208 -12.10 -3.00 -24.84
C VAL A 208 -13.03 -3.39 -23.67
N VAL A 209 -13.29 -4.70 -23.54
CA VAL A 209 -13.99 -5.37 -22.44
C VAL A 209 -13.05 -6.43 -21.83
N LEU A 210 -12.42 -6.18 -20.68
CA LEU A 210 -11.53 -7.16 -20.02
C LEU A 210 -12.30 -8.12 -19.11
N VAL A 211 -12.42 -9.39 -19.47
CA VAL A 211 -12.97 -10.43 -18.58
C VAL A 211 -11.82 -11.21 -17.95
N SER A 212 -11.78 -11.38 -16.62
CA SER A 212 -10.86 -12.35 -15.99
C SER A 212 -11.62 -13.54 -15.42
N VAL A 213 -11.09 -14.75 -15.68
CA VAL A 213 -11.78 -16.02 -15.42
C VAL A 213 -11.18 -16.72 -14.22
N ARG A 214 -11.93 -16.91 -13.12
CA ARG A 214 -11.54 -17.84 -12.05
C ARG A 214 -11.92 -19.26 -12.45
N TYR A 215 -10.96 -20.17 -12.42
CA TYR A 215 -11.15 -21.60 -12.70
C TYR A 215 -10.47 -22.44 -11.60
N ARG A 216 -10.82 -23.73 -11.50
CA ARG A 216 -10.20 -24.60 -10.48
C ARG A 216 -8.69 -24.76 -10.74
N LEU A 217 -7.88 -24.41 -9.74
CA LEU A 217 -6.44 -24.60 -9.71
C LEU A 217 -6.06 -25.97 -9.12
N GLY A 218 -4.81 -26.36 -9.32
CA GLY A 218 -4.13 -27.51 -8.73
C GLY A 218 -4.96 -28.79 -8.71
N PRO A 219 -5.04 -29.52 -7.58
CA PRO A 219 -5.70 -30.81 -7.50
C PRO A 219 -7.23 -30.74 -7.73
N PHE A 220 -7.85 -29.56 -7.71
CA PHE A 220 -9.26 -29.38 -8.09
C PHE A 220 -9.42 -29.27 -9.61
N GLY A 221 -8.45 -28.66 -10.29
CA GLY A 221 -8.48 -28.42 -11.73
C GLY A 221 -7.93 -29.57 -12.58
N PHE A 222 -6.85 -30.20 -12.13
CA PHE A 222 -5.97 -30.99 -13.02
C PHE A 222 -5.68 -32.42 -12.52
N LEU A 223 -6.07 -32.77 -11.30
CA LEU A 223 -6.04 -34.14 -10.79
C LEU A 223 -6.84 -35.09 -11.71
N SER A 224 -6.28 -36.27 -12.01
CA SER A 224 -6.93 -37.29 -12.84
C SER A 224 -6.58 -38.69 -12.36
N THR A 225 -7.58 -39.58 -12.39
CA THR A 225 -7.39 -41.02 -12.26
C THR A 225 -7.70 -41.77 -13.55
N MET A 226 -7.76 -41.06 -14.69
CA MET A 226 -8.07 -41.58 -16.02
C MET A 226 -9.41 -42.32 -16.09
N THR A 227 -10.41 -41.82 -15.35
CA THR A 227 -11.78 -42.35 -15.34
C THR A 227 -12.80 -41.21 -15.39
N ASP A 228 -14.04 -41.47 -15.83
CA ASP A 228 -15.12 -40.47 -15.87
C ASP A 228 -15.40 -39.81 -14.52
N ASP A 229 -14.96 -40.42 -13.41
CA ASP A 229 -15.14 -39.93 -12.05
C ASP A 229 -14.13 -38.87 -11.62
N ILE A 230 -12.89 -38.94 -12.12
CA ILE A 230 -11.85 -37.92 -11.99
C ILE A 230 -11.07 -37.89 -13.33
N PRO A 231 -11.60 -37.21 -14.38
CA PRO A 231 -11.11 -37.32 -15.76
C PRO A 231 -9.95 -36.38 -16.13
N GLY A 232 -9.54 -35.47 -15.23
CA GLY A 232 -8.60 -34.38 -15.51
C GLY A 232 -9.20 -33.22 -16.30
N ASN A 233 -8.40 -32.16 -16.47
CA ASN A 233 -8.74 -30.95 -17.24
C ASN A 233 -10.07 -30.28 -16.83
N ALA A 234 -10.44 -30.38 -15.55
CA ALA A 234 -11.61 -29.74 -15.00
C ALA A 234 -11.47 -28.21 -15.06
N GLY A 235 -10.28 -27.68 -14.77
CA GLY A 235 -9.94 -26.26 -14.92
C GLY A 235 -9.99 -25.76 -16.37
N VAL A 236 -9.63 -26.59 -17.36
CA VAL A 236 -9.83 -26.22 -18.78
C VAL A 236 -11.31 -26.17 -19.13
N LYS A 237 -12.11 -27.12 -18.63
CA LYS A 237 -13.57 -27.13 -18.85
C LYS A 237 -14.30 -25.99 -18.14
N ASP A 238 -13.75 -25.48 -17.04
CA ASP A 238 -14.17 -24.24 -16.39
C ASP A 238 -14.01 -23.05 -17.34
N VAL A 239 -12.82 -22.86 -17.93
CA VAL A 239 -12.60 -21.80 -18.92
C VAL A 239 -13.46 -21.99 -20.18
N VAL A 240 -13.71 -23.22 -20.64
CA VAL A 240 -14.64 -23.49 -21.77
C VAL A 240 -16.07 -23.06 -21.44
N LEU A 241 -16.58 -23.35 -20.24
CA LEU A 241 -17.92 -22.91 -19.83
C LEU A 241 -17.97 -21.40 -19.59
N ALA A 242 -16.91 -20.79 -19.06
CA ALA A 242 -16.78 -19.34 -18.99
C ALA A 242 -16.84 -18.68 -20.37
N LEU A 243 -16.21 -19.27 -21.39
CA LEU A 243 -16.27 -18.77 -22.76
C LEU A 243 -17.64 -18.96 -23.42
N GLN A 244 -18.36 -20.06 -23.11
CA GLN A 244 -19.76 -20.23 -23.50
C GLN A 244 -20.65 -19.15 -22.87
N TRP A 245 -20.48 -18.90 -21.57
CA TRP A 245 -21.14 -17.81 -20.86
C TRP A 245 -20.84 -16.44 -21.47
N ILE A 246 -19.58 -16.18 -21.87
CA ILE A 246 -19.17 -14.95 -22.55
C ILE A 246 -19.90 -14.82 -23.90
N GLN A 247 -19.98 -15.86 -24.72
CA GLN A 247 -20.75 -15.82 -25.97
C GLN A 247 -22.25 -15.52 -25.74
N ASP A 248 -22.88 -16.19 -24.77
CA ASP A 248 -24.30 -16.03 -24.48
C ASP A 248 -24.66 -14.68 -23.82
N HIS A 249 -23.70 -14.03 -23.13
CA HIS A 249 -24.02 -12.94 -22.20
C HIS A 249 -23.14 -11.67 -22.26
N ILE A 250 -21.96 -11.67 -22.89
CA ILE A 250 -21.05 -10.50 -22.83
C ILE A 250 -21.60 -9.24 -23.55
N SER A 251 -22.57 -9.41 -24.44
CA SER A 251 -23.32 -8.31 -25.07
C SER A 251 -24.15 -7.50 -24.06
N ALA A 252 -24.52 -8.06 -22.91
CA ALA A 252 -25.11 -7.33 -21.79
C ALA A 252 -24.10 -6.41 -21.07
N PHE A 253 -22.81 -6.55 -21.38
CA PHE A 253 -21.69 -5.75 -20.87
C PHE A 253 -21.03 -4.97 -22.02
N GLY A 254 -21.78 -4.67 -23.08
CA GLY A 254 -21.31 -3.95 -24.27
C GLY A 254 -20.15 -4.62 -25.02
N GLY A 255 -19.87 -5.89 -24.72
CA GLY A 255 -18.83 -6.68 -25.39
C GLY A 255 -19.34 -7.33 -26.67
N ASP A 256 -18.48 -7.40 -27.67
CA ASP A 256 -18.74 -8.04 -28.95
C ASP A 256 -18.37 -9.54 -28.89
N PRO A 257 -19.34 -10.46 -28.82
CA PRO A 257 -19.05 -11.90 -28.80
C PRO A 257 -18.29 -12.36 -30.06
N THR A 258 -18.40 -11.64 -31.18
CA THR A 258 -17.69 -11.94 -32.44
C THR A 258 -16.25 -11.41 -32.47
N ARG A 259 -15.79 -10.73 -31.40
CA ARG A 259 -14.43 -10.17 -31.28
C ARG A 259 -13.80 -10.45 -29.91
N VAL A 260 -13.96 -11.69 -29.45
CA VAL A 260 -13.32 -12.22 -28.23
C VAL A 260 -11.86 -12.63 -28.49
N THR A 261 -10.93 -12.12 -27.68
CA THR A 261 -9.48 -12.33 -27.75
C THR A 261 -9.01 -12.91 -26.42
N LEU A 262 -8.36 -14.07 -26.39
CA LEU A 262 -7.84 -14.66 -25.15
C LEU A 262 -6.41 -14.20 -24.89
N PHE A 263 -6.01 -13.97 -23.63
CA PHE A 263 -4.62 -13.70 -23.26
C PHE A 263 -4.29 -14.10 -21.81
N GLY A 264 -3.01 -14.18 -21.47
CA GLY A 264 -2.54 -14.56 -20.13
C GLY A 264 -1.04 -14.82 -20.13
N GLN A 265 -0.44 -14.91 -18.93
CA GLN A 265 0.94 -15.34 -18.74
C GLN A 265 1.06 -16.85 -18.57
N VAL A 266 2.27 -17.38 -18.77
CA VAL A 266 2.75 -18.69 -18.30
C VAL A 266 1.69 -19.81 -18.42
N ALA A 267 1.21 -20.40 -17.33
CA ALA A 267 0.21 -21.46 -17.40
C ALA A 267 -1.15 -21.03 -17.99
N GLY A 268 -1.55 -19.77 -17.80
CA GLY A 268 -2.71 -19.18 -18.47
C GLY A 268 -2.56 -19.12 -19.99
N ALA A 269 -1.37 -18.72 -20.48
CA ALA A 269 -1.02 -18.77 -21.91
C ALA A 269 -1.06 -20.21 -22.46
N ALA A 270 -0.51 -21.16 -21.69
CA ALA A 270 -0.55 -22.58 -22.02
C ALA A 270 -1.99 -23.14 -22.08
N LEU A 271 -2.87 -22.74 -21.15
CA LEU A 271 -4.29 -23.11 -21.14
C LEU A 271 -4.98 -22.59 -22.41
N ILE A 272 -4.75 -21.33 -22.79
CA ILE A 272 -5.29 -20.74 -24.02
C ILE A 272 -4.81 -21.52 -25.25
N ASN A 273 -3.54 -21.93 -25.27
CA ASN A 273 -3.00 -22.70 -26.38
C ASN A 273 -3.66 -24.10 -26.46
N VAL A 274 -3.93 -24.76 -25.33
CA VAL A 274 -4.76 -25.97 -25.26
C VAL A 274 -6.17 -25.73 -25.83
N LEU A 275 -6.77 -24.56 -25.60
CA LEU A 275 -8.09 -24.24 -26.17
C LEU A 275 -8.08 -24.10 -27.70
N THR A 276 -6.96 -23.72 -28.34
CA THR A 276 -6.85 -23.70 -29.82
C THR A 276 -6.67 -25.09 -30.42
N MET A 277 -6.08 -26.01 -29.65
CA MET A 277 -5.76 -27.38 -30.06
C MET A 277 -6.85 -28.41 -29.74
N SER A 278 -7.70 -28.14 -28.76
CA SER A 278 -8.70 -29.10 -28.25
C SER A 278 -9.91 -29.24 -29.18
N PRO A 279 -10.20 -30.44 -29.73
CA PRO A 279 -11.42 -30.68 -30.52
C PRO A 279 -12.68 -30.78 -29.65
N ALA A 280 -12.54 -30.75 -28.32
CA ALA A 280 -13.67 -30.69 -27.39
C ALA A 280 -14.09 -29.24 -27.04
N VAL A 281 -13.41 -28.23 -27.60
CA VAL A 281 -13.80 -26.82 -27.51
C VAL A 281 -14.67 -26.46 -28.71
N PRO A 282 -15.92 -25.99 -28.52
CA PRO A 282 -16.75 -25.51 -29.61
C PRO A 282 -16.11 -24.36 -30.40
N GLU A 283 -16.31 -24.34 -31.72
CA GLU A 283 -15.88 -23.20 -32.55
C GLU A 283 -16.68 -21.92 -32.21
N GLY A 284 -16.07 -20.77 -32.47
CA GLY A 284 -16.71 -19.45 -32.29
C GLY A 284 -16.69 -18.90 -30.86
N LEU A 285 -16.25 -19.69 -29.86
CA LEU A 285 -16.12 -19.21 -28.48
C LEU A 285 -15.12 -18.05 -28.32
N PHE A 286 -14.08 -18.02 -29.16
CA PHE A 286 -13.11 -16.95 -29.25
C PHE A 286 -12.58 -16.82 -30.69
N HIS A 287 -11.90 -15.70 -30.95
CA HIS A 287 -11.61 -15.21 -32.30
C HIS A 287 -10.14 -14.79 -32.49
N ARG A 288 -9.38 -14.55 -31.41
CA ARG A 288 -7.94 -14.21 -31.40
C ARG A 288 -7.30 -14.75 -30.12
N VAL A 289 -5.97 -14.86 -30.11
CA VAL A 289 -5.19 -15.28 -28.93
C VAL A 289 -3.89 -14.47 -28.77
N ILE A 290 -3.43 -14.29 -27.54
CA ILE A 290 -2.15 -13.71 -27.15
C ILE A 290 -1.49 -14.63 -26.12
N TYR A 291 -0.18 -14.88 -26.24
CA TYR A 291 0.59 -15.70 -25.29
C TYR A 291 1.74 -14.90 -24.68
N HIS A 292 1.77 -14.69 -23.36
CA HIS A 292 2.95 -14.12 -22.68
C HIS A 292 3.79 -15.27 -22.10
N SER A 293 5.02 -15.38 -22.57
CA SER A 293 6.09 -16.28 -22.13
C SER A 293 5.83 -17.81 -22.17
N ALA A 294 4.65 -18.36 -22.50
CA ALA A 294 4.49 -19.82 -22.57
C ALA A 294 3.40 -20.32 -23.54
N SER A 295 3.37 -21.64 -23.79
CA SER A 295 2.33 -22.30 -24.61
C SER A 295 2.04 -23.72 -24.10
N ALA A 296 1.14 -24.47 -24.77
CA ALA A 296 0.88 -25.88 -24.45
C ALA A 296 2.05 -26.82 -24.83
N LEU A 297 3.14 -26.26 -25.37
CA LEU A 297 4.40 -26.96 -25.62
C LEU A 297 5.39 -26.79 -24.47
N SER A 298 5.16 -25.87 -23.52
CA SER A 298 6.02 -25.66 -22.35
C SER A 298 6.01 -26.92 -21.46
N PRO A 299 7.18 -27.56 -21.21
CA PRO A 299 7.22 -28.92 -20.66
C PRO A 299 6.50 -29.12 -19.32
N ALA A 300 6.53 -28.10 -18.44
CA ALA A 300 5.91 -28.15 -17.11
C ALA A 300 4.42 -28.52 -17.12
N PHE A 301 3.67 -28.17 -18.18
CA PHE A 301 2.20 -28.19 -18.16
C PHE A 301 1.53 -29.42 -18.79
N ILE A 302 2.26 -30.46 -19.22
CA ILE A 302 1.66 -31.60 -19.95
C ILE A 302 1.95 -32.94 -19.25
N THR A 303 0.92 -33.79 -19.11
CA THR A 303 1.09 -35.17 -18.63
C THR A 303 0.14 -36.14 -19.33
N ASP A 304 0.62 -37.34 -19.72
CA ASP A 304 -0.22 -38.47 -20.15
C ASP A 304 -0.41 -39.51 -19.03
N ASN A 305 0.31 -39.36 -17.91
CA ASN A 305 0.38 -40.32 -16.81
C ASN A 305 0.11 -39.67 -15.43
N PRO A 306 -1.11 -39.14 -15.18
CA PRO A 306 -1.44 -38.46 -13.92
C PRO A 306 -1.77 -39.41 -12.75
N LEU A 307 -1.98 -40.71 -13.02
CA LEU A 307 -2.45 -41.68 -12.03
C LEU A 307 -1.46 -41.97 -10.88
N PRO A 308 -0.12 -41.94 -11.04
CA PRO A 308 0.83 -42.06 -9.94
C PRO A 308 0.67 -40.93 -8.90
N SER A 309 0.68 -39.67 -9.32
CA SER A 309 0.46 -38.51 -8.45
C SER A 309 -0.89 -38.58 -7.74
N ALA A 310 -1.96 -38.93 -8.47
CA ALA A 310 -3.28 -39.07 -7.87
C ALA A 310 -3.37 -40.21 -6.82
N LYS A 311 -2.58 -41.27 -6.96
CA LYS A 311 -2.44 -42.33 -5.93
C LYS A 311 -1.62 -41.85 -4.73
N ASP A 312 -0.57 -41.07 -4.94
CA ASP A 312 0.33 -40.64 -3.88
C ASP A 312 -0.28 -39.50 -3.03
N ILE A 313 -0.90 -38.49 -3.66
CA ILE A 313 -1.76 -37.49 -2.98
C ILE A 313 -2.85 -38.21 -2.17
N GLY A 314 -3.50 -39.22 -2.75
CA GLY A 314 -4.48 -40.04 -2.02
C GLY A 314 -3.88 -40.83 -0.84
N LYS A 315 -2.64 -41.31 -0.96
CA LYS A 315 -1.93 -42.03 0.11
C LYS A 315 -1.57 -41.08 1.26
N ILE A 316 -1.07 -39.88 0.94
CA ILE A 316 -0.77 -38.81 1.90
C ILE A 316 -2.05 -38.39 2.63
N ALA A 317 -3.16 -38.19 1.90
CA ALA A 317 -4.50 -37.93 2.47
C ALA A 317 -5.16 -39.14 3.19
N GLY A 318 -4.41 -40.19 3.52
CA GLY A 318 -4.90 -41.32 4.33
C GLY A 318 -5.88 -42.28 3.63
N CYS A 319 -6.01 -42.25 2.30
CA CYS A 319 -6.93 -43.11 1.57
C CYS A 319 -6.50 -44.60 1.63
N LYS A 320 -7.19 -45.37 2.47
CA LYS A 320 -6.89 -46.79 2.80
C LYS A 320 -6.82 -47.78 1.62
N THR A 321 -7.13 -47.40 0.39
CA THR A 321 -7.09 -48.31 -0.78
C THR A 321 -6.84 -47.55 -2.09
N VAL A 322 -5.68 -46.91 -2.23
CA VAL A 322 -5.29 -46.17 -3.45
C VAL A 322 -5.16 -47.07 -4.70
N ASN A 323 -4.85 -48.35 -4.52
CA ASN A 323 -4.64 -49.31 -5.63
C ASN A 323 -5.94 -49.76 -6.33
N LYS A 324 -7.12 -49.37 -5.84
CA LYS A 324 -8.40 -49.57 -6.54
C LYS A 324 -8.97 -48.20 -6.89
N VAL A 325 -9.03 -47.86 -8.17
CA VAL A 325 -9.40 -46.50 -8.63
C VAL A 325 -10.78 -46.08 -8.12
N ASP A 326 -11.76 -46.97 -8.12
CA ASP A 326 -13.06 -46.78 -7.46
C ASP A 326 -12.95 -46.30 -6.00
N SER A 327 -12.08 -46.93 -5.21
CA SER A 327 -11.90 -46.61 -3.79
C SER A 327 -11.14 -45.31 -3.60
N LEU A 328 -10.12 -45.05 -4.43
CA LEU A 328 -9.39 -43.79 -4.50
C LEU A 328 -10.35 -42.63 -4.84
N ASN A 329 -11.14 -42.77 -5.90
CA ASN A 329 -12.13 -41.77 -6.32
C ASN A 329 -13.23 -41.55 -5.26
N LYS A 330 -13.64 -42.60 -4.54
CA LYS A 330 -14.60 -42.51 -3.41
C LYS A 330 -13.98 -41.90 -2.14
N CYS A 331 -12.66 -41.79 -2.06
CA CYS A 331 -11.93 -41.14 -0.97
C CYS A 331 -11.64 -39.66 -1.29
N LEU A 332 -11.02 -39.36 -2.44
CA LEU A 332 -10.68 -37.99 -2.88
C LEU A 332 -11.90 -37.06 -2.95
N ARG A 333 -13.09 -37.58 -3.28
CA ARG A 333 -14.37 -36.84 -3.26
C ARG A 333 -14.98 -36.63 -1.87
N LYS A 334 -14.39 -37.19 -0.82
CA LYS A 334 -14.84 -37.07 0.58
C LYS A 334 -13.94 -36.21 1.46
N LEU A 335 -12.70 -35.98 1.05
CA LEU A 335 -11.80 -35.03 1.70
C LEU A 335 -12.45 -33.63 1.74
N ASN A 336 -12.13 -32.82 2.74
CA ASN A 336 -12.38 -31.39 2.67
C ASN A 336 -11.30 -30.67 1.83
N ALA A 337 -11.51 -29.40 1.49
CA ALA A 337 -10.60 -28.69 0.58
C ALA A 337 -9.18 -28.55 1.17
N THR A 338 -9.04 -28.27 2.47
CA THR A 338 -7.73 -28.16 3.13
C THR A 338 -7.01 -29.51 3.15
N GLU A 339 -7.69 -30.61 3.51
CA GLU A 339 -7.10 -31.97 3.49
C GLU A 339 -6.53 -32.36 2.11
N LEU A 340 -7.15 -31.88 1.02
CA LEU A 340 -6.66 -32.13 -0.34
C LEU A 340 -5.51 -31.19 -0.74
N LEU A 341 -5.50 -29.94 -0.28
CA LEU A 341 -4.39 -29.00 -0.48
C LEU A 341 -3.16 -29.38 0.36
N GLU A 342 -3.33 -29.73 1.63
CA GLU A 342 -2.28 -30.24 2.53
C GLU A 342 -1.57 -31.46 1.90
N ALA A 343 -2.36 -32.43 1.44
CA ALA A 343 -1.84 -33.64 0.81
C ALA A 343 -1.22 -33.39 -0.58
N PHE A 344 -1.67 -32.36 -1.29
CA PHE A 344 -1.03 -31.89 -2.52
C PHE A 344 0.27 -31.13 -2.25
N ASN A 345 0.33 -30.28 -1.22
CA ASN A 345 1.52 -29.53 -0.84
C ASN A 345 2.68 -30.49 -0.52
N VAL A 346 2.43 -31.47 0.37
CA VAL A 346 3.40 -32.52 0.73
C VAL A 346 3.77 -33.40 -0.47
N HIS A 347 2.89 -33.55 -1.46
CA HIS A 347 3.26 -34.22 -2.71
C HIS A 347 4.18 -33.34 -3.57
N SER A 348 3.84 -32.06 -3.77
CA SER A 348 4.59 -31.10 -4.58
C SER A 348 6.00 -30.86 -4.03
N THR A 349 6.14 -30.58 -2.74
CA THR A 349 7.47 -30.37 -2.12
C THR A 349 8.35 -31.62 -2.21
N SER A 350 7.75 -32.83 -2.17
CA SER A 350 8.49 -34.09 -2.40
C SER A 350 8.94 -34.33 -3.86
N LYS A 351 8.66 -33.38 -4.78
CA LYS A 351 8.92 -33.49 -6.23
C LYS A 351 9.76 -32.36 -6.81
N LEU A 352 10.07 -31.31 -6.04
CA LEU A 352 10.82 -30.14 -6.51
C LEU A 352 12.12 -30.51 -7.24
N SER A 353 12.98 -31.30 -6.62
CA SER A 353 14.24 -31.81 -7.21
C SER A 353 14.09 -32.77 -8.41
N GLN A 354 12.86 -33.03 -8.86
CA GLN A 354 12.55 -33.85 -10.05
C GLN A 354 12.07 -33.00 -11.24
N GLY A 355 12.02 -31.68 -11.09
CA GLY A 355 11.74 -30.70 -12.15
C GLY A 355 10.39 -30.03 -12.03
N VAL A 356 10.26 -28.87 -12.68
CA VAL A 356 9.06 -28.00 -12.61
C VAL A 356 7.79 -28.71 -13.14
N GLY A 357 7.95 -29.77 -13.93
CA GLY A 357 6.88 -30.65 -14.40
C GLY A 357 6.58 -31.89 -13.52
N ALA A 358 7.24 -32.08 -12.38
CA ALA A 358 7.16 -33.34 -11.62
C ALA A 358 6.09 -33.36 -10.52
N SER A 359 5.64 -32.20 -10.02
CA SER A 359 4.67 -32.11 -8.91
C SER A 359 3.32 -32.77 -9.19
N GLY A 360 2.93 -32.89 -10.46
CA GLY A 360 1.72 -33.58 -10.89
C GLY A 360 0.42 -32.92 -10.41
N ALA A 361 -0.72 -33.34 -10.98
CA ALA A 361 -2.03 -32.72 -10.69
C ALA A 361 -2.07 -31.17 -10.87
N VAL A 362 -1.14 -30.62 -11.65
CA VAL A 362 -0.99 -29.20 -12.04
C VAL A 362 -0.74 -29.08 -13.54
N GLN A 363 -1.30 -30.01 -14.33
CA GLN A 363 -0.91 -30.27 -15.71
C GLN A 363 -2.11 -30.68 -16.57
N PHE A 364 -2.10 -30.32 -17.85
CA PHE A 364 -3.12 -30.75 -18.80
C PHE A 364 -2.94 -32.23 -19.14
N VAL A 365 -4.00 -33.00 -18.90
CA VAL A 365 -4.03 -34.46 -19.02
C VAL A 365 -4.31 -34.87 -20.46
N VAL A 366 -3.34 -35.55 -21.08
CA VAL A 366 -3.42 -36.12 -22.43
C VAL A 366 -4.09 -37.50 -22.41
N GLY A 367 -4.90 -37.80 -23.43
CA GLY A 367 -5.57 -39.08 -23.62
C GLY A 367 -6.69 -39.42 -22.62
N GLY A 368 -6.92 -38.58 -21.61
CA GLY A 368 -7.88 -38.84 -20.54
C GLY A 368 -9.35 -38.67 -20.97
N PRO A 369 -10.33 -39.23 -20.22
CA PRO A 369 -11.77 -39.13 -20.52
C PRO A 369 -12.35 -37.71 -20.54
N SER A 370 -11.54 -36.69 -20.20
CA SER A 370 -11.90 -35.29 -20.41
C SER A 370 -12.10 -34.94 -21.89
N GLY A 371 -11.40 -35.61 -22.81
CA GLY A 371 -11.43 -35.33 -24.25
C GLY A 371 -10.76 -34.02 -24.69
N ILE A 372 -10.17 -33.26 -23.77
CA ILE A 372 -9.59 -31.94 -24.03
C ILE A 372 -8.29 -32.05 -24.84
N LEU A 373 -7.32 -32.86 -24.39
CA LEU A 373 -6.14 -33.21 -25.19
C LEU A 373 -6.22 -34.69 -25.55
N PRO A 374 -6.73 -35.08 -26.73
CA PRO A 374 -6.76 -36.48 -27.15
C PRO A 374 -5.36 -37.04 -27.45
N GLN A 375 -4.40 -36.16 -27.75
CA GLN A 375 -2.99 -36.49 -27.99
C GLN A 375 -2.11 -35.29 -27.58
N TYR A 376 -0.79 -35.50 -27.54
CA TYR A 376 0.18 -34.45 -27.19
C TYR A 376 0.06 -33.19 -28.08
N PRO A 377 0.13 -31.97 -27.52
CA PRO A 377 0.09 -30.70 -28.26
C PRO A 377 0.98 -30.64 -29.51
N ALA A 378 2.25 -31.05 -29.40
CA ALA A 378 3.18 -31.09 -30.53
C ALA A 378 2.67 -31.95 -31.72
N LYS A 379 1.94 -33.04 -31.44
CA LYS A 379 1.32 -33.88 -32.48
C LYS A 379 0.07 -33.23 -33.07
N ILE A 380 -0.69 -32.44 -32.30
CA ILE A 380 -1.84 -31.68 -32.83
C ILE A 380 -1.34 -30.56 -33.75
N LEU A 381 -0.29 -29.83 -33.34
CA LEU A 381 0.34 -28.77 -34.12
C LEU A 381 0.92 -29.31 -35.45
N THR A 382 1.84 -30.28 -35.39
CA THR A 382 2.52 -30.82 -36.58
C THR A 382 1.60 -31.54 -37.56
N SER A 383 0.53 -32.19 -37.08
CA SER A 383 -0.49 -32.79 -37.96
C SER A 383 -1.51 -31.79 -38.49
N GLY A 384 -1.43 -30.52 -38.11
CA GLY A 384 -2.37 -29.48 -38.52
C GLY A 384 -3.80 -29.72 -38.03
N ASN A 385 -4.01 -30.39 -36.90
CA ASN A 385 -5.34 -30.75 -36.38
C ASN A 385 -5.88 -29.80 -35.29
N PHE A 386 -5.36 -28.57 -35.25
CA PHE A 386 -5.81 -27.47 -34.39
C PHE A 386 -6.54 -26.37 -35.20
N LYS A 387 -7.26 -25.47 -34.52
CA LYS A 387 -7.85 -24.27 -35.14
C LYS A 387 -6.86 -23.10 -35.04
N ALA A 388 -6.46 -22.55 -36.18
CA ALA A 388 -5.63 -21.34 -36.22
C ALA A 388 -6.48 -20.07 -36.07
N TYR A 389 -5.93 -19.08 -35.39
CA TYR A 389 -6.55 -17.78 -35.10
C TYR A 389 -5.52 -16.67 -35.31
N PRO A 390 -5.91 -15.41 -35.58
CA PRO A 390 -4.99 -14.29 -35.45
C PRO A 390 -4.35 -14.33 -34.06
N THR A 391 -3.02 -14.34 -34.03
CA THR A 391 -2.21 -14.66 -32.85
C THR A 391 -1.18 -13.58 -32.62
N MET A 392 -0.97 -13.22 -31.36
CA MET A 392 0.22 -12.51 -30.91
C MET A 392 0.93 -13.35 -29.84
N GLY A 393 2.23 -13.16 -29.65
CA GLY A 393 2.94 -13.84 -28.57
C GLY A 393 4.40 -13.45 -28.50
N GLY A 394 5.01 -13.70 -27.35
CA GLY A 394 6.39 -13.35 -27.08
C GLY A 394 6.80 -13.80 -25.69
N SER A 395 8.02 -13.44 -25.30
CA SER A 395 8.58 -13.74 -23.97
C SER A 395 9.37 -12.55 -23.46
N VAL A 396 9.59 -12.50 -22.15
CA VAL A 396 10.55 -11.60 -21.50
C VAL A 396 12.01 -12.00 -21.78
N LYS A 397 12.91 -11.02 -21.76
CA LYS A 397 14.34 -11.14 -22.10
C LYS A 397 15.09 -12.13 -21.19
N ASN A 398 14.95 -12.02 -19.86
CA ASN A 398 15.68 -12.83 -18.88
C ASN A 398 14.79 -13.81 -18.09
N GLY A 399 13.57 -14.13 -18.55
CA GLY A 399 12.57 -14.87 -17.77
C GLY A 399 12.98 -16.25 -17.21
N GLY A 400 14.09 -16.81 -17.67
CA GLY A 400 14.73 -17.97 -17.06
C GLY A 400 15.33 -17.71 -15.67
N THR A 401 15.53 -16.46 -15.22
CA THR A 401 16.03 -16.14 -13.88
C THR A 401 15.11 -16.65 -12.77
N PHE A 402 13.79 -16.56 -12.96
CA PHE A 402 12.79 -17.18 -12.08
C PHE A 402 13.01 -18.69 -11.91
N ILE A 403 13.26 -19.39 -13.02
CA ILE A 403 13.45 -20.85 -13.04
C ILE A 403 14.82 -21.25 -12.48
N LEU A 404 15.86 -20.45 -12.74
CA LEU A 404 17.19 -20.67 -12.19
C LEU A 404 17.23 -20.40 -10.68
N ARG A 405 16.46 -19.41 -10.17
CA ARG A 405 16.26 -19.18 -8.73
C ARG A 405 15.67 -20.43 -8.08
N ASP A 406 14.55 -20.94 -8.57
CA ASP A 406 13.87 -22.09 -7.97
C ASP A 406 14.78 -23.34 -7.97
N ILE A 407 15.53 -23.56 -9.05
CA ILE A 407 16.54 -24.61 -9.12
C ILE A 407 17.68 -24.38 -8.10
N TYR A 408 18.09 -23.13 -7.89
CA TYR A 408 19.14 -22.78 -6.92
C TYR A 408 18.68 -23.00 -5.47
N THR A 409 17.49 -22.51 -5.11
CA THR A 409 16.91 -22.68 -3.77
C THR A 409 16.62 -24.16 -3.44
N ASP A 410 16.17 -24.94 -4.42
CA ASP A 410 15.73 -26.33 -4.20
C ASP A 410 16.84 -27.39 -4.34
N ILE A 411 18.00 -27.05 -4.94
CA ILE A 411 19.06 -28.01 -5.26
C ILE A 411 20.46 -27.59 -4.77
N PHE A 412 20.79 -26.29 -4.77
CA PHE A 412 22.14 -25.82 -4.41
C PHE A 412 22.25 -25.24 -2.99
N ASN A 413 21.14 -24.88 -2.35
CA ASN A 413 21.13 -24.09 -1.10
C ASN A 413 21.61 -24.81 0.20
N GLU A 414 22.06 -26.05 0.14
CA GLU A 414 22.78 -26.72 1.25
C GLU A 414 24.26 -27.04 0.92
N THR A 415 24.70 -26.79 -0.31
CA THR A 415 26.09 -26.99 -0.77
C THR A 415 26.45 -25.95 -1.82
N ILE A 416 27.18 -24.91 -1.41
CA ILE A 416 27.90 -24.02 -2.34
C ILE A 416 28.73 -24.92 -3.26
N ILE A 417 28.47 -24.81 -4.57
CA ILE A 417 29.26 -25.35 -5.69
C ILE A 417 29.88 -26.73 -5.40
N ASP A 418 29.19 -27.81 -5.80
CA ASP A 418 29.83 -29.13 -5.83
C ASP A 418 31.02 -29.10 -6.79
N ASP A 419 32.24 -29.11 -6.24
CA ASP A 419 33.53 -29.11 -6.96
C ASP A 419 33.66 -30.26 -7.99
N THR A 420 32.78 -31.27 -7.93
CA THR A 420 32.74 -32.38 -8.89
C THR A 420 31.83 -32.14 -10.09
N MET A 421 30.92 -31.16 -10.02
CA MET A 421 30.07 -30.75 -11.15
C MET A 421 30.85 -29.85 -12.12
N ASN A 422 30.96 -30.31 -13.37
CA ASN A 422 31.50 -29.51 -14.47
C ASN A 422 30.36 -28.99 -15.38
N GLY A 423 30.72 -28.22 -16.40
CA GLY A 423 29.74 -27.52 -17.24
C GLY A 423 28.69 -28.41 -17.92
N ILE A 424 29.03 -29.63 -18.36
CA ILE A 424 28.01 -30.51 -18.96
C ILE A 424 27.04 -31.06 -17.91
N ASP A 425 27.46 -31.16 -16.64
CA ASP A 425 26.57 -31.59 -15.55
C ASP A 425 25.57 -30.48 -15.18
N TYR A 426 26.00 -29.21 -15.16
CA TYR A 426 25.07 -28.07 -15.04
C TYR A 426 24.08 -28.02 -16.21
N ILE A 427 24.55 -28.20 -17.45
CA ILE A 427 23.68 -28.26 -18.65
C ILE A 427 22.67 -29.41 -18.55
N ASN A 428 23.13 -30.62 -18.21
CA ASN A 428 22.27 -31.80 -18.05
C ASN A 428 21.24 -31.60 -16.93
N LEU A 429 21.64 -30.99 -15.81
CA LEU A 429 20.74 -30.69 -14.69
C LEU A 429 19.67 -29.68 -15.09
N ILE A 430 20.03 -28.54 -15.69
CA ILE A 430 19.05 -27.53 -16.14
C ILE A 430 18.07 -28.14 -17.15
N ILE A 431 18.55 -28.92 -18.14
CA ILE A 431 17.66 -29.61 -19.09
C ILE A 431 16.72 -30.57 -18.34
N SER A 432 17.22 -31.36 -17.39
CA SER A 432 16.41 -32.29 -16.60
C SER A 432 15.35 -31.59 -15.75
N GLN A 433 15.68 -30.47 -15.11
CA GLN A 433 14.73 -29.73 -14.25
C GLN A 433 13.68 -28.94 -15.06
N THR A 434 14.05 -28.43 -16.23
CA THR A 434 13.19 -27.53 -17.05
C THR A 434 12.40 -28.25 -18.15
N ASN A 435 12.98 -29.26 -18.80
CA ASN A 435 12.33 -30.08 -19.83
C ASN A 435 11.84 -31.44 -19.30
N GLY A 436 12.48 -31.98 -18.26
CA GLY A 436 12.45 -33.41 -18.00
C GLY A 436 13.27 -34.16 -19.05
N ALA A 437 12.96 -35.44 -19.27
CA ALA A 437 13.73 -36.29 -20.18
C ALA A 437 13.73 -35.76 -21.64
N ASP A 438 14.92 -35.45 -22.17
CA ASP A 438 15.16 -35.20 -23.60
C ASP A 438 15.78 -36.45 -24.26
N PRO A 439 14.98 -37.36 -24.85
CA PRO A 439 15.48 -38.52 -25.58
C PRO A 439 16.00 -38.19 -26.99
N THR A 440 16.05 -36.90 -27.37
CA THR A 440 16.56 -36.43 -28.67
C THR A 440 17.93 -35.75 -28.58
N GLU A 441 18.35 -35.40 -27.36
CA GLU A 441 19.52 -34.57 -27.06
C GLU A 441 19.53 -33.24 -27.83
N ALA A 442 18.35 -32.74 -28.23
CA ALA A 442 18.22 -31.50 -28.98
C ALA A 442 18.56 -30.28 -28.11
N TRP A 443 18.15 -30.31 -26.83
CA TRP A 443 18.50 -29.25 -25.89
C TRP A 443 19.96 -29.27 -25.50
N LYS A 444 20.54 -30.47 -25.41
CA LYS A 444 21.97 -30.65 -25.15
C LYS A 444 22.81 -30.10 -26.31
N LYS A 445 22.45 -30.40 -27.56
CA LYS A 445 23.09 -29.84 -28.76
C LYS A 445 22.93 -28.33 -28.85
N PHE A 446 21.74 -27.79 -28.60
CA PHE A 446 21.54 -26.33 -28.54
C PHE A 446 22.48 -25.67 -27.51
N ALA A 447 22.62 -26.26 -26.31
CA ALA A 447 23.57 -25.77 -25.31
C ALA A 447 25.04 -25.91 -25.77
N GLU A 448 25.39 -26.99 -26.46
CA GLU A 448 26.75 -27.29 -26.97
C GLU A 448 27.15 -26.49 -28.23
N GLU A 449 26.19 -26.02 -29.04
CA GLU A 449 26.41 -25.36 -30.33
C GLU A 449 26.16 -23.84 -30.28
N GLU A 450 25.19 -23.36 -29.49
CA GLU A 450 24.74 -21.96 -29.52
C GLU A 450 24.93 -21.19 -28.19
N VAL A 451 24.88 -21.86 -27.03
CA VAL A 451 24.85 -21.18 -25.70
C VAL A 451 26.22 -21.12 -25.02
N PHE A 452 26.99 -22.21 -25.03
CA PHE A 452 28.24 -22.33 -24.28
C PHE A 452 29.43 -22.68 -25.18
N THR A 453 30.64 -22.23 -24.82
CA THR A 453 31.85 -22.61 -25.55
C THR A 453 32.33 -24.01 -25.13
N PRO A 454 33.04 -24.76 -26.00
CA PRO A 454 33.63 -26.07 -25.66
C PRO A 454 34.57 -26.07 -24.44
N GLU A 455 35.09 -24.91 -24.04
CA GLU A 455 35.91 -24.73 -22.84
C GLU A 455 35.04 -24.61 -21.58
N ILE A 456 33.99 -23.77 -21.63
CA ILE A 456 33.01 -23.60 -20.54
C ILE A 456 32.21 -24.88 -20.32
N ILE A 457 31.82 -25.61 -21.38
CA ILE A 457 31.13 -26.91 -21.26
C ILE A 457 31.98 -27.93 -20.50
N LYS A 458 33.31 -27.87 -20.65
CA LYS A 458 34.24 -28.85 -20.07
C LYS A 458 34.64 -28.51 -18.63
N ASN A 459 34.84 -27.23 -18.34
CA ASN A 459 35.50 -26.75 -17.11
C ASN A 459 34.72 -25.62 -16.38
N GLY A 460 33.52 -25.23 -16.84
CA GLY A 460 32.79 -24.07 -16.33
C GLY A 460 32.22 -24.27 -14.93
N THR A 461 32.29 -23.20 -14.12
CA THR A 461 31.65 -23.07 -12.81
C THR A 461 30.24 -22.50 -12.95
N PHE A 462 29.42 -22.61 -11.89
CA PHE A 462 28.08 -22.03 -11.88
C PHE A 462 28.10 -20.51 -12.18
N HIS A 463 29.00 -19.76 -11.54
CA HIS A 463 29.29 -18.34 -11.82
C HIS A 463 29.47 -18.06 -13.32
N ALA A 464 30.50 -18.66 -13.92
CA ALA A 464 30.87 -18.41 -15.32
C ALA A 464 29.82 -18.89 -16.34
N MET A 465 28.91 -19.76 -15.91
CA MET A 465 27.82 -20.30 -16.74
C MET A 465 26.48 -19.59 -16.55
N THR A 466 26.30 -18.83 -15.46
CA THR A 466 25.00 -18.27 -15.05
C THR A 466 24.23 -17.57 -16.18
N PRO A 467 24.83 -16.66 -17.00
CA PRO A 467 24.12 -16.06 -18.13
C PRO A 467 23.59 -17.09 -19.15
N GLY A 468 24.37 -18.12 -19.46
CA GLY A 468 23.95 -19.20 -20.34
C GLY A 468 22.92 -20.14 -19.70
N LEU A 469 22.95 -20.35 -18.38
CA LEU A 469 21.95 -21.13 -17.66
C LEU A 469 20.60 -20.39 -17.60
N ILE A 470 20.61 -19.06 -17.45
CA ILE A 470 19.43 -18.19 -17.59
C ILE A 470 18.85 -18.30 -19.00
N ASP A 471 19.67 -18.23 -20.04
CA ASP A 471 19.21 -18.35 -21.44
C ASP A 471 18.68 -19.76 -21.77
N LEU A 472 19.32 -20.81 -21.24
CA LEU A 472 18.85 -22.19 -21.40
C LEU A 472 17.49 -22.41 -20.72
N CYS A 473 17.32 -21.93 -19.48
CA CYS A 473 16.03 -21.93 -18.78
C CYS A 473 14.96 -21.14 -19.56
N SER A 474 15.31 -19.93 -20.01
CA SER A 474 14.44 -19.05 -20.79
C SER A 474 13.98 -19.72 -22.09
N THR A 475 14.88 -20.42 -22.77
CA THR A 475 14.62 -20.98 -24.09
C THR A 475 13.78 -22.25 -24.00
N ILE A 476 14.09 -23.14 -23.07
CA ILE A 476 13.37 -24.41 -22.87
C ILE A 476 11.94 -24.19 -22.38
N ALA A 477 11.77 -23.39 -21.32
CA ALA A 477 10.47 -23.22 -20.68
C ALA A 477 9.54 -22.28 -21.48
N PHE A 478 10.11 -21.26 -22.12
CA PHE A 478 9.36 -20.06 -22.53
C PHE A 478 9.54 -19.69 -24.02
N LYS A 479 10.74 -19.24 -24.43
CA LYS A 479 10.97 -18.62 -25.75
C LYS A 479 10.66 -19.58 -26.92
N ASN A 480 11.13 -20.82 -26.88
CA ASN A 480 10.87 -21.80 -27.95
C ASN A 480 9.42 -22.35 -27.95
N PRO A 481 8.82 -22.75 -26.82
CA PRO A 481 7.39 -23.12 -26.78
C PRO A 481 6.44 -22.07 -27.36
N VAL A 482 6.71 -20.78 -27.16
CA VAL A 482 5.95 -19.69 -27.79
C VAL A 482 6.23 -19.63 -29.30
N LEU A 483 7.49 -19.65 -29.72
CA LEU A 483 7.88 -19.60 -31.14
C LEU A 483 7.23 -20.72 -31.96
N LEU A 484 7.32 -21.97 -31.51
CA LEU A 484 6.72 -23.14 -32.18
C LEU A 484 5.20 -22.99 -32.34
N ALA A 485 4.51 -22.51 -31.30
CA ALA A 485 3.06 -22.29 -31.36
C ALA A 485 2.68 -21.19 -32.37
N LEU A 486 3.50 -20.13 -32.48
CA LEU A 486 3.33 -19.06 -33.46
C LEU A 486 3.66 -19.51 -34.89
N GLN A 487 4.73 -20.28 -35.09
CA GLN A 487 5.11 -20.86 -36.39
C GLN A 487 3.96 -21.68 -37.01
N GLY A 488 3.45 -22.68 -36.28
CA GLY A 488 2.35 -23.51 -36.79
C GLY A 488 1.09 -22.68 -37.07
N ASN A 489 0.81 -21.66 -36.26
CA ASN A 489 -0.29 -20.74 -36.53
C ASN A 489 -0.05 -19.88 -37.79
N ALA A 490 1.16 -19.38 -38.01
CA ALA A 490 1.54 -18.59 -39.18
C ALA A 490 1.46 -19.42 -40.48
N GLN A 491 1.93 -20.68 -40.45
CA GLN A 491 1.80 -21.63 -41.56
C GLN A 491 0.33 -21.86 -41.96
N LYS A 492 -0.59 -21.92 -40.98
CA LYS A 492 -2.04 -22.07 -41.22
C LYS A 492 -2.77 -20.78 -41.58
N LEU A 493 -2.37 -19.65 -41.01
CA LEU A 493 -3.03 -18.36 -41.14
C LEU A 493 -1.99 -17.24 -41.39
N PRO A 494 -1.43 -17.17 -42.61
CA PRO A 494 -0.38 -16.21 -42.94
C PRO A 494 -0.81 -14.75 -42.71
N ASN A 495 0.16 -13.86 -42.50
CA ASN A 495 -0.04 -12.43 -42.27
C ASN A 495 -0.91 -12.06 -41.05
N SER A 496 -1.12 -13.01 -40.12
CA SER A 496 -2.01 -12.86 -38.95
C SER A 496 -1.36 -13.29 -37.62
N THR A 497 -0.06 -13.60 -37.63
CA THR A 497 0.73 -13.97 -36.45
C THR A 497 1.76 -12.87 -36.16
N TYR A 498 1.93 -12.47 -34.90
CA TYR A 498 2.79 -11.36 -34.47
C TYR A 498 3.67 -11.77 -33.28
N LEU A 499 4.99 -11.67 -33.43
CA LEU A 499 5.98 -12.10 -32.44
C LEU A 499 6.61 -10.90 -31.71
N TYR A 500 6.91 -11.02 -30.40
CA TYR A 500 7.64 -10.01 -29.61
C TYR A 500 8.71 -10.59 -28.67
N SER A 501 9.68 -9.74 -28.33
CA SER A 501 10.49 -9.84 -27.11
C SER A 501 10.18 -8.65 -26.21
N PHE A 502 10.12 -8.86 -24.89
CA PHE A 502 10.01 -7.79 -23.91
C PHE A 502 11.33 -7.63 -23.14
N ASP A 503 11.90 -6.45 -23.28
CA ASP A 503 13.30 -6.13 -22.96
C ASP A 503 13.42 -4.89 -22.07
N TYR A 504 12.30 -4.32 -21.65
CA TYR A 504 12.27 -3.12 -20.85
C TYR A 504 12.33 -3.45 -19.37
N GLU A 505 13.56 -3.38 -18.89
CA GLU A 505 13.94 -3.19 -17.50
C GLU A 505 13.50 -1.78 -17.06
N GLY A 506 12.53 -1.75 -16.16
CA GLY A 506 12.01 -0.54 -15.53
C GLY A 506 12.44 -0.44 -14.08
N GLU A 507 11.64 0.24 -13.29
CA GLU A 507 11.91 0.44 -11.86
C GLU A 507 11.20 -0.61 -10.98
N LEU A 508 10.39 -1.49 -11.58
CA LEU A 508 9.71 -2.60 -10.93
C LEU A 508 10.12 -3.96 -11.51
N ASN A 509 10.23 -4.96 -10.65
CA ASN A 509 10.38 -6.39 -10.98
C ASN A 509 9.45 -7.21 -10.07
N ARG A 510 8.67 -8.14 -10.63
CA ARG A 510 7.60 -8.85 -9.89
C ARG A 510 8.07 -9.57 -8.62
N TYR A 511 9.34 -9.95 -8.52
CA TYR A 511 9.86 -10.81 -7.46
C TYR A 511 10.86 -10.14 -6.51
N THR A 512 11.44 -8.99 -6.87
CA THR A 512 12.30 -8.21 -5.97
C THR A 512 11.59 -6.97 -5.40
N THR A 513 10.76 -6.28 -6.19
CA THR A 513 10.10 -5.04 -5.74
C THR A 513 8.71 -5.32 -5.17
N SER A 514 8.60 -6.20 -4.17
CA SER A 514 7.33 -6.44 -3.47
C SER A 514 7.50 -6.90 -2.01
N ASP A 515 6.57 -6.48 -1.13
CA ASP A 515 6.50 -6.87 0.29
C ASP A 515 6.43 -8.40 0.54
N ASN A 516 6.17 -9.20 -0.48
CA ASN A 516 6.14 -10.67 -0.43
C ASN A 516 7.37 -11.29 -1.13
N ALA A 517 8.50 -10.59 -1.20
CA ALA A 517 9.78 -11.19 -1.57
C ALA A 517 10.23 -12.16 -0.45
N ASP A 518 9.85 -13.43 -0.58
CA ASP A 518 10.21 -14.53 0.35
C ASP A 518 11.74 -14.80 0.46
N TYR A 519 12.57 -14.05 -0.27
CA TYR A 519 14.02 -14.23 -0.40
C TYR A 519 14.74 -12.89 -0.42
N ASP A 520 15.84 -12.78 0.33
CA ASP A 520 16.71 -11.62 0.28
C ASP A 520 17.55 -11.66 -1.01
N ILE A 521 17.55 -10.57 -1.79
CA ILE A 521 18.33 -10.46 -3.03
C ILE A 521 19.84 -10.54 -2.78
N ASN A 522 20.28 -10.21 -1.57
CA ASN A 522 21.69 -10.31 -1.15
C ASN A 522 22.13 -11.77 -0.93
N GLU A 523 21.19 -12.72 -0.79
CA GLU A 523 21.48 -14.16 -0.68
C GLU A 523 21.52 -14.87 -2.05
N MET A 524 21.43 -14.15 -3.18
CA MET A 524 21.29 -14.74 -4.51
C MET A 524 22.46 -14.40 -5.46
N PRO A 525 23.05 -15.40 -6.16
CA PRO A 525 24.22 -15.22 -7.03
C PRO A 525 23.96 -14.48 -8.37
N PHE A 526 22.74 -13.99 -8.62
CA PHE A 526 22.39 -13.25 -9.84
C PHE A 526 21.19 -12.32 -9.67
N ASP A 527 21.16 -11.26 -10.46
CA ASP A 527 19.98 -10.40 -10.65
C ASP A 527 18.90 -11.14 -11.46
N LEU A 528 17.63 -10.84 -11.17
CA LEU A 528 16.50 -11.35 -11.94
C LEU A 528 16.29 -10.61 -13.27
N GLY A 529 16.79 -9.37 -13.39
CA GLY A 529 16.70 -8.56 -14.62
C GLY A 529 15.26 -8.35 -15.09
N VAL A 530 15.02 -8.54 -16.40
CA VAL A 530 13.66 -8.58 -16.97
C VAL A 530 13.11 -9.99 -16.84
N SER A 531 12.54 -10.29 -15.68
CA SER A 531 12.16 -11.62 -15.23
C SER A 531 10.75 -12.02 -15.66
N LEU A 532 10.34 -13.23 -15.24
CA LEU A 532 9.13 -13.89 -15.71
C LEU A 532 7.89 -13.05 -15.37
N THR A 533 7.09 -12.75 -16.40
CA THR A 533 5.85 -11.93 -16.29
C THR A 533 6.05 -10.45 -15.97
N ASP A 534 7.27 -9.89 -15.98
CA ASP A 534 7.44 -8.45 -15.86
C ASP A 534 6.70 -7.69 -16.99
N ASP A 535 6.47 -8.33 -18.15
CA ASP A 535 5.64 -7.80 -19.24
C ASP A 535 4.16 -7.62 -18.86
N ASN A 536 3.66 -8.30 -17.82
CA ASN A 536 2.34 -8.01 -17.24
C ASN A 536 2.32 -6.69 -16.44
N LEU A 537 3.42 -6.26 -15.82
CA LEU A 537 3.49 -5.00 -15.04
C LEU A 537 3.20 -3.77 -15.90
N TYR A 538 3.29 -3.89 -17.23
CA TYR A 538 3.04 -2.85 -18.23
C TYR A 538 1.66 -2.97 -18.90
N LEU A 539 0.88 -3.98 -18.53
CA LEU A 539 -0.49 -4.24 -19.00
C LEU A 539 -1.53 -4.19 -17.87
N PHE A 540 -1.09 -4.51 -16.65
CA PHE A 540 -1.87 -4.46 -15.43
C PHE A 540 -1.05 -3.74 -14.35
N PRO A 541 -1.65 -2.82 -13.57
CA PRO A 541 -1.05 -2.33 -12.34
C PRO A 541 -1.14 -3.45 -11.28
N TRP A 542 -0.13 -4.35 -11.23
CA TRP A 542 -0.04 -5.49 -10.29
C TRP A 542 1.33 -5.53 -9.56
N PRO A 543 1.43 -5.91 -8.26
CA PRO A 543 0.32 -6.11 -7.31
C PRO A 543 -0.59 -4.90 -7.33
N ARG A 544 -1.88 -5.05 -6.98
CA ARG A 544 -2.75 -3.86 -6.98
C ARG A 544 -2.37 -2.83 -5.92
N PHE A 545 -1.33 -3.15 -5.15
CA PHE A 545 -0.54 -2.22 -4.39
C PHE A 545 0.88 -1.96 -4.97
N LEU A 546 1.23 -2.00 -6.27
CA LEU A 546 2.33 -1.11 -6.79
C LEU A 546 2.07 -0.48 -8.17
N LEU A 547 2.38 0.82 -8.35
CA LEU A 547 2.18 1.58 -9.60
C LEU A 547 3.50 1.85 -10.35
N LEU A 548 3.42 1.87 -11.69
CA LEU A 548 4.49 2.46 -12.51
C LEU A 548 4.46 3.99 -12.35
N ASN A 549 5.26 4.52 -11.43
CA ASN A 549 5.31 5.96 -11.11
C ASN A 549 6.09 6.78 -12.14
N SER A 550 7.15 6.20 -12.72
CA SER A 550 8.08 6.87 -13.62
C SER A 550 7.55 7.12 -15.03
N ASN A 551 7.99 8.25 -15.58
CA ASN A 551 7.62 8.68 -16.92
C ASN A 551 8.27 7.81 -18.03
N ARG A 552 9.27 6.98 -17.69
CA ARG A 552 9.85 5.99 -18.60
C ARG A 552 8.91 4.78 -18.73
N ASP A 553 8.55 4.21 -17.58
CA ASP A 553 7.76 2.99 -17.46
C ASP A 553 6.32 3.19 -17.96
N ILE A 554 5.66 4.28 -17.56
CA ILE A 554 4.34 4.69 -18.06
C ILE A 554 4.33 4.83 -19.60
N LYS A 555 5.46 5.21 -20.21
CA LYS A 555 5.59 5.37 -21.67
C LYS A 555 5.75 4.03 -22.39
N ILE A 556 6.30 3.01 -21.73
CA ILE A 556 6.33 1.63 -22.23
C ILE A 556 4.97 0.97 -22.08
N ALA A 557 4.34 1.08 -20.91
CA ALA A 557 2.99 0.57 -20.68
C ALA A 557 1.97 1.13 -21.69
N LYS A 558 2.01 2.44 -21.98
CA LYS A 558 1.16 3.06 -23.01
C LYS A 558 1.35 2.48 -24.42
N ARG A 559 2.57 2.03 -24.77
CA ARG A 559 2.84 1.35 -26.05
C ARG A 559 2.28 -0.07 -26.04
N MET A 560 2.47 -0.83 -24.97
CA MET A 560 1.97 -2.20 -24.84
C MET A 560 0.44 -2.24 -24.83
N VAL A 561 -0.22 -1.40 -24.02
CA VAL A 561 -1.69 -1.25 -24.05
C VAL A 561 -2.20 -0.93 -25.45
N SER A 562 -1.56 -0.02 -26.18
CA SER A 562 -1.92 0.30 -27.57
C SER A 562 -1.81 -0.93 -28.48
N PHE A 563 -0.67 -1.64 -28.45
CA PHE A 563 -0.42 -2.83 -29.27
C PHE A 563 -1.44 -3.95 -28.99
N TRP A 564 -1.66 -4.29 -27.72
CA TRP A 564 -2.56 -5.37 -27.29
C TRP A 564 -4.01 -5.08 -27.64
N THR A 565 -4.49 -3.86 -27.38
CA THR A 565 -5.89 -3.50 -27.62
C THR A 565 -6.19 -3.28 -29.10
N SER A 566 -5.26 -2.72 -29.90
CA SER A 566 -5.45 -2.63 -31.35
C SER A 566 -5.46 -4.01 -32.00
N PHE A 567 -4.67 -4.95 -31.48
CA PHE A 567 -4.71 -6.35 -31.89
C PHE A 567 -6.05 -7.01 -31.54
N ALA A 568 -6.54 -6.83 -30.31
CA ALA A 568 -7.88 -7.32 -29.94
C ALA A 568 -8.99 -6.73 -30.82
N ALA A 569 -8.89 -5.44 -31.18
CA ALA A 569 -9.88 -4.73 -31.98
C ALA A 569 -9.89 -5.11 -33.47
N THR A 570 -8.71 -5.31 -34.08
CA THR A 570 -8.52 -5.40 -35.54
C THR A 570 -7.85 -6.69 -36.02
N GLY A 571 -7.18 -7.42 -35.13
CA GLY A 571 -6.25 -8.50 -35.46
C GLY A 571 -4.83 -8.04 -35.83
N LYS A 572 -4.48 -6.77 -35.61
CA LYS A 572 -3.14 -6.21 -35.90
C LYS A 572 -2.65 -5.28 -34.78
N PRO A 573 -1.47 -5.52 -34.19
CA PRO A 573 -0.91 -4.65 -33.16
C PRO A 573 -0.32 -3.37 -33.80
N SER A 574 -0.56 -2.24 -33.14
CA SER A 574 -0.05 -0.93 -33.55
C SER A 574 -0.02 0.02 -32.34
N ALA A 575 0.97 0.91 -32.28
CA ALA A 575 1.07 1.94 -31.25
C ALA A 575 1.61 3.26 -31.84
N PRO A 576 1.43 4.41 -31.16
CA PRO A 576 1.98 5.68 -31.62
C PRO A 576 3.51 5.74 -31.51
N ASN A 577 4.16 6.42 -32.46
CA ASN A 577 5.60 6.76 -32.42
C ASN A 577 6.55 5.56 -32.19
N VAL A 578 6.29 4.47 -32.91
CA VAL A 578 7.09 3.24 -32.98
C VAL A 578 7.07 2.68 -34.41
N PRO A 579 7.95 1.73 -34.78
CA PRO A 579 7.85 1.00 -36.04
C PRO A 579 6.49 0.31 -36.21
N LYS A 580 6.05 0.15 -37.46
CA LYS A 580 4.89 -0.69 -37.79
C LYS A 580 5.25 -2.15 -37.54
N TRP A 581 4.52 -2.83 -36.65
CA TRP A 581 4.72 -4.26 -36.39
C TRP A 581 4.38 -5.09 -37.65
N PRO A 582 5.35 -5.81 -38.25
CA PRO A 582 5.09 -6.78 -39.30
C PRO A 582 4.42 -8.03 -38.73
N ALA A 583 3.63 -8.74 -39.54
CA ALA A 583 3.30 -10.13 -39.21
C ALA A 583 4.50 -11.01 -39.56
N MET A 584 4.66 -12.15 -38.88
CA MET A 584 5.66 -13.15 -39.24
C MET A 584 5.49 -13.54 -40.73
N ASN A 585 6.61 -13.52 -41.45
CA ASN A 585 6.69 -13.89 -42.86
C ASN A 585 7.69 -15.04 -43.13
N ASP A 586 8.48 -15.40 -42.11
CA ASP A 586 9.38 -16.54 -42.05
C ASP A 586 9.21 -17.27 -40.70
N GLU A 587 9.90 -18.39 -40.49
CA GLU A 587 9.74 -19.24 -39.31
C GLU A 587 10.24 -18.58 -38.01
N THR A 588 11.12 -17.58 -38.08
CA THR A 588 11.71 -16.93 -36.90
C THR A 588 11.31 -15.47 -36.71
N GLY A 589 10.50 -14.88 -37.60
CA GLY A 589 10.14 -13.47 -37.49
C GLY A 589 9.56 -12.87 -38.77
N PRO A 590 9.74 -11.55 -38.98
CA PRO A 590 10.28 -10.56 -38.03
C PRO A 590 9.43 -10.38 -36.76
N TYR A 591 10.02 -9.82 -35.72
CA TYR A 591 9.43 -9.60 -34.38
C TYR A 591 9.62 -8.18 -33.87
N MET A 592 8.85 -7.80 -32.84
CA MET A 592 8.96 -6.51 -32.14
C MET A 592 9.80 -6.65 -30.87
N LYS A 593 10.90 -5.91 -30.73
CA LYS A 593 11.69 -5.85 -29.49
C LYS A 593 11.24 -4.64 -28.67
N ILE A 594 10.71 -4.87 -27.48
CA ILE A 594 10.07 -3.86 -26.64
C ILE A 594 11.00 -3.52 -25.46
N GLY A 595 12.02 -2.70 -25.73
CA GLY A 595 12.97 -2.22 -24.73
C GLY A 595 12.87 -0.72 -24.47
N LYS A 596 13.97 -0.14 -23.93
CA LYS A 596 14.14 1.31 -23.70
C LYS A 596 13.87 2.12 -25.00
N THR A 597 14.19 1.53 -26.16
CA THR A 597 13.63 1.85 -27.47
C THR A 597 12.81 0.67 -28.02
N VAL A 598 11.88 0.94 -28.94
CA VAL A 598 11.06 -0.09 -29.59
C VAL A 598 11.52 -0.24 -31.04
N SER A 599 11.94 -1.44 -31.41
CA SER A 599 12.57 -1.78 -32.70
C SER A 599 11.99 -3.05 -33.30
N ILE A 600 12.36 -3.33 -34.55
CA ILE A 600 12.10 -4.62 -35.21
C ILE A 600 13.40 -5.42 -35.18
N GLY A 601 13.30 -6.70 -34.83
CA GLY A 601 14.34 -7.70 -35.08
C GLY A 601 13.87 -8.67 -36.15
N GLU A 602 14.80 -9.23 -36.93
CA GLU A 602 14.45 -10.11 -38.05
C GLU A 602 14.40 -11.59 -37.63
N ASN A 603 15.29 -12.04 -36.72
CA ASN A 603 15.40 -13.43 -36.27
C ASN A 603 15.19 -13.58 -34.76
N TYR A 604 14.08 -14.17 -34.30
CA TYR A 604 13.79 -14.33 -32.86
C TYR A 604 14.67 -15.37 -32.15
N ILE A 605 15.36 -16.25 -32.90
CA ILE A 605 16.37 -17.14 -32.31
C ILE A 605 17.54 -16.34 -31.71
N ASP A 606 17.77 -15.09 -32.18
CA ASP A 606 18.76 -14.19 -31.57
C ASP A 606 18.46 -13.89 -30.09
N GLU A 607 17.19 -14.00 -29.66
CA GLU A 607 16.78 -13.80 -28.27
C GLU A 607 16.98 -15.06 -27.39
N PHE A 608 17.32 -16.22 -27.96
CA PHE A 608 17.58 -17.45 -27.18
C PHE A 608 18.91 -17.41 -26.43
N THR A 609 19.78 -16.46 -26.77
CA THR A 609 21.11 -16.23 -26.16
C THR A 609 21.27 -14.76 -25.74
N ALA A 610 20.22 -14.21 -25.11
CA ALA A 610 20.14 -12.79 -24.74
C ALA A 610 21.08 -12.46 -23.57
N ALA A 611 21.00 -13.18 -22.45
CA ALA A 611 21.83 -12.94 -21.27
C ALA A 611 23.33 -13.17 -21.55
N VAL A 612 23.68 -14.16 -22.40
CA VAL A 612 25.06 -14.37 -22.86
C VAL A 612 25.59 -13.17 -23.65
N LYS A 613 24.75 -12.54 -24.50
CA LYS A 613 25.11 -11.33 -25.25
C LYS A 613 25.20 -10.10 -24.35
N GLU A 614 24.27 -9.93 -23.41
CA GLU A 614 24.28 -8.83 -22.45
C GLU A 614 25.56 -8.84 -21.61
N ASN A 615 26.00 -10.00 -21.13
CA ASN A 615 27.27 -10.13 -20.41
C ASN A 615 28.49 -9.77 -21.30
N ALA A 616 28.48 -10.17 -22.58
CA ALA A 616 29.54 -9.83 -23.54
C ALA A 616 29.58 -8.33 -23.91
N ASP A 617 28.43 -7.66 -23.88
CA ASP A 617 28.29 -6.20 -24.04
C ASP A 617 28.55 -5.41 -22.73
N GLY A 618 28.86 -6.10 -21.63
CA GLY A 618 29.24 -5.51 -20.33
C GLY A 618 28.09 -5.24 -19.35
N TYR A 619 26.91 -5.83 -19.57
CA TYR A 619 25.82 -5.84 -18.59
C TYR A 619 25.81 -7.17 -17.84
N ASN A 620 26.32 -7.17 -16.62
CA ASN A 620 26.46 -8.37 -15.81
C ASN A 620 25.18 -8.66 -15.02
N LEU A 621 24.63 -9.86 -15.18
CA LEU A 621 23.55 -10.40 -14.35
C LEU A 621 24.07 -11.25 -13.18
N VAL A 622 25.37 -11.55 -13.13
CA VAL A 622 25.99 -12.26 -12.01
C VAL A 622 26.25 -11.28 -10.88
N ASN A 623 25.87 -11.66 -9.65
CA ASN A 623 26.12 -10.87 -8.45
C ASN A 623 27.56 -11.11 -7.98
N GLU A 624 28.52 -10.31 -8.43
CA GLU A 624 29.93 -10.48 -8.08
C GLU A 624 30.17 -10.31 -6.56
N GLU A 625 29.48 -9.38 -5.89
CA GLU A 625 29.59 -9.14 -4.44
C GLU A 625 29.21 -10.39 -3.63
N PHE A 626 28.21 -11.15 -4.09
CA PHE A 626 27.87 -12.45 -3.49
C PHE A 626 29.04 -13.44 -3.57
N PHE A 627 29.73 -13.55 -4.72
CA PHE A 627 30.83 -14.49 -4.88
C PHE A 627 32.12 -14.05 -4.19
N ASP A 628 32.44 -12.75 -4.20
CA ASP A 628 33.57 -12.19 -3.45
C ASP A 628 33.41 -12.47 -1.94
N SER A 629 32.20 -12.33 -1.39
CA SER A 629 31.91 -12.63 0.02
C SER A 629 32.19 -14.10 0.41
N LEU A 630 32.08 -15.03 -0.53
CA LEU A 630 32.38 -16.45 -0.30
C LEU A 630 33.89 -16.71 -0.25
N VAL A 631 34.70 -15.92 -0.95
CA VAL A 631 36.18 -16.05 -0.94
C VAL A 631 36.74 -15.63 0.42
N ASP A 632 36.31 -14.48 0.95
CA ASP A 632 36.73 -13.99 2.28
C ASP A 632 36.46 -15.00 3.40
N ILE A 633 35.35 -15.75 3.32
CA ILE A 633 35.01 -16.81 4.28
C ILE A 633 36.00 -18.00 4.20
N THR A 634 36.57 -18.27 3.01
CA THR A 634 37.55 -19.36 2.85
C THR A 634 38.96 -18.97 3.30
N GLU A 635 39.47 -17.78 2.97
CA GLU A 635 40.83 -17.39 3.35
C GLU A 635 40.99 -17.17 4.87
N ASN A 636 39.97 -16.64 5.54
CA ASN A 636 39.99 -16.41 7.00
C ASN A 636 39.98 -17.68 7.87
N ASN A 637 39.99 -18.89 7.28
CA ASN A 637 40.02 -20.16 8.01
C ASN A 637 41.39 -20.89 7.98
N GLU A 638 42.39 -20.44 7.20
CA GLU A 638 43.71 -21.11 7.08
C GLU A 638 44.92 -20.32 7.64
N GLY A 639 44.71 -19.42 8.61
CA GLY A 639 45.77 -18.83 9.44
C GLY A 639 45.22 -17.86 10.49
N ASP A 640 45.74 -17.77 11.73
CA ASP A 640 47.08 -18.14 12.20
C ASP A 640 47.06 -18.79 13.60
N GLN A 641 48.06 -19.65 13.86
CA GLN A 641 48.47 -20.07 15.20
C GLN A 641 49.91 -19.61 15.45
N ASN A 642 50.13 -18.47 16.11
CA ASN A 642 51.10 -18.29 17.23
C ASN A 642 51.26 -16.83 17.70
N ALA A 643 50.88 -16.58 18.95
CA ALA A 643 51.52 -15.71 19.96
C ALA A 643 52.45 -14.53 19.56
N ASP A 644 51.96 -13.31 19.85
CA ASP A 644 52.49 -12.40 20.89
C ASP A 644 53.73 -11.49 20.62
N GLN A 645 53.53 -10.16 20.76
CA GLN A 645 54.52 -9.05 20.87
C GLN A 645 55.54 -8.86 19.71
N THR A 646 55.74 -7.67 19.13
CA THR A 646 55.86 -6.31 19.73
C THR A 646 55.41 -5.15 18.80
N GLU A 647 55.26 -3.96 19.38
CA GLU A 647 55.30 -2.63 18.72
C GLU A 647 56.59 -2.46 17.86
N THR A 648 56.73 -1.55 16.88
CA THR A 648 56.28 -0.14 16.82
C THR A 648 55.97 0.38 15.41
N ASP A 649 54.97 1.25 15.32
CA ASP A 649 54.88 2.52 14.58
C ASP A 649 55.55 2.68 13.20
N ASN A 650 54.77 3.16 12.22
CA ASN A 650 54.92 4.51 11.65
C ASN A 650 53.60 4.94 11.00
N GLU A 651 53.09 6.12 11.38
CA GLU A 651 52.03 6.85 10.68
C GLU A 651 52.59 7.36 9.32
N GLU A 652 51.86 7.91 8.34
CA GLU A 652 50.66 8.76 8.28
C GLU A 652 50.08 8.61 6.84
N ALA A 653 48.88 9.04 6.45
CA ALA A 653 47.94 9.92 7.14
C ALA A 653 46.48 9.54 6.88
N ILE A 654 45.67 9.66 7.93
CA ILE A 654 44.21 9.56 7.94
C ILE A 654 43.62 10.98 7.78
N ALA A 655 42.47 11.12 7.11
CA ALA A 655 41.62 12.31 7.29
C ALA A 655 40.79 12.09 8.56
N SER A 656 41.02 12.91 9.60
CA SER A 656 40.72 12.52 10.99
C SER A 656 39.23 12.31 11.29
N TYR A 657 38.95 11.21 11.97
CA TYR A 657 37.97 11.23 13.06
C TYR A 657 38.69 11.78 14.29
N ASP A 658 38.32 12.98 14.76
CA ASP A 658 38.92 13.62 15.92
C ASP A 658 38.43 12.96 17.24
N GLU A 659 39.22 12.04 17.79
CA GLU A 659 39.17 11.71 19.23
C GLU A 659 39.75 12.87 20.06
N GLU A 660 38.99 13.97 20.27
CA GLU A 660 39.10 14.85 21.47
C GLU A 660 38.07 16.02 21.50
N LYS A 661 36.78 15.78 21.23
CA LYS A 661 35.70 16.78 21.47
C LYS A 661 34.51 16.26 22.29
N ASP A 662 34.81 15.41 23.27
CA ASP A 662 33.89 14.98 24.32
C ASP A 662 33.33 16.19 25.09
N THR A 663 32.19 16.71 24.63
CA THR A 663 31.60 17.92 25.21
C THR A 663 30.69 17.53 26.37
N ILE A 664 31.33 17.02 27.44
CA ILE A 664 30.65 16.63 28.67
C ILE A 664 30.02 17.88 29.31
N ILE A 665 28.70 17.88 29.45
CA ILE A 665 27.97 18.90 30.20
C ILE A 665 27.35 18.32 31.46
N THR A 666 27.34 19.08 32.55
CA THR A 666 26.69 18.68 33.80
C THR A 666 25.32 19.35 33.94
N LEU A 667 24.25 18.56 33.94
CA LEU A 667 22.90 18.98 34.27
C LEU A 667 22.72 19.00 35.81
N PRO A 668 22.55 20.17 36.46
CA PRO A 668 22.55 20.23 37.91
C PRO A 668 21.38 19.48 38.53
N ASN A 669 21.69 18.61 39.50
CA ASN A 669 20.77 17.66 40.13
C ASN A 669 20.23 16.55 39.21
N LEU A 670 20.89 16.28 38.07
CA LEU A 670 20.68 15.06 37.29
C LEU A 670 22.00 14.29 37.08
N GLY A 671 23.05 14.92 36.57
CA GLY A 671 24.35 14.28 36.35
C GLY A 671 25.07 14.85 35.12
N SER A 672 26.14 14.19 34.67
CA SER A 672 26.89 14.57 33.47
C SER A 672 26.39 13.80 32.23
N ILE A 673 26.46 14.42 31.05
CA ILE A 673 26.12 13.81 29.75
C ILE A 673 27.24 14.09 28.76
N GLN A 674 27.70 13.06 28.05
CA GLN A 674 28.65 13.11 26.94
C GLN A 674 27.90 13.17 25.61
N GLY A 675 28.37 13.99 24.69
CA GLY A 675 27.80 14.14 23.35
C GLY A 675 28.90 14.33 22.31
N LYS A 676 28.59 14.02 21.06
CA LYS A 676 29.54 13.99 19.93
C LYS A 676 29.52 15.29 19.11
N VAL A 677 30.56 15.51 18.32
CA VAL A 677 30.56 16.50 17.23
C VAL A 677 29.99 15.86 15.96
N ILE A 678 29.27 16.65 15.16
CA ILE A 678 28.85 16.33 13.79
C ILE A 678 29.00 17.58 12.90
N GLU A 679 29.03 17.39 11.58
CA GLU A 679 29.04 18.49 10.61
C GLU A 679 27.64 18.82 10.05
N THR A 680 27.50 20.03 9.49
CA THR A 680 26.32 20.46 8.72
C THR A 680 26.55 20.35 7.22
N ALA A 681 25.47 20.17 6.46
CA ALA A 681 25.53 19.64 5.09
C ALA A 681 26.09 20.58 4.00
N TRP A 682 26.30 21.87 4.26
CA TRP A 682 26.72 22.84 3.23
C TRP A 682 27.91 23.72 3.61
N SER A 683 28.07 24.02 4.89
CA SER A 683 29.18 24.82 5.41
C SER A 683 30.20 24.00 6.21
N HIS A 684 29.95 22.70 6.44
CA HIS A 684 30.82 21.81 7.22
C HIS A 684 31.19 22.42 8.58
N ARG A 685 30.25 23.14 9.22
CA ARG A 685 30.49 23.69 10.57
C ARG A 685 30.23 22.61 11.60
N GLU A 686 31.13 22.51 12.56
CA GLU A 686 30.96 21.67 13.74
C GLU A 686 29.73 22.12 14.55
N VAL A 687 28.90 21.16 14.93
CA VAL A 687 27.83 21.32 15.92
C VAL A 687 27.81 20.10 16.86
N LEU A 688 27.25 20.28 18.06
CA LEU A 688 27.26 19.28 19.13
C LEU A 688 25.93 18.54 19.18
N GLN A 689 25.97 17.21 19.20
CA GLN A 689 24.79 16.34 19.26
C GLN A 689 24.82 15.44 20.49
N PHE A 690 23.71 15.42 21.23
CA PHE A 690 23.44 14.52 22.35
C PHE A 690 22.19 13.71 21.96
N VAL A 691 22.32 12.42 21.67
CA VAL A 691 21.33 11.59 20.98
C VAL A 691 20.31 10.95 21.95
N ASP A 692 20.78 10.36 23.05
CA ASP A 692 19.94 9.63 24.03
C ASP A 692 19.75 10.41 25.35
N VAL A 693 19.40 11.70 25.28
CA VAL A 693 19.17 12.49 26.51
C VAL A 693 17.89 12.02 27.20
N LYS A 694 18.00 11.12 28.18
CA LYS A 694 16.86 10.65 28.97
C LYS A 694 16.21 11.80 29.73
N TYR A 695 14.89 11.89 29.63
CA TYR A 695 14.09 12.91 30.31
C TYR A 695 13.01 12.31 31.22
N ALA A 696 12.70 11.02 31.03
CA ALA A 696 11.79 10.27 31.86
C ALA A 696 12.39 8.92 32.28
N GLU A 697 11.81 8.36 33.33
CA GLU A 697 12.05 6.98 33.73
C GLU A 697 11.40 5.98 32.76
N ALA A 698 11.97 4.77 32.67
CA ALA A 698 11.39 3.65 31.94
C ALA A 698 9.88 3.48 32.23
N PRO A 699 9.01 3.54 31.21
CA PRO A 699 7.56 3.50 31.36
C PRO A 699 6.99 2.08 31.47
N SER A 700 7.84 1.06 31.66
CA SER A 700 7.48 -0.35 31.58
C SER A 700 6.74 -0.90 32.80
N GLY A 701 6.27 -2.15 32.70
CA GLY A 701 5.66 -2.92 33.78
C GLY A 701 4.54 -2.15 34.49
N LYS A 702 4.66 -1.91 35.81
CA LYS A 702 3.63 -1.20 36.60
C LYS A 702 3.39 0.26 36.17
N TYR A 703 4.25 0.84 35.33
CA TYR A 703 4.12 2.21 34.81
C TYR A 703 3.56 2.27 33.37
N ARG A 704 3.32 1.11 32.71
CA ARG A 704 2.72 1.04 31.38
C ARG A 704 1.40 1.83 31.33
N PHE A 705 1.16 2.53 30.22
CA PHE A 705 0.03 3.45 29.97
C PHE A 705 -0.14 4.66 30.92
N LYS A 706 0.68 4.81 31.97
CA LYS A 706 0.54 5.90 32.95
C LYS A 706 1.35 7.13 32.53
N ALA A 707 1.06 8.25 33.19
CA ALA A 707 1.88 9.46 33.07
C ALA A 707 3.36 9.11 33.36
N PRO A 708 4.30 9.65 32.57
CA PRO A 708 5.73 9.41 32.79
C PRO A 708 6.17 10.00 34.13
N ARG A 709 7.29 9.51 34.64
CA ARG A 709 7.99 10.08 35.80
C ARG A 709 9.22 10.83 35.29
N PRO A 710 9.57 12.00 35.84
CA PRO A 710 10.88 12.62 35.57
C PRO A 710 12.00 11.62 35.79
N VAL A 711 13.03 11.66 34.93
CA VAL A 711 14.25 10.87 35.12
C VAL A 711 14.89 11.17 36.47
N GLU A 712 15.29 10.13 37.21
CA GLU A 712 16.04 10.27 38.47
C GLU A 712 17.52 10.61 38.18
N PRO A 713 18.29 11.15 39.15
CA PRO A 713 19.70 11.47 38.94
C PRO A 713 20.57 10.23 38.71
N TRP A 714 21.62 10.38 37.91
CA TRP A 714 22.60 9.34 37.57
C TRP A 714 24.00 9.71 38.10
N GLU A 715 24.77 8.71 38.53
CA GLU A 715 26.08 8.91 39.19
C GLU A 715 27.23 9.04 38.18
N ASP A 716 27.29 8.16 37.18
CA ASP A 716 28.29 8.14 36.10
C ASP A 716 27.90 9.05 34.92
N THR A 717 28.85 9.45 34.06
CA THR A 717 28.52 10.22 32.85
C THR A 717 27.63 9.40 31.90
N MET A 718 26.46 9.94 31.55
CA MET A 718 25.57 9.36 30.56
C MET A 718 26.14 9.53 29.15
N ASP A 719 26.43 8.42 28.48
CA ASP A 719 26.71 8.41 27.05
C ASP A 719 25.43 8.73 26.26
N ALA A 720 25.49 9.79 25.47
CA ALA A 720 24.48 10.18 24.49
C ALA A 720 25.13 10.40 23.10
N THR A 721 26.13 9.61 22.74
CA THR A 721 26.79 9.66 21.42
C THR A 721 26.14 8.71 20.39
N ALA A 722 25.70 7.52 20.83
CA ALA A 722 25.06 6.51 19.99
C ALA A 722 23.52 6.67 19.91
N GLU A 723 22.94 6.21 18.80
CA GLU A 723 21.48 6.07 18.67
C GLU A 723 20.99 4.82 19.43
N LYS A 724 19.77 4.87 19.96
CA LYS A 724 19.05 3.70 20.48
C LYS A 724 17.77 3.48 19.68
N ILE A 725 17.28 2.24 19.74
CA ILE A 725 16.05 1.83 19.09
C ILE A 725 14.88 2.68 19.60
N GLY A 726 14.07 3.20 18.68
CA GLY A 726 12.91 4.03 19.00
C GLY A 726 11.81 3.27 19.75
N CYS A 727 10.82 4.01 20.25
CA CYS A 727 9.73 3.42 21.04
C CYS A 727 9.01 2.27 20.31
N PRO A 728 8.55 1.22 21.03
CA PRO A 728 7.89 0.07 20.42
C PRO A 728 6.74 0.45 19.49
N SER A 729 6.88 0.03 18.23
CA SER A 729 6.00 0.37 17.11
C SER A 729 5.68 -0.89 16.31
N ILE A 730 4.71 -0.80 15.40
CA ILE A 730 4.39 -1.92 14.50
C ILE A 730 5.51 -2.18 13.47
N VAL A 731 6.22 -1.12 13.04
CA VAL A 731 7.28 -1.20 12.02
C VAL A 731 8.54 -1.86 12.57
N SER A 732 8.86 -1.64 13.86
CA SER A 732 10.07 -2.19 14.49
C SER A 732 9.93 -3.65 14.97
N MET A 733 8.79 -4.33 14.77
CA MET A 733 8.50 -5.64 15.37
C MET A 733 9.54 -6.73 15.07
N ASN A 734 10.04 -6.85 13.84
CA ASN A 734 11.05 -7.86 13.48
C ASN A 734 12.40 -7.62 14.18
N SER A 735 12.76 -6.36 14.42
CA SER A 735 13.96 -5.99 15.19
C SER A 735 13.74 -6.19 16.69
N LEU A 736 12.54 -5.89 17.20
CA LEU A 736 12.18 -6.08 18.61
C LEU A 736 12.13 -7.57 19.00
N GLN A 737 11.66 -8.45 18.11
CA GLN A 737 11.68 -9.92 18.33
C GLN A 737 13.10 -10.47 18.58
N LYS A 738 14.14 -9.85 18.04
CA LYS A 738 15.54 -10.24 18.26
C LYS A 738 16.11 -9.74 19.61
N LEU A 739 15.35 -8.93 20.36
CA LEU A 739 15.86 -8.11 21.48
C LEU A 739 14.99 -8.12 22.75
N ASP A 740 13.75 -8.61 22.70
CA ASP A 740 12.82 -8.74 23.86
C ASP A 740 13.41 -9.61 24.99
N ASP A 741 14.27 -10.59 24.65
CA ASP A 741 15.04 -11.42 25.59
C ASP A 741 16.30 -10.74 26.16
N LEU A 742 16.71 -9.58 25.63
CA LEU A 742 18.00 -8.92 25.92
C LEU A 742 17.87 -7.56 26.65
N MET A 743 16.76 -6.82 26.46
CA MET A 743 16.57 -5.50 27.07
C MET A 743 15.09 -5.12 27.24
N ASP A 744 14.79 -4.21 28.16
CA ASP A 744 13.44 -3.64 28.35
C ASP A 744 13.10 -2.69 27.20
N ILE A 745 12.50 -3.22 26.13
CA ILE A 745 12.19 -2.46 24.92
C ILE A 745 11.17 -1.32 25.13
N GLU A 746 10.49 -1.23 26.29
CA GLU A 746 9.65 -0.07 26.62
C GLU A 746 10.47 1.15 27.13
N ASP A 747 11.76 1.01 27.46
CA ASP A 747 12.65 2.08 27.97
C ASP A 747 13.15 3.04 26.87
N CYS A 748 12.22 3.77 26.25
CA CYS A 748 12.45 4.57 25.05
C CYS A 748 12.31 6.11 25.22
N LEU A 749 12.22 6.62 26.46
CA LEU A 749 11.87 8.03 26.73
C LEU A 749 13.09 8.97 26.83
N SER A 750 13.76 9.17 25.70
CA SER A 750 14.90 10.07 25.53
C SER A 750 14.69 11.12 24.41
N MET A 751 15.65 12.01 24.19
CA MET A 751 15.58 13.02 23.13
C MET A 751 16.96 13.31 22.51
N THR A 752 16.97 13.53 21.19
CA THR A 752 18.12 14.13 20.51
C THR A 752 18.11 15.63 20.76
N ILE A 753 19.24 16.20 21.16
CA ILE A 753 19.48 17.65 21.27
C ILE A 753 20.73 17.99 20.45
N THR A 754 20.58 18.82 19.42
CA THR A 754 21.71 19.33 18.62
C THR A 754 21.85 20.84 18.79
N THR A 755 23.05 21.32 19.12
CA THR A 755 23.35 22.72 19.45
C THR A 755 24.62 23.24 18.78
N PRO A 756 24.65 24.49 18.29
CA PRO A 756 25.87 25.11 17.76
C PRO A 756 26.93 25.38 18.84
N ASN A 757 26.52 25.59 20.09
CA ASN A 757 27.44 25.79 21.22
C ASN A 757 26.70 25.73 22.57
N VAL A 758 27.21 24.94 23.53
CA VAL A 758 26.63 24.80 24.88
C VAL A 758 26.65 26.08 25.72
N SER A 759 27.52 27.06 25.39
CA SER A 759 27.58 28.38 26.05
C SER A 759 26.62 29.42 25.46
N GLY A 760 25.79 29.03 24.49
CA GLY A 760 24.90 29.92 23.76
C GLY A 760 23.66 30.41 24.53
N SER A 761 22.80 31.14 23.82
CA SER A 761 21.42 31.39 24.23
C SER A 761 20.51 31.37 23.00
N TYR A 762 20.62 30.29 22.23
CA TYR A 762 20.01 30.14 20.93
C TYR A 762 18.50 29.84 21.03
N PRO A 763 17.68 30.33 20.09
CA PRO A 763 16.28 29.91 19.96
C PRO A 763 16.18 28.39 19.80
N VAL A 764 15.17 27.78 20.42
CA VAL A 764 15.01 26.31 20.45
C VAL A 764 13.84 25.91 19.56
N LEU A 765 14.07 24.94 18.68
CA LEU A 765 13.05 24.25 17.90
C LEU A 765 12.87 22.83 18.46
N VAL A 766 11.71 22.55 19.06
CA VAL A 766 11.33 21.20 19.49
C VAL A 766 10.47 20.60 18.39
N TYR A 767 10.97 19.59 17.69
CA TYR A 767 10.29 18.92 16.58
C TYR A 767 9.71 17.57 17.04
N ILE A 768 8.39 17.46 17.02
CA ILE A 768 7.67 16.23 17.37
C ILE A 768 7.46 15.41 16.09
N HIS A 769 8.07 14.23 16.03
CA HIS A 769 8.01 13.26 14.93
C HIS A 769 6.72 12.41 14.97
N GLY A 770 6.57 11.46 14.03
CA GLY A 770 5.47 10.50 13.99
C GLY A 770 4.20 11.01 13.29
N GLU A 771 3.79 10.30 12.23
CA GLU A 771 2.68 10.72 11.36
C GLU A 771 1.31 10.36 11.92
N TYR A 772 1.08 9.08 12.21
CA TYR A 772 -0.19 8.58 12.76
C TYR A 772 -0.12 8.14 14.24
N LEU A 773 0.94 8.54 14.94
CA LEU A 773 1.18 8.32 16.37
C LEU A 773 1.37 6.85 16.79
N TYR A 774 1.53 5.90 15.84
CA TYR A 774 1.84 4.50 16.11
C TYR A 774 3.22 4.04 15.59
N GLU A 775 3.97 4.94 14.95
CA GLU A 775 5.25 4.72 14.28
C GLU A 775 6.10 6.00 14.33
N GLY A 776 7.39 5.89 13.97
CA GLY A 776 8.32 7.00 13.83
C GLY A 776 9.41 7.07 14.91
N SER A 777 10.43 7.90 14.69
CA SER A 777 11.61 8.02 15.56
C SER A 777 12.24 9.42 15.54
N ASN A 778 13.13 9.69 16.49
CA ASN A 778 13.99 10.89 16.48
C ASN A 778 14.90 10.98 15.24
N SER A 779 15.26 9.85 14.63
CA SER A 779 16.01 9.78 13.37
C SER A 779 15.24 10.24 12.13
N GLU A 780 13.93 10.51 12.20
CA GLU A 780 13.18 11.18 11.11
C GLU A 780 13.55 12.66 10.91
N ALA A 781 14.30 13.26 11.84
CA ALA A 781 14.59 14.70 11.85
C ALA A 781 16.10 15.03 11.99
N PRO A 782 16.98 14.52 11.10
CA PRO A 782 18.42 14.77 11.14
C PRO A 782 18.77 16.27 11.07
N PRO A 783 19.74 16.73 11.89
CA PRO A 783 19.97 18.16 12.12
C PRO A 783 20.67 18.91 10.97
N ASN A 784 21.25 18.18 10.01
CA ASN A 784 22.36 18.63 9.16
C ASN A 784 22.02 19.86 8.30
N TYR A 785 20.74 20.05 7.94
CA TYR A 785 20.25 21.22 7.18
C TYR A 785 19.88 22.40 8.09
N LEU A 786 19.19 22.16 9.21
CA LEU A 786 18.73 23.23 10.11
C LEU A 786 19.86 23.88 10.93
N LEU A 787 20.89 23.10 11.29
CA LEU A 787 22.01 23.54 12.13
C LEU A 787 23.06 24.38 11.38
N GLU A 788 22.88 24.57 10.06
CA GLU A 788 23.48 25.66 9.29
C GLU A 788 23.15 27.06 9.85
N LYS A 789 22.19 27.14 10.78
CA LYS A 789 21.73 28.37 11.45
C LYS A 789 21.80 28.21 12.95
N ASP A 790 21.99 29.33 13.65
CA ASP A 790 22.23 29.36 15.10
C ASP A 790 20.94 29.15 15.93
N ILE A 791 20.41 27.93 15.89
CA ILE A 791 19.28 27.43 16.70
C ILE A 791 19.66 26.10 17.38
N VAL A 792 18.98 25.75 18.48
CA VAL A 792 19.01 24.37 19.03
C VAL A 792 17.86 23.58 18.44
N LEU A 793 18.14 22.40 17.87
CA LEU A 793 17.12 21.42 17.51
C LEU A 793 16.95 20.41 18.65
N VAL A 794 15.71 20.06 18.97
CA VAL A 794 15.38 18.99 19.91
C VAL A 794 14.34 18.06 19.31
N VAL A 795 14.59 16.76 19.32
CA VAL A 795 13.69 15.73 18.78
C VAL A 795 13.43 14.66 19.86
N PRO A 796 12.32 14.79 20.63
CA PRO A 796 12.00 13.86 21.71
C PRO A 796 11.27 12.61 21.20
N GLN A 797 11.76 11.43 21.59
CA GLN A 797 11.01 10.17 21.53
C GLN A 797 9.84 10.23 22.54
N TYR A 798 8.74 9.56 22.22
CA TYR A 798 7.55 9.47 23.07
C TYR A 798 6.80 8.17 22.80
N ARG A 799 6.02 7.66 23.77
CA ARG A 799 5.32 6.38 23.58
C ARG A 799 4.31 6.47 22.43
N LEU A 800 4.45 5.51 21.52
CA LEU A 800 3.63 5.33 20.33
C LEU A 800 2.48 4.34 20.58
N GLY A 801 1.49 4.39 19.70
CA GLY A 801 0.43 3.40 19.55
C GLY A 801 -0.24 3.02 20.88
N PRO A 802 -0.46 1.71 21.16
CA PRO A 802 -1.18 1.29 22.36
C PRO A 802 -0.50 1.76 23.65
N PHE A 803 0.84 1.79 23.71
CA PHE A 803 1.59 2.29 24.88
C PHE A 803 1.32 3.79 25.13
N GLY A 804 1.20 4.58 24.07
CA GLY A 804 1.00 6.03 24.12
C GLY A 804 -0.45 6.49 24.33
N PHE A 805 -1.43 5.82 23.72
CA PHE A 805 -2.77 6.42 23.55
C PHE A 805 -3.95 5.51 23.96
N LEU A 806 -3.71 4.24 24.33
CA LEU A 806 -4.77 3.34 24.80
C LEU A 806 -5.42 3.85 26.10
N SER A 807 -6.73 3.68 26.23
CA SER A 807 -7.47 4.09 27.43
C SER A 807 -8.66 3.20 27.74
N THR A 808 -8.74 2.73 28.98
CA THR A 808 -9.98 2.18 29.54
C THR A 808 -10.73 3.23 30.36
N LYS A 809 -10.27 4.49 30.39
CA LYS A 809 -10.82 5.57 31.24
C LYS A 809 -10.92 5.12 32.71
N THR A 810 -9.84 4.55 33.24
CA THR A 810 -9.60 4.28 34.67
C THR A 810 -8.25 4.86 35.08
N ASP A 811 -7.88 4.75 36.36
CA ASP A 811 -6.62 5.28 36.87
C ASP A 811 -5.42 4.37 36.52
N GLU A 812 -5.66 3.10 36.19
CA GLU A 812 -4.64 2.17 35.68
C GLU A 812 -4.27 2.45 34.22
N ILE A 813 -5.27 2.65 33.35
CA ILE A 813 -5.09 2.91 31.91
C ILE A 813 -5.85 4.19 31.52
N PRO A 814 -5.30 5.38 31.83
CA PRO A 814 -6.00 6.65 31.67
C PRO A 814 -5.99 7.19 30.22
N GLY A 815 -4.95 6.86 29.44
CA GLY A 815 -4.73 7.34 28.07
C GLY A 815 -4.19 8.77 27.97
N ASN A 816 -3.72 9.14 26.77
CA ASN A 816 -2.91 10.34 26.48
C ASN A 816 -1.50 10.30 27.12
N ALA A 817 -0.90 9.12 27.26
CA ALA A 817 0.44 8.95 27.82
C ALA A 817 1.51 9.63 26.94
N GLY A 818 1.51 9.41 25.62
CA GLY A 818 2.45 10.07 24.68
C GLY A 818 2.36 11.60 24.68
N VAL A 819 1.18 12.18 24.96
CA VAL A 819 1.03 13.64 25.13
C VAL A 819 1.62 14.13 26.45
N LEU A 820 1.62 13.28 27.49
CA LEU A 820 2.25 13.56 28.78
C LEU A 820 3.78 13.37 28.73
N ASP A 821 4.27 12.49 27.85
CA ASP A 821 5.70 12.29 27.55
C ASP A 821 6.28 13.58 26.96
N ILE A 822 5.69 14.10 25.87
CA ILE A 822 6.07 15.41 25.29
C ILE A 822 5.90 16.57 26.28
N PHE A 823 4.89 16.54 27.16
CA PHE A 823 4.74 17.55 28.21
C PHE A 823 5.89 17.51 29.22
N LEU A 824 6.33 16.32 29.64
CA LEU A 824 7.48 16.15 30.52
C LEU A 824 8.79 16.54 29.83
N ALA A 825 8.97 16.21 28.55
CA ALA A 825 10.10 16.67 27.74
C ALA A 825 10.18 18.20 27.70
N LEU A 826 9.05 18.91 27.52
CA LEU A 826 9.00 20.37 27.59
C LEU A 826 9.26 20.93 28.99
N GLN A 827 8.88 20.22 30.06
CA GLN A 827 9.25 20.59 31.43
C GLN A 827 10.77 20.43 31.64
N PHE A 828 11.36 19.31 31.22
CA PHE A 828 12.81 19.07 31.23
C PHE A 828 13.55 20.21 30.51
N LEU A 829 13.16 20.52 29.26
CA LEU A 829 13.76 21.60 28.48
C LEU A 829 13.66 22.96 29.16
N LYS A 830 12.55 23.27 29.86
CA LYS A 830 12.41 24.54 30.57
C LYS A 830 13.47 24.75 31.66
N TYR A 831 13.94 23.67 32.29
CA TYR A 831 15.00 23.73 33.30
C TYR A 831 16.41 23.55 32.71
N PHE A 832 16.56 22.65 31.74
CA PHE A 832 17.86 22.12 31.31
C PHE A 832 18.36 22.59 29.95
N VAL A 833 17.52 23.05 29.00
CA VAL A 833 17.97 23.37 27.63
C VAL A 833 19.07 24.45 27.58
N LYS A 834 19.14 25.30 28.61
CA LYS A 834 20.19 26.32 28.79
C LYS A 834 21.61 25.77 29.03
N TYR A 835 21.75 24.52 29.45
CA TYR A 835 23.06 23.84 29.55
C TYR A 835 23.50 23.26 28.19
N PHE A 836 22.56 23.11 27.26
CA PHE A 836 22.80 22.84 25.84
C PHE A 836 22.86 24.16 25.02
N GLY A 837 23.05 25.32 25.65
CA GLY A 837 23.08 26.63 24.99
C GLY A 837 21.74 27.14 24.44
N GLY A 838 20.63 26.45 24.70
CA GLY A 838 19.29 26.84 24.25
C GLY A 838 18.62 27.85 25.18
N ASN A 839 17.73 28.67 24.63
CA ASN A 839 17.02 29.70 25.37
C ASN A 839 15.61 29.21 25.78
N PRO A 840 15.36 28.93 27.08
CA PRO A 840 14.08 28.40 27.56
C PRO A 840 12.91 29.40 27.43
N ASP A 841 13.17 30.66 27.11
CA ASP A 841 12.16 31.70 26.84
C ASP A 841 12.00 32.00 25.32
N LYS A 842 12.68 31.24 24.45
CA LYS A 842 12.52 31.22 22.99
C LYS A 842 12.34 29.79 22.45
N VAL A 843 11.46 29.01 23.09
CA VAL A 843 11.10 27.66 22.65
C VAL A 843 9.95 27.70 21.63
N THR A 844 10.16 27.11 20.46
CA THR A 844 9.19 26.91 19.38
C THR A 844 8.86 25.43 19.29
N VAL A 845 7.57 25.06 19.37
CA VAL A 845 7.14 23.67 19.20
C VAL A 845 6.65 23.46 17.77
N ALA A 846 7.21 22.47 17.11
CA ALA A 846 6.88 22.05 15.75
C ALA A 846 6.55 20.56 15.73
N GLY A 847 6.04 20.10 14.60
CA GLY A 847 5.87 18.69 14.31
C GLY A 847 5.14 18.51 12.98
N GLN A 848 5.11 17.27 12.53
CA GLN A 848 4.48 16.77 11.31
C GLN A 848 3.22 16.01 11.67
N VAL A 849 2.11 16.23 10.96
CA VAL A 849 0.86 15.44 11.03
C VAL A 849 0.39 15.11 12.47
N GLY A 850 0.73 13.94 13.04
CA GLY A 850 0.45 13.55 14.42
C GLY A 850 1.22 14.36 15.46
N GLY A 851 2.54 14.53 15.28
CA GLY A 851 3.35 15.46 16.06
C GLY A 851 2.83 16.90 15.99
N ALA A 852 2.34 17.35 14.83
CA ALA A 852 1.64 18.64 14.71
C ALA A 852 0.31 18.70 15.48
N ALA A 853 -0.38 17.56 15.60
CA ALA A 853 -1.58 17.45 16.42
C ALA A 853 -1.28 17.48 17.92
N ILE A 854 -0.18 16.89 18.37
CA ILE A 854 0.35 17.07 19.73
C ILE A 854 0.74 18.54 19.97
N ALA A 855 1.49 19.15 19.05
CA ALA A 855 1.86 20.58 19.12
C ALA A 855 0.64 21.49 19.30
N HIS A 856 -0.43 21.27 18.53
CA HIS A 856 -1.68 22.02 18.69
C HIS A 856 -2.39 21.69 20.01
N LEU A 857 -2.44 20.42 20.45
CA LEU A 857 -3.02 20.04 21.76
C LEU A 857 -2.35 20.78 22.92
N LEU A 858 -1.04 20.97 22.87
CA LEU A 858 -0.28 21.67 23.91
C LEU A 858 -0.73 23.14 24.07
N THR A 859 -1.22 23.80 23.01
CA THR A 859 -1.80 25.16 23.10
C THR A 859 -3.17 25.20 23.78
N LEU A 860 -3.91 24.09 23.77
CA LEU A 860 -5.31 23.97 24.18
C LEU A 860 -5.50 23.30 25.54
N SER A 861 -4.61 22.37 25.90
CA SER A 861 -4.70 21.53 27.08
C SER A 861 -4.57 22.35 28.37
N PRO A 862 -5.52 22.24 29.32
CA PRO A 862 -5.42 22.92 30.62
C PRO A 862 -4.40 22.27 31.57
N LYS A 863 -3.76 21.17 31.17
CA LYS A 863 -2.59 20.60 31.89
C LYS A 863 -1.30 21.33 31.56
N VAL A 864 -1.22 22.04 30.44
CA VAL A 864 0.03 22.65 29.96
C VAL A 864 0.24 24.02 30.59
N GLU A 865 1.37 24.18 31.26
CA GLU A 865 1.75 25.43 31.92
C GLU A 865 2.19 26.50 30.93
N LYS A 866 1.92 27.77 31.25
CA LYS A 866 2.27 28.89 30.40
C LYS A 866 3.77 29.19 30.48
N GLY A 867 4.41 29.32 29.32
CA GLY A 867 5.84 29.63 29.21
C GLY A 867 6.75 28.41 29.05
N LEU A 868 6.20 27.20 28.89
CA LEU A 868 6.97 26.03 28.39
C LEU A 868 7.37 26.20 26.92
N PHE A 869 6.51 26.83 26.11
CA PHE A 869 6.82 27.24 24.75
C PHE A 869 6.18 28.59 24.40
N HIS A 870 6.66 29.18 23.31
CA HIS A 870 6.51 30.59 22.97
C HIS A 870 6.05 30.82 21.53
N GLN A 871 6.35 29.91 20.61
CA GLN A 871 5.88 29.90 19.22
C GLN A 871 5.43 28.49 18.82
N VAL A 872 4.70 28.36 17.71
CA VAL A 872 4.25 27.05 17.21
C VAL A 872 4.32 26.92 15.67
N ILE A 873 4.72 25.75 15.17
CA ILE A 873 4.71 25.40 13.75
C ILE A 873 3.77 24.20 13.54
N TYR A 874 2.89 24.30 12.55
CA TYR A 874 1.99 23.22 12.13
C TYR A 874 2.35 22.75 10.71
N HIS A 875 3.21 21.74 10.57
CA HIS A 875 3.37 21.04 9.29
C HIS A 875 2.21 20.07 9.10
N SER A 876 1.26 20.46 8.25
CA SER A 876 0.19 19.59 7.76
C SER A 876 -0.72 18.91 8.79
N GLY A 877 -0.70 19.30 10.08
CA GLY A 877 -1.55 18.67 11.10
C GLY A 877 -1.94 19.54 12.29
N SER A 878 -2.89 19.05 13.10
CA SER A 878 -3.51 19.83 14.20
C SER A 878 -4.41 18.96 15.08
N ALA A 879 -4.63 19.31 16.35
CA ALA A 879 -5.54 18.63 17.29
C ALA A 879 -7.03 18.67 16.90
N LEU A 880 -7.35 19.26 15.75
CA LEU A 880 -8.67 19.20 15.11
C LEU A 880 -8.71 18.17 13.98
N MET A 881 -7.60 17.48 13.69
CA MET A 881 -7.52 16.25 12.90
C MET A 881 -8.28 15.15 13.63
N PRO A 882 -9.38 14.64 13.07
CA PRO A 882 -10.29 13.80 13.85
C PRO A 882 -9.95 12.31 13.80
N THR A 883 -8.97 11.92 12.98
CA THR A 883 -8.20 10.68 13.12
C THR A 883 -7.76 10.46 14.57
N PHE A 884 -7.38 11.54 15.27
CA PHE A 884 -6.86 11.49 16.63
C PHE A 884 -7.93 11.77 17.72
N LEU A 885 -9.23 11.56 17.48
CA LEU A 885 -10.29 11.92 18.44
C LEU A 885 -11.32 10.80 18.65
N GLU A 886 -11.33 10.18 19.85
CA GLU A 886 -12.27 9.11 20.21
C GLU A 886 -13.07 9.43 21.49
N GLU A 887 -14.39 9.21 21.45
CA GLU A 887 -15.31 9.47 22.57
C GLU A 887 -15.38 8.27 23.55
N ASN A 888 -15.20 7.04 23.05
CA ASN A 888 -15.39 5.76 23.74
C ASN A 888 -14.16 4.81 23.63
N PRO A 889 -12.94 5.23 24.03
CA PRO A 889 -11.72 4.44 23.84
C PRO A 889 -11.73 3.11 24.63
N ARG A 890 -12.47 3.02 25.74
CA ARG A 890 -12.66 1.76 26.50
C ARG A 890 -13.18 0.62 25.61
N LYS A 891 -14.03 0.93 24.63
CA LYS A 891 -14.53 -0.07 23.66
C LYS A 891 -13.38 -0.63 22.83
N PHE A 892 -12.50 0.22 22.32
CA PHE A 892 -11.36 -0.21 21.49
C PHE A 892 -10.34 -0.98 22.35
N ALA A 893 -10.03 -0.52 23.55
CA ALA A 893 -9.19 -1.26 24.49
C ALA A 893 -9.73 -2.68 24.79
N GLN A 894 -11.06 -2.82 24.96
CA GLN A 894 -11.68 -4.15 25.08
C GLN A 894 -11.50 -4.98 23.80
N GLN A 895 -11.72 -4.40 22.62
CA GLN A 895 -11.67 -5.12 21.34
C GLN A 895 -10.24 -5.46 20.86
N ILE A 896 -9.21 -4.80 21.42
CA ILE A 896 -7.78 -5.16 21.30
C ILE A 896 -7.47 -6.34 22.22
N ALA A 897 -7.84 -6.25 23.50
CA ALA A 897 -7.68 -7.35 24.45
C ALA A 897 -8.50 -8.60 24.09
N GLU A 898 -9.53 -8.48 23.24
CA GLU A 898 -10.26 -9.59 22.62
C GLU A 898 -9.48 -10.32 21.50
N LYS A 899 -8.24 -9.91 21.18
CA LYS A 899 -7.35 -10.58 20.20
C LYS A 899 -6.38 -11.58 20.81
N SER A 900 -6.02 -11.41 22.09
CA SER A 900 -5.24 -12.40 22.83
C SER A 900 -6.14 -13.41 23.55
N ASN A 901 -5.55 -14.35 24.28
CA ASN A 901 -6.27 -15.38 25.04
C ASN A 901 -6.97 -14.86 26.33
N CYS A 902 -7.15 -13.55 26.49
CA CYS A 902 -7.72 -12.93 27.69
C CYS A 902 -9.22 -13.22 27.89
N THR A 903 -9.60 -13.66 29.09
CA THR A 903 -11.01 -13.87 29.48
C THR A 903 -11.52 -12.71 30.34
N MET A 904 -12.12 -11.70 29.70
CA MET A 904 -12.59 -10.48 30.37
C MET A 904 -14.10 -10.53 30.70
N LYS A 905 -14.46 -10.20 31.94
CA LYS A 905 -15.85 -10.04 32.43
C LYS A 905 -16.07 -8.70 33.13
N THR A 906 -15.00 -8.06 33.61
CA THR A 906 -15.02 -6.75 34.26
C THR A 906 -13.96 -5.82 33.67
N VAL A 907 -14.06 -4.51 33.91
CA VAL A 907 -13.03 -3.54 33.53
C VAL A 907 -11.70 -3.81 34.26
N ARG A 908 -11.72 -4.43 35.44
CA ARG A 908 -10.50 -4.87 36.14
C ARG A 908 -9.81 -5.99 35.37
N ASP A 909 -10.56 -6.95 34.83
CA ASP A 909 -10.02 -8.07 34.06
C ASP A 909 -9.39 -7.57 32.75
N LEU A 910 -10.01 -6.56 32.11
CA LEU A 910 -9.47 -5.85 30.95
C LEU A 910 -8.17 -5.10 31.28
N ASN A 911 -8.16 -4.32 32.36
CA ASN A 911 -6.95 -3.62 32.80
C ASN A 911 -5.82 -4.60 33.13
N GLN A 912 -6.14 -5.71 33.82
CA GLN A 912 -5.17 -6.75 34.17
C GLN A 912 -4.57 -7.39 32.90
N CYS A 913 -5.41 -7.81 31.95
CA CYS A 913 -4.98 -8.34 30.65
C CYS A 913 -3.96 -7.44 29.94
N LEU A 914 -4.28 -6.15 29.76
CA LEU A 914 -3.43 -5.20 29.04
C LEU A 914 -2.11 -4.87 29.75
N MET A 915 -2.06 -5.06 31.08
CA MET A 915 -0.85 -4.89 31.89
C MET A 915 0.02 -6.15 31.94
N ASP A 916 -0.57 -7.35 31.75
CA ASP A 916 0.12 -8.64 31.86
C ASP A 916 0.70 -9.15 30.53
N MET A 917 0.30 -8.58 29.38
CA MET A 917 0.86 -8.87 28.05
C MET A 917 2.36 -8.53 27.94
N SER A 918 3.11 -9.24 27.10
CA SER A 918 4.39 -8.72 26.60
C SER A 918 4.18 -7.48 25.70
N ALA A 919 5.25 -6.74 25.40
CA ALA A 919 5.16 -5.61 24.48
C ALA A 919 4.80 -6.08 23.06
N LEU A 920 5.35 -7.21 22.61
CA LEU A 920 5.03 -7.85 21.34
C LEU A 920 3.58 -8.35 21.28
N GLU A 921 3.08 -9.06 22.30
CA GLU A 921 1.68 -9.52 22.36
C GLU A 921 0.67 -8.35 22.26
N LEU A 922 1.01 -7.20 22.84
CA LEU A 922 0.18 -5.99 22.78
C LEU A 922 0.21 -5.34 21.38
N LEU A 923 1.35 -5.36 20.70
CA LEU A 923 1.48 -4.89 19.31
C LEU A 923 0.73 -5.81 18.33
N GLU A 924 0.88 -7.13 18.45
CA GLU A 924 0.13 -8.12 17.66
C GLU A 924 -1.40 -7.96 17.84
N ALA A 925 -1.85 -7.80 19.08
CA ALA A 925 -3.26 -7.57 19.40
C ALA A 925 -3.77 -6.24 18.83
N PHE A 926 -2.94 -5.18 18.85
CA PHE A 926 -3.25 -3.88 18.26
C PHE A 926 -3.33 -3.93 16.73
N MET A 927 -2.35 -4.55 16.04
CA MET A 927 -2.37 -4.75 14.59
C MET A 927 -3.58 -5.57 14.16
N THR A 928 -3.82 -6.72 14.81
CA THR A 928 -4.96 -7.59 14.52
C THR A 928 -6.29 -6.85 14.71
N HIS A 929 -6.37 -5.94 15.69
CA HIS A 929 -7.55 -5.08 15.84
C HIS A 929 -7.65 -4.03 14.75
N GLY A 930 -6.55 -3.36 14.39
CA GLY A 930 -6.46 -2.36 13.34
C GLY A 930 -6.89 -2.87 11.97
N ILE A 931 -6.41 -4.06 11.58
CA ILE A 931 -6.79 -4.75 10.33
C ILE A 931 -8.31 -5.04 10.31
N GLU A 932 -8.93 -5.43 11.43
CA GLU A 932 -10.39 -5.54 11.50
C GLU A 932 -11.14 -4.18 11.52
N LYS A 933 -10.43 -3.04 11.51
CA LYS A 933 -11.01 -1.69 11.52
C LYS A 933 -10.62 -0.85 10.31
N SER A 934 -9.90 -1.37 9.31
CA SER A 934 -9.65 -0.74 8.00
C SER A 934 -10.93 -0.21 7.33
N ASP A 935 -11.95 -1.07 7.25
CA ASP A 935 -13.36 -0.83 6.81
C ASP A 935 -14.03 0.35 7.57
N LEU A 936 -13.46 0.78 8.71
CA LEU A 936 -13.82 1.98 9.47
C LEU A 936 -12.76 3.08 9.35
N GLY A 937 -11.49 2.76 9.15
CA GLY A 937 -10.43 3.59 8.60
C GLY A 937 -9.46 4.24 9.55
N VAL A 938 -8.47 4.95 8.98
CA VAL A 938 -7.32 5.64 9.61
C VAL A 938 -7.50 6.00 11.10
N GLY A 939 -8.61 6.66 11.47
CA GLY A 939 -8.92 7.04 12.86
C GLY A 939 -9.59 5.99 13.78
N HIS A 940 -9.70 4.71 13.39
CA HIS A 940 -10.46 3.67 14.09
C HIS A 940 -9.64 2.44 14.52
N THR A 941 -8.32 2.42 14.30
CA THR A 941 -7.43 1.36 14.79
C THR A 941 -7.56 1.18 16.30
N GLY A 942 -7.62 2.30 17.05
CA GLY A 942 -7.94 2.31 18.47
C GLY A 942 -6.69 2.23 19.34
N GLY A 943 -6.48 3.24 20.19
CA GLY A 943 -5.19 3.41 20.86
C GLY A 943 -4.18 4.20 20.03
N ILE A 944 -4.66 5.11 19.17
CA ILE A 944 -3.86 6.20 18.56
C ILE A 944 -4.52 7.57 18.78
N GLN A 945 -5.69 7.59 19.42
CA GLN A 945 -6.56 8.75 19.52
C GLN A 945 -6.47 9.42 20.89
N PHE A 946 -6.53 10.75 20.90
CA PHE A 946 -6.59 11.52 22.13
C PHE A 946 -7.90 11.23 22.86
N THR A 947 -7.77 10.68 24.06
CA THR A 947 -8.86 10.29 24.94
C THR A 947 -9.53 11.54 25.52
N ILE A 948 -10.78 11.80 25.11
CA ILE A 948 -11.59 12.93 25.60
C ILE A 948 -12.24 12.57 26.94
N GLY A 949 -11.92 13.33 27.99
CA GLY A 949 -12.31 13.07 29.38
C GLY A 949 -11.57 11.87 30.00
N GLY A 950 -11.86 11.55 31.26
CA GLY A 950 -11.14 10.51 32.01
C GLY A 950 -9.92 11.05 32.78
N PRO A 951 -9.17 10.20 33.49
CA PRO A 951 -8.30 10.65 34.59
C PRO A 951 -7.05 11.44 34.20
N SER A 952 -6.48 11.24 33.00
CA SER A 952 -5.27 11.98 32.59
C SER A 952 -5.49 13.48 32.48
N GLY A 953 -6.73 13.93 32.22
CA GLY A 953 -7.12 15.34 32.24
C GLY A 953 -6.47 16.23 31.18
N VAL A 954 -5.72 15.65 30.23
CA VAL A 954 -5.12 16.36 29.08
C VAL A 954 -6.20 16.99 28.20
N LEU A 955 -7.30 16.26 27.97
CA LEU A 955 -8.36 16.64 27.04
C LEU A 955 -9.73 16.52 27.71
N PRO A 956 -10.05 17.33 28.74
CA PRO A 956 -11.24 17.13 29.57
C PRO A 956 -12.57 17.37 28.82
N GLU A 957 -12.50 18.10 27.72
CA GLU A 957 -13.55 18.25 26.71
C GLU A 957 -12.91 18.33 25.32
N HIS A 958 -13.71 18.16 24.27
CA HIS A 958 -13.23 18.11 22.88
C HIS A 958 -12.41 19.37 22.52
N PRO A 959 -11.25 19.26 21.85
CA PRO A 959 -10.27 20.35 21.71
C PRO A 959 -10.83 21.63 21.07
N TYR A 960 -11.81 21.53 20.19
CA TYR A 960 -12.47 22.70 19.62
C TYR A 960 -13.18 23.58 20.67
N ASP A 961 -13.84 22.97 21.66
CA ASP A 961 -14.57 23.70 22.69
C ASP A 961 -13.61 24.30 23.73
N LEU A 962 -12.46 23.65 23.98
CA LEU A 962 -11.30 24.28 24.62
C LEU A 962 -10.83 25.50 23.80
N MET A 963 -10.64 25.38 22.50
CA MET A 963 -10.19 26.46 21.62
C MET A 963 -11.19 27.65 21.55
N LEU A 964 -12.49 27.42 21.78
CA LEU A 964 -13.48 28.50 21.94
C LEU A 964 -13.44 29.22 23.30
N LYS A 965 -12.87 28.56 24.33
CA LYS A 965 -12.72 29.05 25.70
C LYS A 965 -11.32 29.60 25.97
N SER A 966 -10.34 29.16 25.19
CA SER A 966 -8.93 29.51 25.32
C SER A 966 -8.71 31.00 25.05
N ASN A 967 -7.79 31.57 25.81
CA ASN A 967 -7.17 32.85 25.54
C ASN A 967 -5.64 32.66 25.42
N ASN A 968 -5.20 31.45 25.07
CA ASN A 968 -3.81 31.14 24.72
C ASN A 968 -3.63 31.40 23.23
N SER A 969 -2.49 31.98 22.89
CA SER A 969 -2.14 32.34 21.52
C SER A 969 -0.66 32.66 21.43
N TYR A 970 -0.03 32.26 20.35
CA TYR A 970 1.41 32.26 20.12
C TYR A 970 1.67 32.84 18.73
N PRO A 971 2.83 33.45 18.43
CA PRO A 971 3.32 33.49 17.06
C PRO A 971 3.25 32.10 16.45
N ALA A 972 2.66 31.98 15.27
CA ALA A 972 2.37 30.69 14.66
C ALA A 972 2.64 30.73 13.16
N MET A 973 3.20 29.65 12.62
CA MET A 973 3.18 29.39 11.18
C MET A 973 2.64 27.99 10.91
N GLY A 974 2.10 27.79 9.72
CA GLY A 974 1.63 26.48 9.30
C GLY A 974 1.05 26.51 7.90
N GLY A 975 0.81 25.33 7.37
CA GLY A 975 0.39 25.16 5.99
C GLY A 975 0.26 23.68 5.67
N CYS A 976 0.04 23.40 4.39
CA CYS A 976 0.10 22.05 3.86
C CYS A 976 0.66 22.09 2.43
N PRO A 977 1.20 20.96 1.94
CA PRO A 977 1.44 20.72 0.53
C PRO A 977 0.20 20.90 -0.36
N LYS A 978 0.45 21.29 -1.62
CA LYS A 978 -0.58 21.52 -2.65
C LYS A 978 -1.52 20.31 -2.76
N ASN A 979 -0.98 19.10 -2.70
CA ASN A 979 -1.69 17.84 -2.85
C ASN A 979 -1.79 17.03 -1.54
N ALA A 980 -1.67 17.64 -0.35
CA ALA A 980 -1.65 16.98 0.97
C ALA A 980 -2.85 16.07 1.37
N GLY A 981 -3.78 15.77 0.47
CA GLY A 981 -4.76 14.68 0.61
C GLY A 981 -4.43 13.43 -0.21
N SER A 982 -3.27 13.39 -0.86
CA SER A 982 -2.77 12.29 -1.69
C SER A 982 -2.66 10.99 -0.90
N ARG A 983 -1.77 10.96 0.11
CA ARG A 983 -1.50 9.78 0.94
C ARG A 983 -2.78 9.23 1.56
N THR A 984 -3.54 10.07 2.26
CA THR A 984 -4.81 9.65 2.87
C THR A 984 -5.85 9.20 1.83
N LEU A 985 -5.95 9.81 0.65
CA LEU A 985 -6.85 9.28 -0.38
C LEU A 985 -6.39 7.90 -0.87
N ASN A 986 -5.07 7.63 -0.89
CA ASN A 986 -4.55 6.34 -1.33
C ASN A 986 -4.65 5.25 -0.26
N GLU A 987 -4.35 5.53 1.01
CA GLU A 987 -4.59 4.58 2.11
C GLU A 987 -6.02 4.02 2.06
N ILE A 988 -6.97 4.86 1.69
CA ILE A 988 -8.39 4.49 1.58
C ILE A 988 -8.62 3.65 0.30
N VAL A 989 -7.94 3.96 -0.80
CA VAL A 989 -7.85 3.07 -2.00
C VAL A 989 -7.28 1.70 -1.68
N GLU A 990 -6.28 1.62 -0.82
CA GLU A 990 -5.62 0.37 -0.47
C GLU A 990 -6.50 -0.47 0.46
N ASN A 991 -6.89 0.09 1.61
CA ASN A 991 -7.60 -0.60 2.70
C ASN A 991 -8.92 -1.27 2.27
N ASP A 992 -9.68 -0.61 1.42
CA ASP A 992 -11.10 -0.92 1.23
C ASP A 992 -11.43 -1.47 -0.17
N TRP A 993 -10.41 -1.51 -1.03
CA TRP A 993 -10.47 -1.98 -2.41
C TRP A 993 -9.34 -2.90 -2.83
N GLU A 994 -8.33 -3.13 -1.99
CA GLU A 994 -7.12 -3.86 -2.37
C GLU A 994 -6.46 -3.14 -3.56
N GLY A 995 -6.38 -1.79 -3.51
CA GLY A 995 -5.92 -0.91 -4.59
C GLY A 995 -6.83 -0.87 -5.84
N ASN A 996 -7.65 -1.89 -6.04
CA ASN A 996 -8.72 -1.96 -7.03
C ASN A 996 -9.88 -1.07 -6.64
N ILE A 997 -9.68 0.27 -6.70
CA ILE A 997 -10.77 1.24 -6.84
C ILE A 997 -11.82 0.52 -7.72
N PRO A 998 -13.10 0.49 -7.40
CA PRO A 998 -13.88 -0.68 -7.76
C PRO A 998 -14.69 -0.43 -9.03
N GLU A 999 -14.74 -1.16 -10.18
CA GLU A 999 -14.98 -0.49 -11.52
C GLU A 999 -16.37 -0.07 -12.15
N ASP A 1000 -17.51 -0.78 -12.02
CA ASP A 1000 -18.92 -0.56 -12.53
C ASP A 1000 -20.18 -0.06 -11.79
N THR A 1001 -20.17 0.75 -10.72
CA THR A 1001 -21.33 1.57 -10.25
C THR A 1001 -20.87 2.82 -9.44
N TYR A 1002 -20.90 4.09 -9.91
CA TYR A 1002 -20.74 5.32 -9.06
C TYR A 1002 -21.76 6.42 -9.43
N ASN A 1003 -22.67 6.64 -8.48
CA ASN A 1003 -23.30 7.91 -8.18
C ASN A 1003 -22.31 8.71 -7.33
N SER A 1004 -21.71 9.76 -7.91
CA SER A 1004 -20.66 10.54 -7.25
C SER A 1004 -21.08 11.10 -5.89
N TYR A 1005 -22.38 11.20 -5.56
CA TYR A 1005 -22.86 11.58 -4.22
C TYR A 1005 -22.65 10.48 -3.18
N ASP A 1006 -23.05 9.24 -3.45
CA ASP A 1006 -22.86 8.14 -2.50
C ASP A 1006 -21.36 7.89 -2.27
N TYR A 1007 -20.57 8.17 -3.30
CA TYR A 1007 -19.11 8.18 -3.27
C TYR A 1007 -18.51 9.39 -2.52
N ILE A 1008 -19.04 10.61 -2.61
CA ILE A 1008 -18.63 11.75 -1.75
C ILE A 1008 -19.31 11.65 -0.36
N ASP A 1009 -20.21 10.69 -0.15
CA ASP A 1009 -20.54 10.05 1.13
C ASP A 1009 -19.78 8.73 1.32
N HIS A 1010 -18.63 8.61 0.66
CA HIS A 1010 -17.46 7.79 0.97
C HIS A 1010 -16.14 8.53 0.58
N VAL A 1011 -16.08 9.86 0.81
CA VAL A 1011 -14.85 10.61 1.20
C VAL A 1011 -15.19 11.67 2.32
N ILE A 1012 -16.40 11.61 2.97
CA ILE A 1012 -16.79 12.28 4.28
C ILE A 1012 -17.54 11.46 5.53
N ARG A 1013 -17.00 10.38 6.22
CA ARG A 1013 -17.22 9.32 7.36
C ARG A 1013 -16.13 8.49 8.34
N GLN A 1014 -14.78 8.16 8.59
CA GLN A 1014 -13.23 8.08 8.31
C GLN A 1014 -12.16 9.21 8.45
N VAL A 1015 -11.61 9.82 7.39
CA VAL A 1015 -10.93 11.15 7.26
C VAL A 1015 -11.29 12.15 8.38
N VAL A 1016 -12.50 12.06 8.96
CA VAL A 1016 -12.90 12.69 10.24
C VAL A 1016 -13.78 11.74 11.18
N GLY A 1017 -14.01 10.45 10.87
CA GLY A 1017 -14.21 9.39 11.90
C GLY A 1017 -15.57 8.79 12.39
N THR A 1018 -16.77 8.86 11.76
CA THR A 1018 -17.98 8.05 12.11
C THR A 1018 -19.18 8.19 11.11
N ASP A 1019 -20.24 7.36 11.23
CA ASP A 1019 -21.37 7.15 10.30
C ASP A 1019 -22.46 8.24 10.20
N LYS A 1020 -22.35 9.37 10.90
CA LYS A 1020 -23.43 10.38 11.03
C LYS A 1020 -23.49 11.35 9.85
N THR A 1021 -23.42 10.78 8.65
CA THR A 1021 -22.96 11.48 7.48
C THR A 1021 -24.10 11.66 6.47
N MET A 1022 -24.66 12.88 6.45
CA MET A 1022 -25.58 13.28 5.37
C MET A 1022 -25.38 14.74 4.95
N LEU A 1023 -24.97 15.60 5.88
CA LEU A 1023 -24.95 17.05 5.67
C LEU A 1023 -23.69 17.59 5.00
N LEU A 1024 -22.48 17.14 5.37
CA LEU A 1024 -21.24 17.64 4.73
C LEU A 1024 -21.02 17.15 3.30
N THR A 1025 -21.49 15.96 2.86
CA THR A 1025 -21.53 15.65 1.39
C THR A 1025 -22.36 16.73 0.70
N SER A 1026 -23.60 16.98 1.14
CA SER A 1026 -24.44 18.05 0.55
C SER A 1026 -23.80 19.45 0.51
N PHE A 1027 -22.76 19.73 1.31
CA PHE A 1027 -21.97 20.95 1.24
C PHE A 1027 -20.70 20.81 0.37
N VAL A 1028 -19.82 19.84 0.65
CA VAL A 1028 -18.58 19.61 -0.12
C VAL A 1028 -18.86 19.21 -1.56
N THR A 1029 -19.85 18.35 -1.82
CA THR A 1029 -20.35 18.05 -3.16
C THR A 1029 -20.77 19.30 -3.92
N HIS A 1030 -21.35 20.30 -3.26
CA HIS A 1030 -21.74 21.56 -3.91
C HIS A 1030 -20.55 22.49 -4.16
N ASP A 1031 -19.56 22.47 -3.26
CA ASP A 1031 -18.47 23.45 -3.21
C ASP A 1031 -17.23 23.03 -4.03
N PHE A 1032 -16.90 21.74 -4.04
CA PHE A 1032 -15.73 21.17 -4.73
C PHE A 1032 -16.10 20.57 -6.11
N PHE A 1033 -17.34 20.11 -6.28
CA PHE A 1033 -17.78 19.40 -7.49
C PHE A 1033 -18.83 20.22 -8.23
N ASN A 1034 -18.58 20.51 -9.50
CA ASN A 1034 -19.57 21.16 -10.33
C ASN A 1034 -20.67 20.17 -10.76
N ARG A 1035 -21.82 20.67 -11.22
CA ARG A 1035 -22.96 19.82 -11.58
C ARG A 1035 -22.62 18.75 -12.65
N ARG A 1036 -21.71 19.04 -13.58
CA ARG A 1036 -21.26 18.07 -14.61
C ARG A 1036 -20.39 16.96 -14.02
N LEU A 1037 -19.59 17.25 -12.99
CA LEU A 1037 -18.88 16.23 -12.20
C LEU A 1037 -19.82 15.39 -11.34
N MET A 1038 -21.00 15.90 -11.00
CA MET A 1038 -21.99 15.16 -10.20
C MET A 1038 -23.03 14.38 -11.01
N GLU A 1039 -23.23 14.74 -12.28
CA GLU A 1039 -24.13 14.04 -13.20
C GLU A 1039 -23.36 13.10 -14.17
N ASN A 1040 -22.09 13.40 -14.45
CA ASN A 1040 -21.27 12.68 -15.45
C ASN A 1040 -19.82 12.40 -14.97
N GLY A 1041 -19.46 12.66 -13.71
CA GLY A 1041 -18.06 12.62 -13.27
C GLY A 1041 -17.53 11.21 -13.00
N THR A 1042 -16.48 10.86 -13.73
CA THR A 1042 -15.64 9.67 -13.49
C THR A 1042 -14.75 9.96 -12.27
N PHE A 1043 -14.43 8.98 -11.41
CA PHE A 1043 -13.59 9.24 -10.24
C PHE A 1043 -12.18 9.84 -10.51
N PRO A 1044 -11.47 9.85 -11.67
CA PRO A 1044 -10.25 10.67 -11.78
C PRO A 1044 -10.53 12.07 -12.33
N THR A 1045 -11.75 12.32 -12.83
CA THR A 1045 -12.31 13.68 -12.86
C THR A 1045 -12.77 14.13 -11.46
N LEU A 1046 -12.92 13.20 -10.51
CA LEU A 1046 -13.12 13.50 -9.09
C LEU A 1046 -11.79 13.53 -8.29
N ILE A 1047 -10.76 12.71 -8.60
CA ILE A 1047 -9.52 12.52 -7.82
C ILE A 1047 -8.89 13.84 -7.44
N PRO A 1048 -8.68 14.79 -8.37
CA PRO A 1048 -8.06 16.06 -8.01
C PRO A 1048 -8.91 16.81 -6.97
N ARG A 1049 -10.24 16.75 -7.10
CA ARG A 1049 -11.19 17.28 -6.10
C ARG A 1049 -11.21 16.49 -4.80
N LEU A 1050 -10.75 15.24 -4.78
CA LEU A 1050 -10.80 14.35 -3.63
C LEU A 1050 -9.51 14.34 -2.84
N ILE A 1051 -8.37 14.51 -3.51
CA ILE A 1051 -7.12 15.01 -2.93
C ILE A 1051 -7.40 16.36 -2.28
N ASP A 1052 -8.11 17.27 -2.97
CA ASP A 1052 -8.56 18.53 -2.38
C ASP A 1052 -9.56 18.33 -1.22
N VAL A 1053 -10.48 17.36 -1.25
CA VAL A 1053 -11.44 17.10 -0.15
C VAL A 1053 -10.79 16.43 1.06
N ALA A 1054 -10.10 15.31 0.90
CA ALA A 1054 -9.39 14.63 1.98
C ALA A 1054 -8.33 15.57 2.57
N GLY A 1055 -7.52 16.18 1.70
CA GLY A 1055 -6.52 17.19 2.05
C GLY A 1055 -7.14 18.39 2.77
N THR A 1056 -8.32 18.87 2.36
CA THR A 1056 -9.00 19.95 3.10
C THR A 1056 -9.58 19.48 4.41
N LEU A 1057 -10.29 18.34 4.47
CA LEU A 1057 -11.02 17.92 5.66
C LEU A 1057 -10.10 17.41 6.78
N LEU A 1058 -9.01 16.72 6.44
CA LEU A 1058 -8.05 16.22 7.40
C LEU A 1058 -6.93 17.23 7.69
N HIS A 1059 -6.35 17.90 6.68
CA HIS A 1059 -5.17 18.74 6.88
C HIS A 1059 -5.47 20.25 6.77
N LYS A 1060 -5.78 20.76 5.57
CA LYS A 1060 -5.83 22.21 5.29
C LYS A 1060 -6.88 22.97 6.11
N LEU A 1061 -8.05 22.40 6.40
CA LEU A 1061 -9.08 23.04 7.25
C LEU A 1061 -8.76 22.91 8.75
N PRO A 1062 -8.36 21.75 9.31
CA PRO A 1062 -7.89 21.66 10.70
C PRO A 1062 -6.68 22.55 11.02
N VAL A 1063 -5.72 22.70 10.10
CA VAL A 1063 -4.59 23.64 10.21
C VAL A 1063 -5.07 25.09 10.10
N LEU A 1064 -5.86 25.43 9.08
CA LEU A 1064 -6.40 26.80 8.92
C LEU A 1064 -7.28 27.21 10.10
N LEU A 1065 -8.06 26.30 10.70
CA LEU A 1065 -8.87 26.59 11.87
C LEU A 1065 -8.02 26.83 13.13
N ALA A 1066 -6.94 26.08 13.32
CA ALA A 1066 -5.97 26.33 14.39
C ALA A 1066 -5.34 27.73 14.23
N LEU A 1067 -4.75 27.99 13.06
CA LEU A 1067 -4.12 29.28 12.72
C LEU A 1067 -5.12 30.44 12.84
N ASN A 1068 -6.30 30.38 12.21
CA ASN A 1068 -7.31 31.44 12.29
C ASN A 1068 -7.85 31.68 13.72
N MET A 1069 -7.87 30.67 14.59
CA MET A 1069 -8.27 30.85 15.99
C MET A 1069 -7.17 31.54 16.79
N ASN A 1070 -5.91 31.15 16.59
CA ASN A 1070 -4.73 31.83 17.14
C ASN A 1070 -4.63 33.30 16.67
N ASN A 1071 -4.84 33.52 15.36
CA ASN A 1071 -4.82 34.81 14.66
C ASN A 1071 -5.80 35.86 15.23
N LYS A 1072 -6.87 35.45 15.93
CA LYS A 1072 -7.78 36.38 16.63
C LYS A 1072 -7.12 37.12 17.79
N HIS A 1073 -6.00 36.59 18.28
CA HIS A 1073 -5.29 37.05 19.46
C HIS A 1073 -3.87 37.51 19.12
N VAL A 1074 -3.23 36.93 18.09
CA VAL A 1074 -1.94 37.37 17.52
C VAL A 1074 -2.04 37.54 15.99
N PRO A 1075 -2.67 38.62 15.50
CA PRO A 1075 -2.96 38.79 14.06
C PRO A 1075 -1.73 39.15 13.22
N ASP A 1076 -0.71 39.76 13.82
CA ASP A 1076 0.48 40.27 13.11
C ASP A 1076 1.61 39.22 13.01
N ASN A 1077 1.50 38.11 13.75
CA ASN A 1077 2.49 37.03 13.80
C ASN A 1077 1.87 35.64 13.54
N THR A 1078 0.74 35.55 12.86
CA THR A 1078 0.23 34.28 12.32
C THR A 1078 0.51 34.21 10.82
N PHE A 1079 1.25 33.19 10.38
CA PHE A 1079 1.68 33.00 9.00
C PHE A 1079 1.08 31.72 8.41
N LEU A 1080 0.86 31.74 7.11
CA LEU A 1080 0.18 30.68 6.35
C LEU A 1080 0.98 30.40 5.08
N TYR A 1081 1.26 29.12 4.79
CA TYR A 1081 1.93 28.69 3.56
C TYR A 1081 1.13 27.63 2.80
N SER A 1082 1.45 27.51 1.51
CA SER A 1082 1.15 26.34 0.66
C SER A 1082 2.50 25.83 0.15
N PHE A 1083 2.80 24.55 0.32
CA PHE A 1083 4.04 23.96 -0.21
C PHE A 1083 3.76 23.42 -1.62
N ASP A 1084 4.40 24.04 -2.62
CA ASP A 1084 3.99 23.98 -4.03
C ASP A 1084 5.11 23.52 -4.96
N TYR A 1085 6.32 23.35 -4.44
CA TYR A 1085 7.50 22.86 -5.15
C TYR A 1085 7.42 21.36 -5.38
N SER A 1086 7.85 20.91 -6.55
CA SER A 1086 7.97 19.50 -6.92
C SER A 1086 9.41 19.28 -7.35
N GLY A 1087 10.26 18.88 -6.40
CA GLY A 1087 11.65 18.56 -6.67
C GLY A 1087 11.84 17.14 -7.20
N GLU A 1088 13.02 16.60 -6.97
CA GLU A 1088 13.40 15.24 -7.38
C GLU A 1088 12.79 14.18 -6.46
N PHE A 1089 12.90 14.38 -5.15
CA PHE A 1089 12.41 13.48 -4.10
C PHE A 1089 10.93 13.73 -3.77
N ASN A 1090 10.24 12.70 -3.30
CA ASN A 1090 8.88 12.78 -2.81
C ASN A 1090 8.68 11.67 -1.77
N ARG A 1091 8.61 12.04 -0.49
CA ARG A 1091 8.66 11.09 0.63
C ARG A 1091 7.57 10.02 0.52
N TYR A 1092 6.47 10.33 -0.16
CA TYR A 1092 5.42 9.35 -0.41
C TYR A 1092 5.65 8.47 -1.65
N ARG A 1093 6.14 9.01 -2.77
CA ARG A 1093 6.53 8.22 -3.96
C ARG A 1093 7.68 7.26 -3.64
N ASP A 1094 8.65 7.73 -2.85
CA ASP A 1094 9.88 6.99 -2.58
C ASP A 1094 9.60 5.82 -1.62
N MET A 1095 8.65 5.99 -0.67
CA MET A 1095 8.06 4.87 0.08
C MET A 1095 7.08 4.02 -0.76
N ASP A 1096 6.37 4.59 -1.74
CA ASP A 1096 5.54 3.80 -2.68
C ASP A 1096 6.42 2.84 -3.50
N GLU A 1097 7.63 3.26 -3.89
CA GLU A 1097 8.58 2.46 -4.67
C GLU A 1097 9.35 1.44 -3.81
N GLU A 1098 9.67 1.75 -2.55
CA GLU A 1098 10.34 0.85 -1.59
C GLU A 1098 9.41 -0.22 -1.00
N HIS A 1099 8.26 0.19 -0.45
CA HIS A 1099 7.30 -0.72 0.21
C HIS A 1099 6.23 -1.23 -0.75
N ASN A 1100 6.43 -1.09 -2.07
CA ASN A 1100 5.49 -1.56 -3.07
C ASN A 1100 4.04 -1.11 -2.71
N MET A 1101 3.71 0.17 -2.93
CA MET A 1101 2.36 0.77 -2.76
C MET A 1101 1.82 1.39 -4.07
N GLN A 1102 0.49 1.36 -4.32
CA GLN A 1102 -0.12 1.77 -5.61
C GLN A 1102 -1.01 2.99 -5.47
N SER A 1103 -0.43 4.18 -5.43
CA SER A 1103 -1.24 5.39 -5.59
C SER A 1103 -1.79 5.47 -7.02
N PRO A 1104 -3.11 5.25 -7.29
CA PRO A 1104 -3.67 5.20 -8.64
C PRO A 1104 -3.82 6.60 -9.28
N PHE A 1105 -3.18 7.58 -8.65
CA PHE A 1105 -3.03 8.96 -9.06
C PHE A 1105 -1.66 9.43 -8.58
N LYS A 1106 -1.02 10.33 -9.33
CA LYS A 1106 0.27 10.90 -8.89
C LYS A 1106 0.11 11.63 -7.56
N ALA A 1107 1.02 11.35 -6.62
CA ALA A 1107 1.08 11.99 -5.30
C ALA A 1107 1.07 13.53 -5.39
N GLY A 1108 1.72 14.09 -6.41
CA GLY A 1108 1.81 15.53 -6.65
C GLY A 1108 2.84 16.15 -5.70
N VAL A 1109 2.50 17.28 -5.06
CA VAL A 1109 3.24 17.72 -3.87
C VAL A 1109 2.50 17.15 -2.65
N SER A 1110 2.92 15.96 -2.26
CA SER A 1110 2.31 15.05 -1.30
C SER A 1110 2.41 15.55 0.13
N LEU A 1111 1.71 14.88 1.04
CA LEU A 1111 1.91 15.04 2.48
C LEU A 1111 3.38 14.72 2.83
N THR A 1112 4.01 15.52 3.71
CA THR A 1112 5.38 15.34 4.24
C THR A 1112 6.54 15.71 3.31
N ASP A 1113 6.32 15.94 2.00
CA ASP A 1113 7.38 16.44 1.10
C ASP A 1113 8.00 17.76 1.59
N GLU A 1114 7.28 18.56 2.38
CA GLU A 1114 7.81 19.80 2.96
C GLU A 1114 8.89 19.58 4.03
N ALA A 1115 9.03 18.35 4.56
CA ALA A 1115 9.99 17.99 5.59
C ALA A 1115 11.37 17.67 5.00
N LEU A 1116 11.44 17.07 3.80
CA LEU A 1116 12.69 16.70 3.11
C LEU A 1116 13.66 17.90 2.96
N TYR A 1117 13.11 19.08 2.69
CA TYR A 1117 13.86 20.33 2.51
C TYR A 1117 14.25 21.01 3.84
N LEU A 1118 14.01 20.34 4.98
CA LEU A 1118 14.40 20.74 6.33
C LEU A 1118 15.21 19.64 7.04
N PHE A 1119 15.03 18.38 6.65
CA PHE A 1119 15.64 17.19 7.25
C PHE A 1119 15.98 16.17 6.12
N PRO A 1120 17.26 15.82 5.90
CA PRO A 1120 17.63 14.80 4.91
C PRO A 1120 17.29 13.39 5.42
N TYR A 1121 16.06 12.95 5.20
CA TYR A 1121 15.60 11.62 5.59
C TYR A 1121 14.54 11.10 4.60
N PRO A 1122 14.63 9.86 4.06
CA PRO A 1122 15.64 8.83 4.35
C PRO A 1122 17.05 9.14 3.81
N GLU A 1123 18.02 8.26 4.05
CA GLU A 1123 19.45 8.46 3.72
C GLU A 1123 19.71 8.75 2.23
N HIS A 1124 18.91 8.17 1.32
CA HIS A 1124 19.01 8.47 -0.11
C HIS A 1124 18.74 9.95 -0.47
N VAL A 1125 18.12 10.72 0.44
CA VAL A 1125 17.83 12.15 0.28
C VAL A 1125 19.03 13.05 0.67
N GLU A 1126 20.09 12.52 1.31
CA GLU A 1126 21.26 13.33 1.69
C GLU A 1126 21.91 14.05 0.49
N LYS A 1127 21.91 13.40 -0.68
CA LYS A 1127 22.59 13.84 -1.92
C LYS A 1127 21.63 14.53 -2.88
N LEU A 1128 20.99 15.61 -2.42
CA LEU A 1128 20.09 16.43 -3.24
C LEU A 1128 20.76 16.94 -4.53
N SER A 1129 20.02 16.96 -5.64
CA SER A 1129 20.46 17.66 -6.85
C SER A 1129 20.45 19.19 -6.65
N PRO A 1130 21.21 19.97 -7.47
CA PRO A 1130 21.36 21.41 -7.27
C PRO A 1130 20.05 22.25 -7.21
N PRO A 1131 18.94 21.91 -7.90
CA PRO A 1131 17.67 22.60 -7.72
C PRO A 1131 17.07 22.39 -6.32
N ASP A 1132 17.10 21.16 -5.83
CA ASP A 1132 16.53 20.73 -4.55
C ASP A 1132 17.38 21.23 -3.37
N GLU A 1133 18.71 21.17 -3.48
CA GLU A 1133 19.64 21.79 -2.53
C GLU A 1133 19.38 23.31 -2.42
N SER A 1134 19.12 23.97 -3.55
CA SER A 1134 18.74 25.39 -3.59
C SER A 1134 17.40 25.64 -2.90
N MET A 1135 16.45 24.70 -2.96
CA MET A 1135 15.17 24.77 -2.26
C MET A 1135 15.33 24.58 -0.75
N ALA A 1136 16.08 23.56 -0.32
CA ALA A 1136 16.40 23.31 1.09
C ALA A 1136 17.06 24.55 1.74
N LYS A 1137 18.06 25.14 1.06
CA LYS A 1137 18.71 26.39 1.49
C LYS A 1137 17.72 27.53 1.71
N ARG A 1138 16.70 27.70 0.84
CA ARG A 1138 15.64 28.71 1.01
C ARG A 1138 14.67 28.38 2.14
N MET A 1139 14.30 27.11 2.33
CA MET A 1139 13.37 26.69 3.39
C MET A 1139 14.00 26.81 4.77
N VAL A 1140 15.25 26.37 4.95
CA VAL A 1140 16.01 26.56 6.19
C VAL A 1140 16.13 28.05 6.55
N ASP A 1141 16.46 28.94 5.59
CA ASP A 1141 16.55 30.40 5.83
C ASP A 1141 15.22 30.98 6.37
N VAL A 1142 14.09 30.46 5.89
CA VAL A 1142 12.74 30.94 6.24
C VAL A 1142 12.23 30.36 7.57
N TRP A 1143 12.38 29.06 7.79
CA TRP A 1143 11.95 28.38 9.02
C TRP A 1143 12.75 28.85 10.24
N THR A 1144 14.08 28.87 10.12
CA THR A 1144 14.95 29.30 11.22
C THR A 1144 14.74 30.79 11.54
N SER A 1145 14.49 31.64 10.54
CA SER A 1145 14.13 33.05 10.77
C SER A 1145 12.82 33.18 11.57
N PHE A 1146 11.81 32.34 11.32
CA PHE A 1146 10.62 32.29 12.19
C PHE A 1146 10.99 31.88 13.62
N VAL A 1147 11.69 30.76 13.82
CA VAL A 1147 12.11 30.28 15.16
C VAL A 1147 12.89 31.37 15.92
N ILE A 1148 13.79 32.10 15.24
CA ILE A 1148 14.65 33.13 15.85
C ILE A 1148 13.87 34.42 16.19
N ASN A 1149 12.98 34.87 15.29
CA ASN A 1149 12.40 36.22 15.30
C ASN A 1149 10.89 36.27 15.60
N GLY A 1150 10.18 35.14 15.55
CA GLY A 1150 8.71 35.07 15.49
C GLY A 1150 8.11 35.54 14.15
N HIS A 1151 8.94 35.68 13.12
CA HIS A 1151 8.61 36.24 11.80
C HIS A 1151 9.48 35.60 10.70
N PRO A 1152 8.90 35.08 9.60
CA PRO A 1152 9.66 34.39 8.55
C PRO A 1152 10.23 35.38 7.52
N PHE A 1153 11.32 36.07 7.86
CA PHE A 1153 12.04 36.96 6.95
C PHE A 1153 13.42 36.39 6.60
N GLY A 1154 13.56 35.81 5.40
CA GLY A 1154 14.83 35.31 4.89
C GLY A 1154 15.79 36.42 4.42
N SER A 1155 17.03 36.04 4.13
CA SER A 1155 18.07 36.96 3.62
C SER A 1155 17.80 37.52 2.21
N HIS A 1156 16.98 36.80 1.43
CA HIS A 1156 16.74 37.07 0.02
C HIS A 1156 15.75 38.23 -0.19
N ARG A 1157 16.06 39.14 -1.12
CA ARG A 1157 15.25 40.35 -1.39
C ARG A 1157 13.95 40.10 -2.17
N SER A 1158 13.63 38.84 -2.46
CA SER A 1158 12.45 38.41 -3.23
C SER A 1158 11.37 37.86 -2.31
N GLY A 1159 10.35 38.69 -2.02
CA GLY A 1159 9.14 38.26 -1.30
C GLY A 1159 9.08 38.67 0.18
N TYR A 1160 8.18 39.59 0.50
CA TYR A 1160 7.72 39.84 1.87
C TYR A 1160 6.60 38.85 2.19
N TRP A 1161 6.76 37.95 3.18
CA TRP A 1161 5.67 37.07 3.62
C TRP A 1161 4.70 37.86 4.53
N PRO A 1162 3.45 38.13 4.09
CA PRO A 1162 2.47 38.84 4.91
C PRO A 1162 1.84 37.93 5.97
N PRO A 1163 1.47 38.47 7.15
CA PRO A 1163 0.67 37.73 8.13
C PRO A 1163 -0.80 37.57 7.68
N MET A 1164 -1.48 36.62 8.32
CA MET A 1164 -2.81 36.10 8.00
C MET A 1164 -3.96 37.07 8.35
N THR A 1165 -4.00 38.24 7.71
CA THR A 1165 -4.98 39.32 8.02
C THR A 1165 -6.48 38.96 7.90
N THR A 1166 -6.85 37.78 7.36
CA THR A 1166 -8.24 37.28 7.34
C THR A 1166 -8.31 35.76 7.51
N LEU A 1167 -9.51 35.18 7.66
CA LEU A 1167 -9.73 33.71 7.70
C LEU A 1167 -9.09 32.94 6.53
N TYR A 1168 -8.96 33.58 5.37
CA TYR A 1168 -8.22 33.06 4.22
C TYR A 1168 -7.17 34.09 3.81
N GLY A 1169 -6.33 34.46 4.77
CA GLY A 1169 -5.33 35.52 4.64
C GLY A 1169 -4.38 35.30 3.46
N PRO A 1170 -3.58 36.34 3.14
CA PRO A 1170 -2.48 36.15 2.21
C PRO A 1170 -1.47 35.15 2.80
N TYR A 1171 -0.80 34.42 1.92
CA TYR A 1171 0.05 33.29 2.23
C TYR A 1171 1.25 33.26 1.28
N LEU A 1172 2.29 32.54 1.66
CA LEU A 1172 3.42 32.25 0.77
C LEU A 1172 3.15 30.92 0.05
N LYS A 1173 3.32 30.89 -1.28
CA LYS A 1173 3.54 29.64 -2.01
C LYS A 1173 5.04 29.36 -1.96
N LEU A 1174 5.41 28.20 -1.45
CA LEU A 1174 6.78 27.70 -1.50
C LEU A 1174 6.95 26.95 -2.81
N ASP A 1175 7.00 27.73 -3.89
CA ASP A 1175 7.37 27.32 -5.25
C ASP A 1175 8.86 27.60 -5.51
N GLU A 1176 9.34 27.44 -6.75
CA GLU A 1176 10.72 27.76 -7.17
C GLU A 1176 11.20 29.17 -6.77
N THR A 1177 10.27 30.13 -6.61
CA THR A 1177 10.53 31.57 -6.51
C THR A 1177 9.91 32.26 -5.28
N PHE A 1178 9.18 31.52 -4.45
CA PHE A 1178 8.47 31.98 -3.25
C PHE A 1178 7.42 33.07 -3.53
N THR A 1179 6.36 32.75 -4.27
CA THR A 1179 5.33 33.73 -4.65
C THR A 1179 4.31 34.06 -3.55
N ILE A 1180 3.95 35.35 -3.41
CA ILE A 1180 2.92 35.80 -2.46
C ILE A 1180 1.54 35.65 -3.08
N ALA A 1181 0.66 34.88 -2.44
CA ALA A 1181 -0.70 34.65 -2.90
C ALA A 1181 -1.76 35.23 -1.93
N GLY A 1182 -2.87 35.74 -2.46
CA GLY A 1182 -3.76 36.66 -1.74
C GLY A 1182 -5.01 36.08 -1.07
N ASN A 1183 -5.29 34.78 -1.21
CA ASN A 1183 -6.47 34.13 -0.61
C ASN A 1183 -6.32 32.59 -0.55
N TYR A 1184 -6.00 32.05 0.64
CA TYR A 1184 -5.73 30.61 0.82
C TYR A 1184 -6.93 29.68 0.53
N PHE A 1185 -8.16 30.20 0.43
CA PHE A 1185 -9.32 29.41 -0.01
C PHE A 1185 -9.14 28.82 -1.43
N LYS A 1186 -8.20 29.35 -2.23
CA LYS A 1186 -7.79 28.74 -3.50
C LYS A 1186 -7.18 27.35 -3.31
N GLU A 1187 -6.39 27.13 -2.26
CA GLU A 1187 -5.65 25.88 -2.05
C GLU A 1187 -6.52 24.79 -1.43
N PHE A 1188 -7.74 25.11 -1.00
CA PHE A 1188 -8.79 24.11 -0.76
C PHE A 1188 -9.30 23.48 -2.06
N SER A 1189 -9.01 24.09 -3.20
CA SER A 1189 -9.34 23.57 -4.53
C SER A 1189 -8.14 23.77 -5.47
N ALA A 1190 -6.95 23.40 -5.00
CA ALA A 1190 -5.69 23.69 -5.70
C ALA A 1190 -5.74 23.11 -7.13
N THR A 1191 -6.31 21.93 -7.26
CA THR A 1191 -6.41 21.19 -8.53
C THR A 1191 -7.46 21.73 -9.49
N ILE A 1192 -8.34 22.66 -9.09
CA ILE A 1192 -9.31 23.30 -9.99
C ILE A 1192 -8.61 24.30 -10.93
N MET A 1193 -7.45 24.82 -10.54
CA MET A 1193 -6.82 25.95 -11.23
C MET A 1193 -6.04 25.54 -12.49
N ASP A 1194 -5.62 24.28 -12.59
CA ASP A 1194 -4.69 23.80 -13.62
C ASP A 1194 -5.39 23.37 -14.95
N GLU A 1195 -6.73 23.41 -15.03
CA GLU A 1195 -7.54 22.91 -16.18
C GLU A 1195 -8.29 23.99 -17.01
N GLU A 1196 -8.11 25.29 -16.73
CA GLU A 1196 -8.59 26.47 -17.51
C GLU A 1196 -9.91 26.31 -18.33
N SER A 1197 -11.04 26.01 -17.66
CA SER A 1197 -12.40 26.43 -18.10
C SER A 1197 -13.54 26.04 -17.13
N GLY A 1198 -13.26 25.30 -16.05
CA GLY A 1198 -14.25 24.82 -15.09
C GLY A 1198 -15.15 25.91 -14.48
N HIS A 1199 -16.43 25.90 -14.83
CA HIS A 1199 -17.49 26.62 -14.11
C HIS A 1199 -17.74 25.95 -12.75
N SER A 1200 -17.18 26.46 -11.65
CA SER A 1200 -17.62 26.08 -10.30
C SER A 1200 -18.86 26.87 -9.91
N LEU A 1201 -19.81 26.22 -9.21
CA LEU A 1201 -20.99 26.92 -8.70
C LEU A 1201 -20.62 27.86 -7.55
N ILE A 1202 -19.42 27.80 -6.96
CA ILE A 1202 -18.89 28.88 -6.12
C ILE A 1202 -18.53 30.10 -6.97
N ARG A 1203 -17.80 29.93 -8.09
CA ARG A 1203 -17.47 31.02 -9.02
C ARG A 1203 -18.78 31.68 -9.48
N GLU A 1204 -19.80 30.88 -9.80
CA GLU A 1204 -21.13 31.35 -10.15
C GLU A 1204 -21.95 31.89 -8.96
N VAL A 1205 -21.88 31.36 -7.74
CA VAL A 1205 -22.56 31.92 -6.55
C VAL A 1205 -21.87 33.17 -6.03
N TYR A 1206 -20.58 33.37 -6.29
CA TYR A 1206 -19.90 34.65 -6.06
C TYR A 1206 -20.28 35.65 -7.15
N TYR A 1207 -20.30 35.25 -8.43
CA TYR A 1207 -20.81 36.06 -9.54
C TYR A 1207 -22.31 36.36 -9.43
N LEU A 1208 -23.11 35.47 -8.86
CA LEU A 1208 -24.55 35.62 -8.63
C LEU A 1208 -24.82 36.29 -7.30
N ARG A 1209 -23.98 36.21 -6.26
CA ARG A 1209 -24.07 37.13 -5.12
C ARG A 1209 -23.71 38.54 -5.56
N ARG A 1210 -22.71 38.72 -6.43
CA ARG A 1210 -22.40 40.00 -7.09
C ARG A 1210 -23.55 40.44 -8.00
N ASN A 1211 -24.00 39.63 -8.94
CA ASN A 1211 -25.10 39.97 -9.86
C ASN A 1211 -26.48 40.04 -9.21
N TYR A 1212 -26.73 39.38 -8.07
CA TYR A 1212 -27.99 39.47 -7.31
C TYR A 1212 -27.94 40.60 -6.28
N SER A 1213 -26.77 40.93 -5.71
CA SER A 1213 -26.61 42.20 -4.99
C SER A 1213 -26.65 43.38 -5.95
N GLU A 1214 -26.08 43.29 -7.15
CA GLU A 1214 -26.22 44.28 -8.22
C GLU A 1214 -27.64 44.30 -8.80
N ARG A 1215 -28.34 43.18 -9.01
CA ARG A 1215 -29.75 43.18 -9.45
C ARG A 1215 -30.68 43.65 -8.34
N GLN A 1216 -30.43 43.35 -7.07
CA GLN A 1216 -31.13 43.99 -5.95
C GLN A 1216 -30.71 45.45 -5.75
N GLN A 1217 -29.50 45.88 -6.11
CA GLN A 1217 -29.12 47.29 -6.16
C GLN A 1217 -29.67 47.99 -7.39
N LYS A 1218 -29.93 47.30 -8.50
CA LYS A 1218 -30.53 47.82 -9.76
C LYS A 1218 -32.06 47.77 -9.72
N GLN A 1219 -32.68 46.90 -8.92
CA GLN A 1219 -34.10 46.94 -8.55
C GLN A 1219 -34.35 47.85 -7.34
N LYS A 1220 -33.49 47.88 -6.31
CA LYS A 1220 -33.52 48.95 -5.31
C LYS A 1220 -33.11 50.28 -5.92
N HIS A 1221 -32.29 50.36 -6.98
CA HIS A 1221 -32.17 51.59 -7.76
C HIS A 1221 -33.43 51.82 -8.56
N ARG A 1222 -33.92 50.96 -9.47
CA ARG A 1222 -35.18 51.26 -10.20
C ARG A 1222 -36.33 51.68 -9.27
N SER A 1223 -36.53 51.02 -8.13
CA SER A 1223 -37.47 51.44 -7.09
C SER A 1223 -37.06 52.73 -6.35
N LYS A 1224 -35.81 52.89 -5.89
CA LYS A 1224 -35.27 54.16 -5.35
C LYS A 1224 -34.97 55.21 -6.42
N THR A 1225 -35.23 55.02 -7.70
CA THR A 1225 -34.93 55.97 -8.80
C THR A 1225 -36.24 56.41 -9.42
N ILE A 1226 -37.27 55.56 -9.40
CA ILE A 1226 -38.67 55.99 -9.38
C ILE A 1226 -38.93 56.83 -8.10
N ASN A 1227 -38.41 56.44 -6.94
CA ASN A 1227 -38.54 57.22 -5.69
C ASN A 1227 -37.48 58.32 -5.47
N MET A 1228 -36.29 58.30 -6.10
CA MET A 1228 -35.33 59.43 -6.07
C MET A 1228 -35.46 60.38 -7.27
N ARG A 1229 -36.11 60.02 -8.39
CA ARG A 1229 -36.66 61.06 -9.27
C ARG A 1229 -37.80 61.87 -8.60
N ARG A 1230 -38.26 61.43 -7.43
CA ARG A 1230 -39.08 62.19 -6.46
C ARG A 1230 -38.30 62.74 -5.24
N ARG A 1231 -36.97 62.59 -5.16
CA ARG A 1231 -36.15 63.07 -4.01
C ARG A 1231 -34.75 63.62 -4.34
N PHE A 1232 -34.33 63.72 -5.61
CA PHE A 1232 -33.12 64.45 -5.99
C PHE A 1232 -33.38 65.95 -6.05
N THR A 1233 -33.48 66.53 -4.87
CA THR A 1233 -33.39 67.97 -4.61
C THR A 1233 -32.69 68.11 -3.25
N ILE A 1234 -31.83 69.13 -3.09
CA ILE A 1234 -31.05 69.47 -1.86
C ILE A 1234 -29.72 68.70 -1.68
N ASN A 1235 -28.61 69.43 -1.96
CA ASN A 1235 -27.28 69.54 -1.32
C ASN A 1235 -26.53 68.28 -0.78
N ARG A 1236 -25.22 68.04 -1.03
CA ARG A 1236 -23.95 68.83 -1.02
C ARG A 1236 -23.24 68.99 0.36
N ALA A 1237 -21.94 68.66 0.37
CA ALA A 1237 -20.80 69.27 1.11
C ALA A 1237 -20.11 68.58 2.34
N ARG A 1238 -18.94 67.95 2.05
CA ARG A 1238 -17.58 68.15 2.65
C ARG A 1238 -17.26 67.83 4.16
N PRO A 1239 -15.96 67.72 4.58
CA PRO A 1239 -15.52 66.77 5.64
C PRO A 1239 -14.45 67.24 6.69
N THR A 1240 -13.98 66.28 7.54
CA THR A 1240 -12.71 66.20 8.34
C THR A 1240 -12.56 66.99 9.66
N ARG A 1241 -12.07 66.34 10.76
CA ARG A 1241 -10.70 66.51 11.36
C ARG A 1241 -10.50 65.94 12.80
N ARG A 1242 -9.27 65.41 13.03
CA ARG A 1242 -8.35 65.53 14.21
C ARG A 1242 -8.66 65.01 15.66
N ALA A 1243 -7.67 64.25 16.19
CA ALA A 1243 -6.73 64.59 17.30
C ALA A 1243 -6.66 63.72 18.59
N ASN A 1244 -5.45 63.71 19.18
CA ASN A 1244 -4.98 62.92 20.34
C ASN A 1244 -5.26 63.60 21.70
N ARG A 1245 -5.18 62.84 22.82
CA ARG A 1245 -4.26 63.15 23.95
C ARG A 1245 -4.12 62.06 25.02
N ASN A 1246 -2.99 62.14 25.72
CA ASN A 1246 -2.32 61.15 26.59
C ASN A 1246 -2.95 60.88 27.99
N ALA A 1247 -2.41 59.82 28.62
CA ALA A 1247 -1.90 59.76 30.01
C ALA A 1247 -2.76 59.22 31.20
N SER A 1248 -2.43 57.98 31.59
CA SER A 1248 -2.05 57.55 32.96
C SER A 1248 -3.01 57.65 34.17
N SER A 1249 -3.54 56.49 34.61
CA SER A 1249 -3.03 55.72 35.79
C SER A 1249 -4.07 55.14 36.78
N LYS A 1250 -3.68 53.98 37.36
CA LYS A 1250 -4.11 53.36 38.64
C LYS A 1250 -5.54 52.78 38.82
N LYS A 1251 -5.53 51.45 39.05
CA LYS A 1251 -6.31 50.63 40.00
C LYS A 1251 -7.76 50.19 39.68
N SER A 1252 -7.84 48.89 39.34
CA SER A 1252 -8.55 47.81 40.07
C SER A 1252 -10.05 47.51 39.88
N ILE A 1253 -10.29 46.21 39.55
CA ILE A 1253 -11.33 45.31 40.10
C ILE A 1253 -12.74 45.25 39.44
N THR A 1254 -12.83 44.30 38.49
CA THR A 1254 -13.89 43.28 38.27
C THR A 1254 -15.29 43.57 37.68
N LYS A 1255 -15.64 42.66 36.73
CA LYS A 1255 -16.91 41.93 36.53
C LYS A 1255 -18.14 42.61 35.86
N ASN A 1256 -18.28 42.28 34.57
CA ASN A 1256 -19.36 41.46 33.99
C ASN A 1256 -20.82 42.00 33.82
N SER A 1257 -21.22 42.04 32.53
CA SER A 1257 -22.39 41.30 31.97
C SER A 1257 -23.82 41.88 32.21
N ILE A 1258 -24.90 41.53 31.49
CA ILE A 1258 -25.08 40.90 30.15
C ILE A 1258 -26.49 41.26 29.58
N ILE A 1259 -26.51 41.72 28.32
CA ILE A 1259 -27.43 41.39 27.20
C ILE A 1259 -28.72 40.57 27.50
N ARG A 1260 -29.89 40.97 26.95
CA ARG A 1260 -30.94 40.15 26.24
C ARG A 1260 -32.27 40.95 26.03
N ARG A 1261 -33.17 40.65 25.07
CA ARG A 1261 -33.09 40.09 23.69
C ARG A 1261 -34.45 40.09 22.97
N GLN A 1262 -34.49 40.48 21.67
CA GLN A 1262 -35.36 39.92 20.60
C GLN A 1262 -36.91 40.02 20.78
N PRO A 1263 -37.80 39.53 19.86
CA PRO A 1263 -37.63 38.73 18.63
C PRO A 1263 -38.16 39.45 17.34
N SER A 1264 -38.42 38.86 16.15
CA SER A 1264 -38.42 37.47 15.65
C SER A 1264 -38.17 37.39 14.11
N ARG A 1265 -37.63 36.26 13.61
CA ARG A 1265 -38.21 35.42 12.51
C ARG A 1265 -37.31 34.20 12.19
N ASN A 1266 -37.95 33.12 11.71
CA ASN A 1266 -37.41 31.75 11.56
C ASN A 1266 -36.35 31.62 10.46
N LYS A 1267 -35.20 30.98 10.74
CA LYS A 1267 -34.85 29.54 10.57
C LYS A 1267 -34.80 29.00 9.12
N VAL A 1268 -33.59 28.71 8.64
CA VAL A 1268 -33.11 27.32 8.44
C VAL A 1268 -31.74 27.23 9.12
N ILE A 1269 -31.36 26.08 9.67
CA ILE A 1269 -30.11 25.87 10.40
C ILE A 1269 -29.30 24.81 9.67
N TYR A 1270 -28.00 25.06 9.49
CA TYR A 1270 -26.99 24.02 9.68
C TYR A 1270 -25.87 24.60 10.53
N ARG A 1271 -25.59 23.92 11.65
CA ARG A 1271 -24.27 23.95 12.28
C ARG A 1271 -23.33 23.11 11.43
N PHE A 1272 -22.04 23.32 11.62
CA PHE A 1272 -21.06 22.29 11.31
C PHE A 1272 -20.77 21.39 12.51
#